data_AF-A0A2E4IXL9-F1
#
_entry.id   AF-A0A2E4IXL9-F1
#
_cell.length_a   1.000
_cell.length_b   1.000
_cell.length_c   1.000
_cell.angle_alpha   90.00
_cell.angle_beta   90.00
_cell.angle_gamma   90.00
#
_symmetry.space_group_name_H-M   'P 1'
#
loop_
_entity.id
_entity.type
_entity.pdbx_description
1 polymer ?
#
loop_
_entity_poly.entity_id
_entity_poly.type
_entity_poly.pdbx_seq_one_letter_code
_entity_poly.pdbx_strand_id
1 'polypeptide(L)'
;MSGIKIRSGWLWTAILLTLLKLWLTNAQTFFAIGPAFHDDQLFVKLAAHIINGEWLGPYDQFTLAKGPLFPLFIAAIFWIGLPLILAQQLLYAGASAVLTVAMKPWLRNSALQCGFYLLLLLNPISYDAANLTRLMRQNLYTPLALLTIAGLIMLFSRRRETVRRMFFPAIFAGLSFGGFWLTREESVWLLPAVGLLFLGIWGSLRQEVFQRWRSLISGTAIFVFAAATPIITISTLNWQHYGWFGTVEFRDANFKDAYGALTRPQVGPTLDQVPVTREMREATYKVSPTFAKLQPYLEGPVGEHWADNTRFATADRQIRGGWFMWALRDAVVAAGLAPDAKAVSLFYCQVADEVNQACDDGSLSSRPARSGFLPILNLSLARPIYETAIEYTHYFYTFNGFSAYSPDSRGDYAELKIFRDYIGTPLSYAPRSPIEESSENKIWRQHKLGALNSIGIGFGHMLSWLGPLLLVIGLARVLESIADRKVSFCLGLAVALLTSCSAYLAINILVQVTSFYNQSTAALASAYPLYLIALAAIAIDAWQAWRSPARVRDRPQKEGRHSSLLTSLIIGGTALVIFTARLGEIHIFASDVPRYDQWLVEGMQVVQPWLTGTLSLGDLFIPHGEHIPLWNRVFMWIQLVLIGKWDPLVQVTVNAVLFTGFVLIIAKSALRFLTPIAALPILVVLVLAGSIPHAWESITWGYQSGSTLALGFLVLHIYGTCTQQPRTRFWWVAQVAALLALFTIDGMWLTPLVVVASFLWTSPRKFREHIVPLSIASMGLVLCLILKQGLPASSIFQNPISFFHAWLRLLGWPSALPGAAGIMLLPWLIHALRLRNRSEITPFDRIVFSLGLWNVAYTLLLASRLPDAGGSFDSRYGDIHHIGVLAGIMALSRLIPKSGKLRPALLSLGVIWSGLLVGGLTTGTLEGQSRHFHNIAASDAEIRRDIMQSYLLHQNRAPLEAPNARGLLYHDIDSLIELLDTPRFSSVLPSSVFPKNALGFSERAIRFLQSKWLWLLVLGLITALVALGRYLRNSASSESIALIPDSHDPWRWRVPALVGGLATILLSTWVNPFTFNQDKRWLQTLGGAEALQGVTFAVYGSAAFNSARLQGAAPITPVVLRNKFFGSAPDGPGFTGTIISSTFTITSPWFVVPFAGYPIGHGNGLRIRILDSTGQATYTEIGYPGPNRIGIDYWQVDLSKFQGRDACVVLYDGRTDTEAWIAAAAPVPTKDPELAQKLQHRLKGEEHAGLHSTLGIITFIAAICATTSWIGQRRRES
;
A
#
# COMPACT_ATOMS: atom_id res chain seq x y z
N MET A 1 6.10 5.18 47.75
CA MET A 1 6.04 4.20 46.64
C MET A 1 6.09 2.80 47.26
N SER A 2 4.98 2.07 47.30
CA SER A 2 4.94 0.66 47.71
C SER A 2 3.84 -0.03 46.91
N GLY A 3 4.18 -1.11 46.20
CA GLY A 3 3.18 -2.01 45.61
C GLY A 3 3.23 -2.29 44.10
N ILE A 4 4.35 -2.09 43.39
CA ILE A 4 4.54 -2.74 42.07
C ILE A 4 5.56 -3.86 42.25
N LYS A 5 5.10 -5.07 42.64
CA LYS A 5 5.91 -6.28 42.41
C LYS A 5 5.99 -6.47 40.90
N ILE A 6 7.08 -5.98 40.29
CA ILE A 6 7.47 -6.36 38.93
C ILE A 6 7.95 -7.80 39.04
N ARG A 7 7.34 -8.74 38.30
CA ARG A 7 7.89 -10.10 38.21
C ARG A 7 9.26 -9.96 37.54
N SER A 8 10.32 -10.38 38.22
CA SER A 8 11.72 -10.20 37.82
C SER A 8 11.99 -10.59 36.36
N GLY A 9 11.31 -11.62 35.84
CA GLY A 9 11.46 -12.09 34.45
C GLY A 9 11.15 -11.05 33.37
N TRP A 10 10.03 -10.30 33.45
CA TRP A 10 9.68 -9.32 32.39
C TRP A 10 10.68 -8.18 32.30
N LEU A 11 11.17 -7.69 33.44
CA LEU A 11 12.12 -6.58 33.50
C LEU A 11 13.44 -6.96 32.83
N TRP A 12 13.98 -8.14 33.17
CA TRP A 12 15.21 -8.64 32.56
C TRP A 12 15.05 -8.89 31.06
N THR A 13 13.91 -9.43 30.62
CA THR A 13 13.62 -9.57 29.19
C THR A 13 13.56 -8.20 28.50
N ALA A 14 12.91 -7.21 29.09
CA ALA A 14 12.85 -5.86 28.52
C ALA A 14 14.24 -5.22 28.43
N ILE A 15 15.09 -5.38 29.45
CA ILE A 15 16.48 -4.91 29.44
C ILE A 15 17.26 -5.59 28.32
N LEU A 16 17.20 -6.93 28.22
CA LEU A 16 17.92 -7.69 27.19
C LEU A 16 17.50 -7.27 25.77
N LEU A 17 16.19 -7.14 25.51
CA LEU A 17 15.66 -6.68 24.23
C LEU A 17 16.10 -5.25 23.90
N THR A 18 16.16 -4.38 24.92
CA THR A 18 16.64 -3.01 24.75
C THR A 18 18.12 -2.98 24.41
N LEU A 19 18.95 -3.75 25.12
CA LEU A 19 20.38 -3.89 24.83
C LEU A 19 20.62 -4.44 23.42
N LEU A 20 19.82 -5.42 22.98
CA LEU A 20 19.88 -5.94 21.62
C LEU A 20 19.54 -4.86 20.59
N LYS A 21 18.46 -4.09 20.81
CA LYS A 21 18.11 -2.96 19.93
C LYS A 21 19.25 -1.94 19.88
N LEU A 22 19.78 -1.52 21.04
CA LEU A 22 20.87 -0.56 21.11
C LEU A 22 22.14 -1.05 20.39
N TRP A 23 22.47 -2.33 20.54
CA TRP A 23 23.60 -2.95 19.84
C TRP A 23 23.44 -2.94 18.31
N LEU A 24 22.20 -3.12 17.82
CA LEU A 24 21.86 -3.02 16.40
C LEU A 24 21.89 -1.57 15.92
N THR A 25 21.22 -0.64 16.61
CA THR A 25 21.09 0.78 16.20
C THR A 25 22.40 1.55 16.32
N ASN A 26 23.38 1.06 17.10
CA ASN A 26 24.74 1.62 17.12
C ASN A 26 25.45 1.52 15.75
N ALA A 27 24.93 0.74 14.80
CA ALA A 27 25.41 0.74 13.42
C ALA A 27 24.95 1.95 12.60
N GLN A 28 24.00 2.75 13.10
CA GLN A 28 23.49 3.92 12.40
C GLN A 28 24.39 5.13 12.65
N THR A 29 24.56 5.96 11.63
CA THR A 29 25.27 7.23 11.74
C THR A 29 24.31 8.39 11.64
N PHE A 30 24.77 9.53 12.12
CA PHE A 30 24.02 10.75 12.06
C PHE A 30 24.04 11.37 10.66
N PHE A 31 22.87 11.59 10.06
CA PHE A 31 22.72 12.26 8.76
C PHE A 31 22.57 13.77 9.00
N ALA A 32 23.62 14.54 8.72
CA ALA A 32 23.63 15.99 8.89
C ALA A 32 23.48 16.73 7.54
N ILE A 33 22.74 17.83 7.56
CA ILE A 33 22.62 18.75 6.43
C ILE A 33 23.17 20.11 6.87
N GLY A 34 24.44 20.38 6.56
CA GLY A 34 25.14 21.61 6.90
C GLY A 34 24.40 22.88 6.45
N PRO A 35 23.97 22.98 5.17
CA PRO A 35 23.24 24.14 4.66
C PRO A 35 21.79 24.28 5.14
N ALA A 36 21.28 23.40 6.01
CA ALA A 36 19.91 23.48 6.50
C ALA A 36 19.77 24.48 7.67
N PHE A 37 19.96 25.78 7.36
CA PHE A 37 19.93 26.89 8.32
C PHE A 37 18.62 27.01 9.11
N HIS A 38 17.52 26.55 8.53
CA HIS A 38 16.19 26.61 9.13
C HIS A 38 15.82 25.35 9.94
N ASP A 39 16.58 24.26 9.83
CA ASP A 39 16.27 22.94 10.40
C ASP A 39 17.46 22.40 11.21
N ASP A 40 18.28 21.52 10.62
CA ASP A 40 19.35 20.80 11.31
C ASP A 40 20.34 21.75 11.96
N GLN A 41 20.84 22.72 11.19
CA GLN A 41 21.85 23.62 11.70
C GLN A 41 21.28 24.55 12.78
N LEU A 42 20.00 24.93 12.67
CA LEU A 42 19.32 25.73 13.67
C LEU A 42 19.34 25.06 15.04
N PHE A 43 18.93 23.79 15.13
CA PHE A 43 18.85 23.12 16.44
C PHE A 43 20.20 22.96 17.12
N VAL A 44 21.28 22.69 16.37
CA VAL A 44 22.62 22.63 16.96
C VAL A 44 23.11 24.02 17.37
N LYS A 45 22.87 25.05 16.54
CA LYS A 45 23.25 26.43 16.88
C LYS A 45 22.58 26.90 18.16
N LEU A 46 21.27 26.70 18.29
CA LEU A 46 20.53 27.02 19.52
C LEU A 46 21.05 26.22 20.72
N ALA A 47 21.36 24.93 20.53
CA ALA A 47 21.95 24.13 21.60
C ALA A 47 23.35 24.63 22.01
N ALA A 48 24.17 25.06 21.04
CA ALA A 48 25.50 25.61 21.29
C ALA A 48 25.43 26.91 22.10
N HIS A 49 24.48 27.81 21.80
CA HIS A 49 24.21 28.99 22.62
C HIS A 49 23.90 28.58 24.07
N ILE A 50 22.96 27.65 24.28
CA ILE A 50 22.57 27.15 25.62
C ILE A 50 23.80 26.59 26.37
N ILE A 51 24.62 25.81 25.69
CA ILE A 51 25.85 25.22 26.26
C ILE A 51 26.84 26.29 26.71
N ASN A 52 26.93 27.39 25.95
CA ASN A 52 27.80 28.53 26.26
C ASN A 52 27.20 29.50 27.30
N GLY A 53 26.02 29.20 27.86
CA GLY A 53 25.35 30.07 28.83
C GLY A 53 24.55 31.21 28.21
N GLU A 54 24.40 31.23 26.89
CA GLU A 54 23.55 32.15 26.15
C GLU A 54 22.17 31.49 25.94
N TRP A 55 21.05 32.17 26.20
CA TRP A 55 19.74 31.50 26.20
C TRP A 55 19.37 30.83 24.86
N LEU A 56 19.01 31.58 23.82
CA LEU A 56 18.86 31.07 22.44
C LEU A 56 19.75 31.86 21.47
N GLY A 57 20.77 32.54 22.00
CA GLY A 57 21.62 33.47 21.26
C GLY A 57 21.01 34.86 21.07
N PRO A 58 21.66 35.71 20.26
CA PRO A 58 21.10 37.00 19.83
C PRO A 58 19.74 36.85 19.14
N TYR A 59 18.92 37.90 19.18
CA TYR A 59 17.64 37.89 18.48
C TYR A 59 17.86 38.09 16.98
N ASP A 60 17.38 37.15 16.17
CA ASP A 60 17.43 37.20 14.69
C ASP A 60 16.20 36.48 14.08
N GLN A 61 16.20 36.24 12.77
CA GLN A 61 15.10 35.58 12.05
C GLN A 61 14.83 34.14 12.53
N PHE A 62 15.81 33.48 13.16
CA PHE A 62 15.74 32.10 13.62
C PHE A 62 15.40 31.97 15.10
N THR A 63 15.71 32.99 15.91
CA THR A 63 15.38 33.03 17.33
C THR A 63 13.86 33.01 17.53
N LEU A 64 13.39 32.18 18.47
CA LEU A 64 11.96 31.93 18.74
C LEU A 64 11.13 31.39 17.56
N ALA A 65 11.76 30.97 16.45
CA ALA A 65 11.02 30.42 15.32
C ALA A 65 10.56 28.97 15.57
N LYS A 66 11.26 28.21 16.42
CA LYS A 66 10.95 26.79 16.71
C LYS A 66 11.02 26.47 18.20
N GLY A 67 10.25 25.47 18.61
CA GLY A 67 10.17 25.03 20.01
C GLY A 67 11.55 24.75 20.65
N PRO A 68 11.87 25.35 21.81
CA PRO A 68 13.22 25.31 22.39
C PRO A 68 13.56 24.01 23.12
N LEU A 69 12.59 23.12 23.35
CA LEU A 69 12.83 21.91 24.14
C LEU A 69 13.82 20.95 23.49
N PHE A 70 13.86 20.88 22.16
CA PHE A 70 14.80 20.01 21.47
C PHE A 70 16.26 20.51 21.55
N PRO A 71 16.57 21.80 21.33
CA PRO A 71 17.87 22.37 21.69
C PRO A 71 18.27 22.15 23.15
N LEU A 72 17.34 22.37 24.10
CA LEU A 72 17.59 22.10 25.53
C LEU A 72 17.92 20.62 25.78
N PHE A 73 17.25 19.71 25.09
CA PHE A 73 17.55 18.28 25.15
C PHE A 73 18.95 17.99 24.60
N ILE A 74 19.34 18.56 23.46
CA ILE A 74 20.70 18.39 22.90
C ILE A 74 21.75 18.90 23.90
N ALA A 75 21.57 20.11 24.45
CA ALA A 75 22.47 20.69 25.45
C ALA A 75 22.59 19.81 26.71
N ALA A 76 21.46 19.29 27.21
CA ALA A 76 21.47 18.36 28.34
C ALA A 76 22.24 17.07 28.04
N ILE A 77 22.05 16.49 26.85
CA ILE A 77 22.77 15.28 26.44
C ILE A 77 24.27 15.55 26.25
N PHE A 78 24.62 16.72 25.70
CA PHE A 78 26.01 17.17 25.58
C PHE A 78 26.69 17.25 26.96
N TRP A 79 26.06 17.89 27.96
CA TRP A 79 26.61 17.96 29.32
C TRP A 79 26.74 16.60 30.01
N ILE A 80 25.85 15.65 29.69
CA ILE A 80 25.95 14.27 30.20
C ILE A 80 27.08 13.48 29.49
N GLY A 81 27.47 13.89 28.28
CA GLY A 81 28.51 13.23 27.49
C GLY A 81 28.05 11.96 26.78
N LEU A 82 26.74 11.81 26.52
CA LEU A 82 26.20 10.66 25.79
C LEU A 82 26.10 10.97 24.28
N PRO A 83 26.37 9.99 23.38
CA PRO A 83 26.02 10.12 21.97
C PRO A 83 24.52 10.36 21.79
N LEU A 84 24.14 11.35 20.98
CA LEU A 84 22.74 11.75 20.81
C LEU A 84 21.81 10.60 20.38
N ILE A 85 22.21 9.77 19.40
CA ILE A 85 21.38 8.62 18.97
C ILE A 85 21.13 7.66 20.14
N LEU A 86 22.14 7.40 20.97
CA LEU A 86 22.00 6.52 22.14
C LEU A 86 20.98 7.10 23.13
N ALA A 87 21.06 8.39 23.44
CA ALA A 87 20.13 9.06 24.33
C ALA A 87 18.68 9.02 23.80
N GLN A 88 18.50 9.26 22.51
CA GLN A 88 17.19 9.20 21.85
C GLN A 88 16.59 7.78 21.90
N GLN A 89 17.39 6.75 21.63
CA GLN A 89 16.93 5.36 21.69
C GLN A 89 16.59 4.91 23.12
N LEU A 90 17.38 5.34 24.12
CA LEU A 90 17.09 5.10 25.53
C LEU A 90 15.79 5.77 25.97
N LEU A 91 15.57 7.03 25.57
CA LEU A 91 14.34 7.77 25.88
C LEU A 91 13.12 7.08 25.28
N TYR A 92 13.19 6.65 24.01
CA TYR A 92 12.10 5.93 23.35
C TYR A 92 11.81 4.56 23.98
N ALA A 93 12.87 3.79 24.29
CA ALA A 93 12.73 2.49 24.97
C ALA A 93 12.14 2.66 26.38
N GLY A 94 12.61 3.66 27.13
CA GLY A 94 12.07 4.04 28.44
C GLY A 94 10.60 4.41 28.37
N ALA A 95 10.20 5.23 27.40
CA ALA A 95 8.80 5.58 27.20
C ALA A 95 7.92 4.37 26.86
N SER A 96 8.42 3.46 26.03
CA SER A 96 7.76 2.18 25.70
C SER A 96 7.59 1.28 26.93
N ALA A 97 8.60 1.24 27.81
CA ALA A 97 8.56 0.47 29.05
C ALA A 97 7.54 1.06 30.06
N VAL A 98 7.56 2.38 30.26
CA VAL A 98 6.61 3.09 31.14
C VAL A 98 5.17 2.86 30.68
N LEU A 99 4.92 2.95 29.36
CA LEU A 99 3.60 2.70 28.80
C LEU A 99 3.17 1.23 28.99
N THR A 100 4.08 0.27 28.82
CA THR A 100 3.81 -1.15 29.08
C THR A 100 3.40 -1.37 30.55
N VAL A 101 4.09 -0.71 31.49
CA VAL A 101 3.76 -0.74 32.91
C VAL A 101 2.40 -0.09 33.18
N ALA A 102 2.07 1.02 32.53
CA ALA A 102 0.76 1.67 32.64
C ALA A 102 -0.38 0.76 32.18
N MET A 103 -0.15 -0.05 31.13
CA MET A 103 -1.11 -1.02 30.58
C MET A 103 -1.23 -2.33 31.37
N LYS A 104 -0.42 -2.53 32.43
CA LYS A 104 -0.42 -3.74 33.26
C LYS A 104 -1.81 -4.21 33.75
N PRO A 105 -2.78 -3.35 34.11
CA PRO A 105 -4.10 -3.80 34.53
C PRO A 105 -4.86 -4.62 33.47
N TRP A 106 -4.56 -4.39 32.18
CA TRP A 106 -5.16 -5.10 31.04
C TRP A 106 -4.24 -6.17 30.44
N LEU A 107 -2.93 -6.11 30.70
CA LEU A 107 -1.93 -7.09 30.30
C LEU A 107 -1.62 -8.10 31.43
N ARG A 108 -2.56 -9.01 31.72
CA ARG A 108 -2.48 -9.91 32.89
C ARG A 108 -1.32 -10.92 32.88
N ASN A 109 -0.76 -11.24 31.71
CA ASN A 109 0.33 -12.21 31.55
C ASN A 109 1.65 -11.51 31.18
N SER A 110 2.76 -11.92 31.79
CA SER A 110 4.12 -11.48 31.46
C SER A 110 4.47 -11.66 29.97
N ALA A 111 3.96 -12.70 29.32
CA ALA A 111 4.13 -12.89 27.87
C ALA A 111 3.45 -11.79 27.04
N LEU A 112 2.25 -11.34 27.45
CA LEU A 112 1.54 -10.24 26.79
C LEU A 112 2.22 -8.90 27.04
N GLN A 113 2.78 -8.69 28.24
CA GLN A 113 3.59 -7.50 28.54
C GLN A 113 4.87 -7.48 27.70
N CYS A 114 5.54 -8.63 27.54
CA CYS A 114 6.71 -8.75 26.68
C CYS A 114 6.35 -8.49 25.21
N GLY A 115 5.27 -9.10 24.70
CA GLY A 115 4.79 -8.88 23.34
C GLY A 115 4.40 -7.42 23.07
N PHE A 116 3.71 -6.76 24.00
CA PHE A 116 3.35 -5.34 23.88
C PHE A 116 4.59 -4.43 23.92
N TYR A 117 5.56 -4.70 24.80
CA TYR A 117 6.82 -3.97 24.81
C TYR A 117 7.60 -4.15 23.51
N LEU A 118 7.71 -5.39 23.02
CA LEU A 118 8.40 -5.72 21.79
C LEU A 118 7.76 -5.03 20.58
N LEU A 119 6.42 -4.98 20.52
CA LEU A 119 5.68 -4.27 19.47
C LEU A 119 6.08 -2.79 19.39
N LEU A 120 6.23 -2.12 20.54
CA LEU A 120 6.63 -0.71 20.60
C LEU A 120 8.12 -0.51 20.35
N LEU A 121 8.95 -1.38 20.95
CA LEU A 121 10.41 -1.30 20.88
C LEU A 121 10.91 -1.51 19.44
N LEU A 122 10.31 -2.46 18.71
CA LEU A 122 10.62 -2.79 17.31
C LEU A 122 9.85 -1.94 16.30
N ASN A 123 9.12 -0.90 16.72
CA ASN A 123 8.50 0.05 15.79
C ASN A 123 9.56 0.56 14.80
N PRO A 124 9.45 0.25 13.49
CA PRO A 124 10.51 0.54 12.51
C PRO A 124 10.86 2.02 12.46
N ILE A 125 9.83 2.86 12.59
CA ILE A 125 9.97 4.31 12.51
C ILE A 125 10.83 4.87 13.65
N SER A 126 10.94 4.17 14.79
CA SER A 126 11.82 4.58 15.89
C SER A 126 13.32 4.48 15.58
N TYR A 127 13.69 3.83 14.48
CA TYR A 127 15.07 3.71 14.00
C TYR A 127 15.15 3.93 12.47
N ASP A 128 14.20 4.67 11.89
CA ASP A 128 14.28 5.10 10.49
C ASP A 128 15.48 6.05 10.30
N ALA A 129 16.45 5.65 9.49
CA ALA A 129 17.69 6.39 9.34
C ALA A 129 17.59 7.55 8.34
N ALA A 130 16.63 7.52 7.41
CA ALA A 130 16.41 8.65 6.53
C ALA A 130 15.99 9.91 7.31
N ASN A 131 15.27 9.75 8.43
CA ASN A 131 14.65 10.87 9.12
C ASN A 131 14.91 10.95 10.62
N LEU A 132 14.99 9.82 11.34
CA LEU A 132 15.23 9.84 12.79
C LEU A 132 16.71 9.83 13.15
N THR A 133 17.61 9.51 12.21
CA THR A 133 19.05 9.79 12.39
C THR A 133 19.46 11.16 11.83
N ARG A 134 18.50 11.95 11.34
CA ARG A 134 18.65 13.39 11.02
C ARG A 134 18.40 14.22 12.28
N LEU A 135 18.93 15.45 12.37
CA LEU A 135 18.72 16.31 13.54
C LEU A 135 17.32 16.93 13.57
N MET A 136 16.38 16.10 13.96
CA MET A 136 14.96 16.35 13.85
C MET A 136 14.28 16.13 15.19
N ARG A 137 13.32 17.00 15.52
CA ARG A 137 12.66 17.09 16.83
C ARG A 137 11.81 15.87 17.19
N GLN A 138 11.45 15.06 16.19
CA GLN A 138 10.61 13.87 16.28
C GLN A 138 11.14 12.85 17.31
N ASN A 139 12.47 12.80 17.47
CA ASN A 139 13.16 11.93 18.43
C ASN A 139 12.84 12.24 19.89
N LEU A 140 12.46 13.49 20.19
CA LEU A 140 12.00 13.91 21.52
C LEU A 140 10.46 13.96 21.57
N TYR A 141 9.84 14.41 20.49
CA TYR A 141 8.39 14.59 20.38
C TYR A 141 7.61 13.29 20.58
N THR A 142 8.09 12.20 19.97
CA THR A 142 7.41 10.89 19.99
C THR A 142 7.43 10.27 21.40
N PRO A 143 8.56 10.17 22.11
CA PRO A 143 8.57 9.71 23.50
C PRO A 143 7.68 10.54 24.42
N LEU A 144 7.65 11.88 24.29
CA LEU A 144 6.81 12.74 25.14
C LEU A 144 5.32 12.49 24.94
N ALA A 145 4.88 12.19 23.71
CA ALA A 145 3.51 11.76 23.43
C ALA A 145 3.20 10.44 24.17
N LEU A 146 4.10 9.45 24.10
CA LEU A 146 3.93 8.17 24.78
C LEU A 146 3.88 8.31 26.30
N LEU A 147 4.74 9.14 26.88
CA LEU A 147 4.74 9.41 28.32
C LEU A 147 3.48 10.13 28.79
N THR A 148 2.97 11.08 27.99
CA THR A 148 1.69 11.74 28.25
C THR A 148 0.55 10.73 28.30
N ILE A 149 0.44 9.88 27.29
CA ILE A 149 -0.58 8.82 27.23
C ILE A 149 -0.41 7.82 28.39
N ALA A 150 0.82 7.39 28.69
CA ALA A 150 1.08 6.49 29.82
C ALA A 150 0.62 7.08 31.16
N GLY A 151 0.92 8.36 31.42
CA GLY A 151 0.47 9.05 32.62
C GLY A 151 -1.05 9.18 32.72
N LEU A 152 -1.75 9.44 31.61
CA LEU A 152 -3.21 9.46 31.56
C LEU A 152 -3.83 8.06 31.78
N ILE A 153 -3.21 7.00 31.25
CA ILE A 153 -3.62 5.61 31.52
C ILE A 153 -3.44 5.28 33.01
N MET A 154 -2.31 5.70 33.61
CA MET A 154 -2.09 5.55 35.05
C MET A 154 -3.14 6.32 35.86
N LEU A 155 -3.51 7.53 35.44
CA LEU A 155 -4.57 8.32 36.07
C LEU A 155 -5.93 7.61 35.97
N PHE A 156 -6.27 7.06 34.80
CA PHE A 156 -7.49 6.25 34.62
C PHE A 156 -7.49 5.01 35.53
N SER A 157 -6.36 4.31 35.64
CA SER A 157 -6.27 3.13 36.51
C SER A 157 -6.52 3.47 37.99
N ARG A 158 -6.17 4.69 38.42
CA ARG A 158 -6.30 5.21 39.80
C ARG A 158 -7.50 6.14 40.02
N ARG A 159 -8.42 6.24 39.05
CA ARG A 159 -9.57 7.18 39.11
C ARG A 159 -10.51 7.01 40.32
N ARG A 160 -10.45 5.86 41.01
CA ARG A 160 -11.20 5.58 42.25
C ARG A 160 -10.36 5.74 43.52
N GLU A 161 -9.13 6.21 43.42
CA GLU A 161 -8.24 6.44 44.56
C GLU A 161 -8.32 7.90 45.05
N THR A 162 -7.50 8.26 46.05
CA THR A 162 -7.40 9.62 46.59
C THR A 162 -6.47 10.50 45.75
N VAL A 163 -6.59 11.83 45.89
CA VAL A 163 -5.73 12.81 45.17
C VAL A 163 -4.24 12.52 45.38
N ARG A 164 -3.83 12.10 46.58
CA ARG A 164 -2.43 11.74 46.90
C ARG A 164 -1.88 10.63 45.99
N ARG A 165 -2.73 9.68 45.56
CA ARG A 165 -2.34 8.59 44.65
C ARG A 165 -2.41 8.99 43.18
N MET A 166 -3.23 10.00 42.86
CA MET A 166 -3.35 10.59 41.52
C MET A 166 -2.29 11.67 41.23
N PHE A 167 -1.69 12.26 42.26
CA PHE A 167 -0.72 13.36 42.19
C PHE A 167 0.45 13.05 41.23
N PHE A 168 1.19 11.96 41.47
CA PHE A 168 2.34 11.61 40.63
C PHE A 168 1.95 11.34 39.16
N PRO A 169 0.95 10.50 38.85
CA PRO A 169 0.48 10.33 37.46
C PRO A 169 0.06 11.64 36.78
N ALA A 170 -0.63 12.53 37.51
CA ALA A 170 -1.10 13.80 36.98
C ALA A 170 0.07 14.76 36.66
N ILE A 171 1.03 14.91 37.58
CA ILE A 171 2.25 15.71 37.35
C ILE A 171 3.07 15.12 36.21
N PHE A 172 3.27 13.80 36.20
CA PHE A 172 4.04 13.12 35.17
C PHE A 172 3.44 13.31 33.77
N ALA A 173 2.12 13.12 33.65
CA ALA A 173 1.39 13.36 32.41
C ALA A 173 1.45 14.84 32.01
N GLY A 174 1.28 15.75 32.97
CA GLY A 174 1.29 17.20 32.74
C GLY A 174 2.65 17.70 32.25
N LEU A 175 3.74 17.39 32.95
CA LEU A 175 5.10 17.76 32.54
C LEU A 175 5.47 17.18 31.17
N SER A 176 5.11 15.92 30.91
CA SER A 176 5.33 15.29 29.59
C SER A 176 4.55 16.02 28.49
N PHE A 177 3.30 16.42 28.75
CA PHE A 177 2.46 17.16 27.81
C PHE A 177 2.96 18.60 27.59
N GLY A 178 3.40 19.28 28.65
CA GLY A 178 4.01 20.61 28.56
C GLY A 178 5.30 20.58 27.74
N GLY A 179 6.14 19.57 27.95
CA GLY A 179 7.32 19.35 27.11
C GLY A 179 6.95 19.05 25.65
N PHE A 180 5.97 18.18 25.42
CA PHE A 180 5.45 17.88 24.08
C PHE A 180 5.00 19.17 23.37
N TRP A 181 4.26 20.04 24.07
CA TRP A 181 3.78 21.31 23.55
C TRP A 181 4.92 22.26 23.13
N LEU A 182 6.04 22.24 23.85
CA LEU A 182 7.23 23.07 23.60
C LEU A 182 8.19 22.51 22.55
N THR A 183 7.91 21.31 22.01
CA THR A 183 8.80 20.68 21.01
C THR A 183 8.43 21.10 19.59
N ARG A 184 7.15 21.07 19.23
CA ARG A 184 6.65 21.37 17.88
C ARG A 184 5.43 22.27 17.91
N GLU A 185 5.22 22.98 16.81
CA GLU A 185 4.20 24.04 16.69
C GLU A 185 2.80 23.43 16.55
N GLU A 186 2.66 22.31 15.86
CA GLU A 186 1.41 21.61 15.53
C GLU A 186 0.86 20.69 16.63
N SER A 187 1.35 20.79 17.87
CA SER A 187 0.99 19.94 19.02
C SER A 187 -0.48 19.84 19.41
N VAL A 188 -1.35 20.62 18.77
CA VAL A 188 -2.81 20.53 18.90
C VAL A 188 -3.35 19.14 18.55
N TRP A 189 -2.67 18.37 17.69
CA TRP A 189 -3.15 17.06 17.23
C TRP A 189 -3.29 16.01 18.34
N LEU A 190 -2.62 16.16 19.49
CA LEU A 190 -2.72 15.25 20.64
C LEU A 190 -3.91 15.58 21.55
N LEU A 191 -4.48 16.79 21.48
CA LEU A 191 -5.59 17.23 22.32
C LEU A 191 -6.84 16.32 22.24
N PRO A 192 -7.26 15.79 21.06
CA PRO A 192 -8.37 14.86 20.99
C PRO A 192 -8.17 13.62 21.89
N ALA A 193 -6.97 13.04 21.90
CA ALA A 193 -6.68 11.89 22.76
C ALA A 193 -6.70 12.27 24.24
N VAL A 194 -6.06 13.39 24.62
CA VAL A 194 -6.05 13.89 26.00
C VAL A 194 -7.47 14.14 26.49
N GLY A 195 -8.27 14.87 25.71
CA GLY A 195 -9.66 15.18 26.03
C GLY A 195 -10.53 13.93 26.15
N LEU A 196 -10.48 13.02 25.18
CA LEU A 196 -11.26 11.78 25.22
C LEU A 196 -10.85 10.86 26.38
N LEU A 197 -9.58 10.84 26.77
CA LEU A 197 -9.14 10.09 27.95
C LEU A 197 -9.65 10.71 29.25
N PHE A 198 -9.63 12.04 29.40
CA PHE A 198 -10.27 12.69 30.55
C PHE A 198 -11.79 12.45 30.57
N LEU A 199 -12.47 12.60 29.44
CA LEU A 199 -13.90 12.27 29.33
C LEU A 199 -14.16 10.79 29.67
N GLY A 200 -13.27 9.89 29.26
CA GLY A 200 -13.32 8.47 29.62
C GLY A 200 -13.14 8.23 31.12
N ILE A 201 -12.21 8.93 31.78
CA ILE A 201 -12.02 8.87 33.24
C ILE A 201 -13.33 9.25 33.95
N TRP A 202 -13.91 10.39 33.59
CA TRP A 202 -15.13 10.92 34.21
C TRP A 202 -16.35 10.04 33.89
N GLY A 203 -16.56 9.72 32.62
CA GLY A 203 -17.69 8.90 32.15
C GLY A 203 -17.68 7.47 32.72
N SER A 204 -16.51 6.91 33.02
CA SER A 204 -16.41 5.55 33.58
C SER A 204 -16.94 5.42 35.02
N LEU A 205 -17.07 6.53 35.76
CA LEU A 205 -17.51 6.55 37.15
C LEU A 205 -19.04 6.67 37.30
N ARG A 206 -19.77 7.03 36.22
CA ARG A 206 -21.24 7.17 36.22
C ARG A 206 -21.74 8.00 37.42
N GLN A 207 -22.58 7.42 38.29
CA GLN A 207 -23.12 8.12 39.47
C GLN A 207 -22.04 8.42 40.54
N GLU A 208 -20.93 7.67 40.57
CA GLU A 208 -19.82 7.91 41.52
C GLU A 208 -19.09 9.24 41.26
N VAL A 209 -19.28 9.86 40.09
CA VAL A 209 -18.68 11.16 39.75
C VAL A 209 -19.04 12.22 40.79
N PHE A 210 -20.31 12.28 41.23
CA PHE A 210 -20.76 13.27 42.21
C PHE A 210 -20.13 13.09 43.60
N GLN A 211 -19.65 11.89 43.93
CA GLN A 211 -18.95 11.64 45.19
C GLN A 211 -17.45 11.96 45.09
N ARG A 212 -16.91 11.96 43.87
CA ARG A 212 -15.45 12.02 43.60
C ARG A 212 -15.01 13.24 42.80
N TRP A 213 -15.94 14.15 42.46
CA TRP A 213 -15.68 15.31 41.61
C TRP A 213 -14.50 16.16 42.11
N ARG A 214 -14.36 16.34 43.43
CA ARG A 214 -13.21 17.05 44.03
C ARG A 214 -11.88 16.40 43.64
N SER A 215 -11.76 15.07 43.81
CA SER A 215 -10.54 14.35 43.45
C SER A 215 -10.25 14.38 41.95
N LEU A 216 -11.29 14.30 41.12
CA LEU A 216 -11.16 14.38 39.67
C LEU A 216 -10.71 15.77 39.21
N ILE A 217 -11.35 16.83 39.71
CA ILE A 217 -10.96 18.22 39.43
C ILE A 217 -9.55 18.47 39.94
N SER A 218 -9.19 18.05 41.15
CA SER A 218 -7.82 18.20 41.66
C SER A 218 -6.81 17.48 40.76
N GLY A 219 -7.10 16.24 40.33
CA GLY A 219 -6.24 15.50 39.40
C GLY A 219 -6.06 16.22 38.06
N THR A 220 -7.15 16.73 37.47
CA THR A 220 -7.11 17.52 36.24
C THR A 220 -6.37 18.85 36.44
N ALA A 221 -6.60 19.56 37.55
CA ALA A 221 -5.93 20.82 37.88
C ALA A 221 -4.43 20.62 38.07
N ILE A 222 -4.00 19.55 38.74
CA ILE A 222 -2.59 19.18 38.88
C ILE A 222 -1.96 18.90 37.52
N PHE A 223 -2.65 18.18 36.63
CA PHE A 223 -2.19 17.95 35.26
C PHE A 223 -2.01 19.26 34.49
N VAL A 224 -3.03 20.15 34.53
CA VAL A 224 -2.99 21.45 33.83
C VAL A 224 -1.87 22.34 34.38
N PHE A 225 -1.75 22.42 35.71
CA PHE A 225 -0.69 23.19 36.35
C PHE A 225 0.70 22.67 35.96
N ALA A 226 0.91 21.36 36.03
CA ALA A 226 2.17 20.72 35.64
C ALA A 226 2.48 20.89 34.14
N ALA A 227 1.47 20.89 33.27
CA ALA A 227 1.65 21.18 31.84
C ALA A 227 2.00 22.66 31.59
N ALA A 228 1.39 23.57 32.35
CA ALA A 228 1.63 25.00 32.24
C ALA A 228 3.02 25.40 32.77
N THR A 229 3.55 24.72 33.80
CA THR A 229 4.85 25.05 34.40
C THR A 229 5.99 25.22 33.39
N PRO A 230 6.35 24.23 32.54
CA PRO A 230 7.44 24.41 31.59
C PRO A 230 7.13 25.49 30.54
N ILE A 231 5.86 25.65 30.14
CA ILE A 231 5.44 26.67 29.17
C ILE A 231 5.65 28.08 29.73
N ILE A 232 5.23 28.30 30.98
CA ILE A 232 5.40 29.56 31.70
C ILE A 232 6.89 29.82 31.93
N THR A 233 7.67 28.83 32.35
CA THR A 233 9.12 28.98 32.53
C THR A 233 9.80 29.48 31.26
N ILE A 234 9.56 28.83 30.12
CA ILE A 234 10.13 29.25 28.83
C ILE A 234 9.65 30.66 28.45
N SER A 235 8.36 30.95 28.64
CA SER A 235 7.81 32.27 28.31
C SER A 235 8.41 33.38 29.17
N THR A 236 8.69 33.11 30.45
CA THR A 236 9.39 34.04 31.35
C THR A 236 10.83 34.26 30.92
N LEU A 237 11.55 33.20 30.52
CA LEU A 237 12.92 33.32 30.01
C LEU A 237 12.95 34.13 28.71
N ASN A 238 12.04 33.87 27.78
CA ASN A 238 11.92 34.65 26.56
C ASN A 238 11.58 36.12 26.84
N TRP A 239 10.75 36.39 27.84
CA TRP A 239 10.46 37.76 28.26
C TRP A 239 11.71 38.47 28.81
N GLN A 240 12.52 37.79 29.62
CA GLN A 240 13.76 38.34 30.18
C GLN A 240 14.83 38.62 29.11
N HIS A 241 14.96 37.73 28.12
CA HIS A 241 16.02 37.82 27.10
C HIS A 241 15.61 38.60 25.84
N TYR A 242 14.33 38.60 25.47
CA TYR A 242 13.83 39.15 24.20
C TYR A 242 12.64 40.11 24.36
N GLY A 243 12.24 40.43 25.59
CA GLY A 243 11.17 41.39 25.87
C GLY A 243 9.74 40.91 25.58
N TRP A 244 9.56 39.64 25.19
CA TRP A 244 8.26 39.08 24.79
C TRP A 244 7.89 37.81 25.57
N PHE A 245 6.70 37.80 26.18
CA PHE A 245 6.18 36.66 26.92
C PHE A 245 5.44 35.70 25.99
N GLY A 246 6.18 34.74 25.44
CA GLY A 246 5.66 33.72 24.55
C GLY A 246 6.63 32.56 24.35
N THR A 247 6.20 31.52 23.63
CA THR A 247 7.04 30.33 23.40
C THR A 247 7.77 30.39 22.07
N VAL A 248 7.04 30.54 20.98
CA VAL A 248 7.54 30.66 19.61
C VAL A 248 6.67 31.64 18.84
N GLU A 249 7.28 32.42 17.95
CA GLU A 249 6.58 33.52 17.26
C GLU A 249 5.51 33.02 16.26
N PHE A 250 5.63 31.80 15.73
CA PHE A 250 4.53 31.19 14.96
C PHE A 250 3.26 30.92 15.79
N ARG A 251 3.33 31.02 17.13
CA ARG A 251 2.15 30.98 18.02
C ARG A 251 1.69 32.35 18.47
N ASP A 252 2.43 33.41 18.15
CA ASP A 252 2.05 34.79 18.45
C ASP A 252 0.72 35.13 17.76
N ALA A 253 -0.17 35.80 18.50
CA ALA A 253 -1.44 36.27 17.95
C ALA A 253 -1.18 37.27 16.81
N ASN A 254 -0.29 38.23 17.04
CA ASN A 254 0.00 39.29 16.07
C ASN A 254 0.61 38.74 14.77
N PHE A 255 1.53 37.78 14.86
CA PHE A 255 2.07 37.11 13.67
C PHE A 255 0.98 36.37 12.89
N LYS A 256 0.11 35.61 13.58
CA LYS A 256 -1.00 34.88 12.95
C LYS A 256 -2.02 35.83 12.32
N ASP A 257 -2.31 36.96 12.97
CA ASP A 257 -3.24 37.97 12.49
C ASP A 257 -2.67 38.67 11.25
N ALA A 258 -1.38 39.02 11.25
CA ALA A 258 -0.71 39.59 10.08
C ALA A 258 -0.69 38.61 8.89
N TYR A 259 -0.28 37.37 9.12
CA TYR A 259 -0.29 36.34 8.08
C TYR A 259 -1.71 36.10 7.54
N GLY A 260 -2.70 36.02 8.45
CA GLY A 260 -4.11 35.88 8.09
C GLY A 260 -4.61 37.04 7.22
N ALA A 261 -4.31 38.28 7.62
CA ALA A 261 -4.66 39.49 6.89
C ALA A 261 -4.05 39.51 5.49
N LEU A 262 -2.77 39.12 5.33
CA LEU A 262 -2.08 39.06 4.04
C LEU A 262 -2.67 38.04 3.06
N THR A 263 -3.46 37.06 3.53
CA THR A 263 -4.16 36.08 2.67
C THR A 263 -5.58 36.50 2.28
N ARG A 264 -6.09 37.61 2.82
CA ARG A 264 -7.43 38.14 2.51
C ARG A 264 -7.56 38.72 1.09
N PRO A 265 -6.57 39.46 0.54
CA PRO A 265 -6.72 40.13 -0.75
C PRO A 265 -7.12 39.17 -1.88
N GLN A 266 -7.97 39.65 -2.77
CA GLN A 266 -8.42 38.96 -3.99
C GLN A 266 -7.96 39.75 -5.23
N VAL A 267 -6.64 39.80 -5.43
CA VAL A 267 -6.01 40.49 -6.56
C VAL A 267 -5.13 39.50 -7.31
N GLY A 268 -5.30 39.43 -8.64
CA GLY A 268 -4.54 38.50 -9.49
C GLY A 268 -5.08 37.07 -9.52
N PRO A 269 -4.32 36.13 -10.11
CA PRO A 269 -4.73 34.73 -10.24
C PRO A 269 -4.70 33.99 -8.90
N THR A 270 -5.56 32.98 -8.74
CA THR A 270 -5.42 32.01 -7.65
C THR A 270 -4.44 30.92 -8.08
N LEU A 271 -3.29 30.84 -7.41
CA LEU A 271 -2.23 29.88 -7.72
C LEU A 271 -2.16 28.77 -6.68
N ASP A 272 -1.93 27.55 -7.13
CA ASP A 272 -1.81 26.38 -6.24
C ASP A 272 -0.62 26.55 -5.29
N GLN A 273 -0.87 26.32 -4.00
CA GLN A 273 0.13 26.35 -2.93
C GLN A 273 0.81 27.71 -2.67
N VAL A 274 0.32 28.79 -3.28
CA VAL A 274 0.80 30.17 -3.09
C VAL A 274 -0.28 30.97 -2.37
N PRO A 275 -0.24 31.10 -1.04
CA PRO A 275 -1.31 31.75 -0.27
C PRO A 275 -1.31 33.28 -0.38
N VAL A 276 -0.17 33.88 -0.71
CA VAL A 276 -0.01 35.32 -0.91
C VAL A 276 0.78 35.54 -2.19
N THR A 277 0.08 35.80 -3.29
CA THR A 277 0.72 36.00 -4.60
C THR A 277 1.46 37.33 -4.65
N ARG A 278 2.37 37.48 -5.61
CA ARG A 278 3.05 38.76 -5.85
C ARG A 278 2.06 39.91 -6.06
N GLU A 279 0.99 39.70 -6.83
CA GLU A 279 -0.05 40.70 -7.09
C GLU A 279 -0.78 41.11 -5.80
N MET A 280 -1.04 40.15 -4.90
CA MET A 280 -1.59 40.42 -3.59
C MET A 280 -0.61 41.26 -2.75
N ARG A 281 0.70 40.96 -2.77
CA ARG A 281 1.71 41.76 -2.06
C ARG A 281 1.80 43.18 -2.60
N GLU A 282 1.87 43.34 -3.93
CA GLU A 282 1.94 44.64 -4.60
C GLU A 282 0.71 45.51 -4.33
N ALA A 283 -0.48 44.91 -4.28
CA ALA A 283 -1.69 45.62 -3.87
C ALA A 283 -1.64 46.01 -2.38
N THR A 284 -1.13 45.12 -1.53
CA THR A 284 -1.03 45.36 -0.09
C THR A 284 -0.05 46.49 0.25
N TYR A 285 1.08 46.60 -0.46
CA TYR A 285 2.04 47.71 -0.26
C TYR A 285 1.42 49.10 -0.45
N LYS A 286 0.35 49.21 -1.27
CA LYS A 286 -0.34 50.48 -1.52
C LYS A 286 -1.25 50.91 -0.39
N VAL A 287 -1.71 49.97 0.45
CA VAL A 287 -2.71 50.23 1.49
C VAL A 287 -2.16 50.06 2.91
N SER A 288 -1.03 49.38 3.09
CA SER A 288 -0.33 49.23 4.37
C SER A 288 1.04 49.90 4.32
N PRO A 289 1.20 51.12 4.85
CA PRO A 289 2.50 51.79 4.96
C PRO A 289 3.52 50.96 5.74
N THR A 290 3.06 50.16 6.71
CA THR A 290 3.94 49.31 7.51
C THR A 290 4.45 48.12 6.68
N PHE A 291 3.59 47.44 5.93
CA PHE A 291 4.00 46.33 5.06
C PHE A 291 4.86 46.80 3.87
N ALA A 292 4.61 48.01 3.36
CA ALA A 292 5.39 48.63 2.27
C ALA A 292 6.89 48.72 2.57
N LYS A 293 7.28 48.82 3.86
CA LYS A 293 8.70 48.80 4.28
C LYS A 293 9.43 47.52 3.87
N LEU A 294 8.71 46.41 3.67
CA LEU A 294 9.29 45.12 3.26
C LEU A 294 9.42 44.96 1.74
N GLN A 295 8.83 45.86 0.95
CA GLN A 295 8.82 45.76 -0.52
C GLN A 295 10.22 45.62 -1.15
N PRO A 296 11.26 46.39 -0.76
CA PRO A 296 12.59 46.26 -1.37
C PRO A 296 13.25 44.89 -1.14
N TYR A 297 12.78 44.14 -0.14
CA TYR A 297 13.34 42.85 0.26
C TYR A 297 12.53 41.69 -0.33
N LEU A 298 11.20 41.72 -0.14
CA LEU A 298 10.28 40.72 -0.69
C LEU A 298 10.18 40.77 -2.22
N GLU A 299 10.36 41.94 -2.82
CA GLU A 299 10.53 42.10 -4.28
C GLU A 299 12.00 42.29 -4.67
N GLY A 300 12.92 41.85 -3.81
CA GLY A 300 14.36 41.91 -4.01
C GLY A 300 15.03 40.58 -3.63
N PRO A 301 16.25 40.62 -3.07
CA PRO A 301 17.05 39.41 -2.81
C PRO A 301 16.38 38.37 -1.91
N VAL A 302 15.59 38.79 -0.91
CA VAL A 302 14.90 37.85 0.00
C VAL A 302 13.80 37.10 -0.75
N GLY A 303 12.98 37.81 -1.54
CA GLY A 303 11.94 37.16 -2.35
C GLY A 303 12.53 36.22 -3.40
N GLU A 304 13.63 36.61 -4.04
CA GLU A 304 14.34 35.77 -5.01
C GLU A 304 14.88 34.49 -4.38
N HIS A 305 15.39 34.56 -3.14
CA HIS A 305 15.86 33.38 -2.40
C HIS A 305 14.73 32.36 -2.12
N TRP A 306 13.51 32.83 -1.86
CA TRP A 306 12.37 32.00 -1.48
C TRP A 306 11.40 31.66 -2.62
N ALA A 307 11.60 32.22 -3.81
CA ALA A 307 10.74 32.00 -4.98
C ALA A 307 10.86 30.56 -5.52
N ASP A 308 9.72 29.96 -5.88
CA ASP A 308 9.69 28.66 -6.57
C ASP A 308 9.85 28.83 -8.08
N ASN A 309 11.11 28.99 -8.51
CA ASN A 309 11.46 29.15 -9.92
C ASN A 309 11.35 27.84 -10.73
N THR A 310 11.02 26.71 -10.08
CA THR A 310 10.80 25.45 -10.79
C THR A 310 9.37 25.33 -11.34
N ARG A 311 8.41 26.02 -10.70
CA ARG A 311 6.99 25.97 -11.08
C ARG A 311 6.46 27.27 -11.66
N PHE A 312 7.07 28.41 -11.30
CA PHE A 312 6.66 29.73 -11.75
C PHE A 312 7.82 30.43 -12.44
N ALA A 313 7.53 31.41 -13.29
CA ALA A 313 8.60 32.18 -13.93
C ALA A 313 9.37 32.97 -12.85
N THR A 314 10.69 33.05 -12.98
CA THR A 314 11.55 33.75 -12.02
C THR A 314 11.13 35.21 -11.80
N ALA A 315 10.59 35.85 -12.85
CA ALA A 315 10.06 37.19 -12.77
C ALA A 315 8.86 37.30 -11.80
N ASP A 316 8.04 36.25 -11.66
CA ASP A 316 6.80 36.31 -10.86
C ASP A 316 7.05 36.24 -9.35
N ARG A 317 8.21 35.73 -8.93
CA ARG A 317 8.64 35.63 -7.51
C ARG A 317 7.53 35.08 -6.59
N GLN A 318 6.91 34.00 -7.03
CA GLN A 318 5.85 33.33 -6.27
C GLN A 318 6.47 32.45 -5.19
N ILE A 319 5.99 32.61 -3.96
CA ILE A 319 6.54 31.95 -2.77
C ILE A 319 5.49 30.99 -2.21
N ARG A 320 5.85 29.71 -2.04
CA ARG A 320 4.95 28.69 -1.51
C ARG A 320 4.56 28.97 -0.06
N GLY A 321 3.40 28.48 0.35
CA GLY A 321 2.85 28.78 1.68
C GLY A 321 3.72 28.35 2.86
N GLY A 322 4.47 27.25 2.72
CA GLY A 322 5.43 26.78 3.72
C GLY A 322 6.77 27.52 3.73
N TRP A 323 6.96 28.49 2.84
CA TRP A 323 8.18 29.31 2.73
C TRP A 323 7.89 30.79 2.98
N PHE A 324 6.67 31.24 2.69
CA PHE A 324 6.28 32.64 2.82
C PHE A 324 6.42 33.16 4.26
N MET A 325 6.14 32.35 5.28
CA MET A 325 6.35 32.77 6.66
C MET A 325 7.82 33.00 7.01
N TRP A 326 8.75 32.30 6.36
CA TRP A 326 10.19 32.52 6.52
C TRP A 326 10.66 33.74 5.73
N ALA A 327 10.19 33.88 4.48
CA ALA A 327 10.45 35.07 3.67
C ALA A 327 10.01 36.37 4.37
N LEU A 328 8.86 36.33 5.08
CA LEU A 328 8.38 37.46 5.86
C LEU A 328 9.34 37.81 7.00
N ARG A 329 9.83 36.82 7.76
CA ARG A 329 10.77 37.04 8.86
C ARG A 329 12.11 37.56 8.36
N ASP A 330 12.65 36.96 7.31
CA ASP A 330 13.91 37.37 6.68
C ASP A 330 13.81 38.82 6.19
N ALA A 331 12.68 39.20 5.59
CA ALA A 331 12.45 40.57 5.14
C ALA A 331 12.38 41.57 6.30
N VAL A 332 11.73 41.22 7.42
CA VAL A 332 11.65 42.08 8.61
C VAL A 332 13.04 42.30 9.23
N VAL A 333 13.85 41.25 9.32
CA VAL A 333 15.24 41.36 9.81
C VAL A 333 16.12 42.15 8.84
N ALA A 334 16.04 41.87 7.54
CA ALA A 334 16.80 42.60 6.51
C ALA A 334 16.43 44.08 6.44
N ALA A 335 15.19 44.43 6.80
CA ALA A 335 14.72 45.81 6.93
C ALA A 335 15.19 46.52 8.20
N GLY A 336 15.89 45.84 9.12
CA GLY A 336 16.33 46.40 10.40
C GLY A 336 15.17 46.64 11.38
N LEU A 337 14.02 45.98 11.17
CA LEU A 337 12.79 46.15 11.97
C LEU A 337 12.69 45.15 13.13
N ALA A 338 13.76 44.39 13.39
CA ALA A 338 13.81 43.30 14.36
C ALA A 338 14.86 43.49 15.47
N PRO A 339 14.80 44.57 16.28
CA PRO A 339 15.74 44.76 17.39
C PRO A 339 15.48 43.77 18.55
N ASP A 340 14.21 43.40 18.78
CA ASP A 340 13.78 42.38 19.74
C ASP A 340 12.41 41.79 19.34
N ALA A 341 11.99 40.73 20.04
CA ALA A 341 10.74 40.03 19.74
C ALA A 341 9.48 40.88 19.99
N LYS A 342 9.56 41.84 20.93
CA LYS A 342 8.44 42.73 21.24
C LYS A 342 8.18 43.71 20.10
N ALA A 343 9.23 44.32 19.55
CA ALA A 343 9.15 45.23 18.42
C ALA A 343 8.61 44.53 17.17
N VAL A 344 9.08 43.31 16.90
CA VAL A 344 8.59 42.49 15.79
C VAL A 344 7.12 42.13 15.95
N SER A 345 6.68 41.75 17.15
CA SER A 345 5.26 41.46 17.42
C SER A 345 4.36 42.70 17.19
N LEU A 346 4.82 43.89 17.61
CA LEU A 346 4.10 45.15 17.35
C LEU A 346 4.06 45.51 15.87
N PHE A 347 5.15 45.27 15.12
CA PHE A 347 5.16 45.45 13.67
C PHE A 347 4.09 44.58 12.98
N TYR A 348 3.98 43.31 13.36
CA TYR A 348 2.94 42.44 12.82
C TYR A 348 1.53 42.88 13.20
N CYS A 349 1.32 43.37 14.42
CA CYS A 349 0.04 43.96 14.84
C CYS A 349 -0.37 45.10 13.89
N GLN A 350 0.55 46.03 13.62
CA GLN A 350 0.31 47.16 12.73
C GLN A 350 0.00 46.72 11.29
N VAL A 351 0.75 45.74 10.75
CA VAL A 351 0.45 45.16 9.43
C VAL A 351 -0.96 44.54 9.42
N ALA A 352 -1.32 43.78 10.45
CA ALA A 352 -2.63 43.16 10.53
C ALA A 352 -3.75 44.21 10.56
N ASP A 353 -3.61 45.24 11.40
CA ASP A 353 -4.61 46.30 11.57
C ASP A 353 -4.80 47.10 10.28
N GLU A 354 -3.71 47.56 9.65
CA GLU A 354 -3.75 48.34 8.40
C GLU A 354 -4.39 47.54 7.25
N VAL A 355 -3.97 46.28 7.08
CA VAL A 355 -4.49 45.43 5.99
C VAL A 355 -5.94 45.05 6.26
N ASN A 356 -6.30 44.70 7.51
CA ASN A 356 -7.68 44.36 7.83
C ASN A 356 -8.61 45.57 7.64
N GLN A 357 -8.19 46.76 8.08
CA GLN A 357 -8.95 47.99 7.88
C GLN A 357 -9.20 48.25 6.38
N ALA A 358 -8.16 48.17 5.55
CA ALA A 358 -8.28 48.37 4.10
C ALA A 358 -9.15 47.29 3.41
N CYS A 359 -9.24 46.09 3.98
CA CYS A 359 -10.15 45.06 3.49
C CYS A 359 -11.60 45.33 3.92
N ASP A 360 -11.80 45.82 5.14
CA ASP A 360 -13.12 46.01 5.75
C ASP A 360 -13.83 47.28 5.25
N ASP A 361 -13.07 48.32 4.90
CA ASP A 361 -13.60 49.56 4.30
C ASP A 361 -13.78 49.48 2.77
N GLY A 362 -13.36 48.37 2.15
CA GLY A 362 -13.49 48.11 0.71
C GLY A 362 -12.39 48.71 -0.16
N SER A 363 -11.36 49.34 0.43
CA SER A 363 -10.19 49.87 -0.30
C SER A 363 -9.38 48.78 -1.02
N LEU A 364 -9.46 47.54 -0.53
CA LEU A 364 -8.88 46.35 -1.15
C LEU A 364 -9.93 45.25 -1.27
N SER A 365 -10.17 44.76 -2.49
CA SER A 365 -11.08 43.62 -2.73
C SER A 365 -10.58 42.39 -1.98
N SER A 366 -11.40 41.87 -1.06
CA SER A 366 -10.91 40.97 -0.02
C SER A 366 -11.92 39.93 0.47
N ARG A 367 -11.38 38.86 1.04
CA ARG A 367 -12.11 37.81 1.76
C ARG A 367 -12.47 38.25 3.19
N PRO A 368 -13.40 37.53 3.86
CA PRO A 368 -13.68 37.74 5.28
C PRO A 368 -12.43 37.67 6.16
N ALA A 369 -12.46 38.40 7.27
CA ALA A 369 -11.38 38.42 8.26
C ALA A 369 -11.01 37.01 8.74
N ARG A 370 -9.70 36.79 8.91
CA ARG A 370 -9.14 35.49 9.32
C ARG A 370 -7.79 35.67 10.00
N SER A 371 -7.42 34.68 10.80
CA SER A 371 -6.14 34.61 11.51
C SER A 371 -5.52 33.23 11.36
N GLY A 372 -4.19 33.19 11.32
CA GLY A 372 -3.40 31.97 11.34
C GLY A 372 -3.21 31.29 9.98
N PHE A 373 -2.66 30.09 10.02
CA PHE A 373 -2.15 29.37 8.85
C PHE A 373 -3.13 28.39 8.20
N LEU A 374 -4.38 28.32 8.67
CA LEU A 374 -5.36 27.46 8.04
C LEU A 374 -5.51 27.90 6.57
N PRO A 375 -5.45 27.02 5.57
CA PRO A 375 -5.59 27.42 4.18
C PRO A 375 -7.02 27.87 3.86
N ILE A 376 -7.22 28.50 2.70
CA ILE A 376 -8.57 28.75 2.17
C ILE A 376 -9.10 27.43 1.61
N LEU A 377 -10.14 26.87 2.25
CA LEU A 377 -10.80 25.66 1.76
C LEU A 377 -11.90 26.04 0.77
N ASN A 378 -11.89 25.42 -0.41
CA ASN A 378 -12.92 25.56 -1.44
C ASN A 378 -13.26 24.16 -2.01
N LEU A 379 -14.33 24.07 -2.81
CA LEU A 379 -14.77 22.79 -3.36
C LEU A 379 -13.80 22.18 -4.39
N SER A 380 -12.95 22.99 -5.04
CA SER A 380 -11.96 22.45 -5.99
C SER A 380 -10.86 21.64 -5.30
N LEU A 381 -10.59 21.91 -4.01
CA LEU A 381 -9.66 21.13 -3.20
C LEU A 381 -10.24 19.78 -2.71
N ALA A 382 -11.53 19.52 -2.87
CA ALA A 382 -12.15 18.29 -2.36
C ALA A 382 -11.55 17.02 -3.00
N ARG A 383 -11.33 17.02 -4.32
CA ARG A 383 -10.73 15.89 -5.04
C ARG A 383 -9.25 15.70 -4.67
N PRO A 384 -8.36 16.73 -4.73
CA PRO A 384 -6.97 16.61 -4.28
C PRO A 384 -6.82 16.14 -2.82
N ILE A 385 -7.67 16.64 -1.91
CA ILE A 385 -7.67 16.21 -0.50
C ILE A 385 -8.05 14.73 -0.40
N TYR A 386 -9.08 14.28 -1.13
CA TYR A 386 -9.51 12.88 -1.13
C TYR A 386 -8.43 11.94 -1.68
N GLU A 387 -7.84 12.28 -2.83
CA GLU A 387 -6.75 11.51 -3.46
C GLU A 387 -5.53 11.44 -2.53
N THR A 388 -5.11 12.59 -1.98
CA THR A 388 -4.02 12.66 -1.01
C THR A 388 -4.34 11.90 0.28
N ALA A 389 -5.60 11.91 0.75
CA ALA A 389 -6.01 11.18 1.95
C ALA A 389 -5.90 9.67 1.76
N ILE A 390 -6.27 9.14 0.58
CA ILE A 390 -6.05 7.72 0.23
C ILE A 390 -4.55 7.41 0.25
N GLU A 391 -3.74 8.23 -0.42
CA GLU A 391 -2.30 8.02 -0.51
C GLU A 391 -1.62 8.07 0.87
N TYR A 392 -1.90 9.10 1.67
CA TYR A 392 -1.33 9.27 3.01
C TYR A 392 -1.79 8.17 3.97
N THR A 393 -3.06 7.77 3.90
CA THR A 393 -3.57 6.67 4.73
C THR A 393 -2.86 5.38 4.36
N HIS A 394 -2.74 5.09 3.07
CA HIS A 394 -1.97 3.94 2.57
C HIS A 394 -0.52 3.97 3.07
N TYR A 395 0.20 5.07 2.81
CA TYR A 395 1.58 5.26 3.24
C TYR A 395 1.75 5.05 4.76
N PHE A 396 0.80 5.55 5.56
CA PHE A 396 0.81 5.44 7.01
C PHE A 396 0.59 4.00 7.52
N TYR A 397 -0.41 3.27 7.04
CA TYR A 397 -0.67 1.93 7.59
C TYR A 397 0.28 0.86 7.04
N THR A 398 0.90 1.09 5.87
CA THR A 398 1.89 0.16 5.30
C THR A 398 3.32 0.39 5.79
N PHE A 399 3.56 1.44 6.59
CA PHE A 399 4.90 1.84 7.03
C PHE A 399 5.85 2.10 5.85
N ASN A 400 5.31 2.62 4.75
CA ASN A 400 6.11 2.91 3.56
C ASN A 400 7.14 4.01 3.82
N GLY A 401 8.25 3.96 3.08
CA GLY A 401 9.35 4.92 3.19
C GLY A 401 10.36 4.67 4.31
N PHE A 402 10.21 3.56 5.07
CA PHE A 402 11.19 3.16 6.08
C PHE A 402 12.51 2.68 5.45
N SER A 403 13.65 3.13 5.99
CA SER A 403 14.98 2.58 5.70
C SER A 403 15.86 2.59 6.95
N ALA A 404 16.57 1.49 7.21
CA ALA A 404 17.56 1.47 8.28
C ALA A 404 18.89 2.15 7.90
N TYR A 405 19.10 2.49 6.62
CA TYR A 405 20.35 3.04 6.09
C TYR A 405 20.36 4.57 6.14
N SER A 406 21.33 5.14 6.87
CA SER A 406 21.52 6.59 6.95
C SER A 406 21.94 7.14 5.59
N PRO A 407 21.29 8.22 5.10
CA PRO A 407 21.77 8.95 3.93
C PRO A 407 23.13 9.59 4.18
N ASP A 408 23.83 9.94 3.10
CA ASP A 408 25.08 10.70 3.15
C ASP A 408 24.83 12.12 3.64
N SER A 409 25.67 12.58 4.56
CA SER A 409 25.66 13.94 5.09
C SER A 409 26.04 14.94 3.99
N ARG A 410 25.44 16.14 4.04
CA ARG A 410 25.62 17.20 3.04
C ARG A 410 26.28 18.42 3.68
N GLY A 411 27.22 19.03 2.98
CA GLY A 411 27.93 20.22 3.41
C GLY A 411 29.44 20.00 3.43
N ASP A 412 30.20 21.09 3.53
CA ASP A 412 31.65 21.02 3.67
C ASP A 412 32.09 20.73 5.13
N TYR A 413 33.40 20.58 5.33
CA TYR A 413 33.96 20.26 6.63
C TYR A 413 33.69 21.34 7.70
N ALA A 414 33.63 22.62 7.31
CA ALA A 414 33.37 23.72 8.23
C ALA A 414 31.88 23.75 8.63
N GLU A 415 30.98 23.54 7.68
CA GLU A 415 29.53 23.47 7.93
C GLU A 415 29.15 22.27 8.82
N LEU A 416 29.85 21.14 8.68
CA LEU A 416 29.61 19.93 9.46
C LEU A 416 30.30 19.93 10.84
N LYS A 417 31.24 20.85 11.09
CA LYS A 417 32.01 20.94 12.35
C LYS A 417 31.09 21.04 13.57
N ILE A 418 30.08 21.91 13.52
CA ILE A 418 29.17 22.13 14.64
C ILE A 418 28.41 20.84 15.02
N PHE A 419 28.03 20.02 14.05
CA PHE A 419 27.37 18.75 14.30
C PHE A 419 28.31 17.76 15.00
N ARG A 420 29.55 17.64 14.53
CA ARG A 420 30.55 16.76 15.13
C ARG A 420 30.85 17.16 16.58
N ASP A 421 31.01 18.46 16.82
CA ASP A 421 31.49 18.97 18.10
C ASP A 421 30.40 18.87 19.20
N TYR A 422 29.11 18.93 18.84
CA TYR A 422 28.01 18.95 19.82
C TYR A 422 27.11 17.70 19.89
N ILE A 423 27.13 16.79 18.90
CA ILE A 423 26.21 15.63 18.85
C ILE A 423 26.82 14.35 19.46
N GLY A 424 28.15 14.23 19.46
CA GLY A 424 28.88 13.07 20.00
C GLY A 424 28.60 11.74 19.28
N THR A 425 27.89 11.76 18.15
CA THR A 425 27.61 10.59 17.30
C THR A 425 28.35 10.75 15.97
N PRO A 426 28.99 9.69 15.44
CA PRO A 426 29.65 9.77 14.14
C PRO A 426 28.68 10.16 13.02
N LEU A 427 29.11 11.07 12.14
CA LEU A 427 28.35 11.49 10.97
C LEU A 427 28.38 10.41 9.88
N SER A 428 27.35 10.36 9.05
CA SER A 428 27.37 9.57 7.81
C SER A 428 28.40 10.15 6.85
N TYR A 429 28.76 9.37 5.83
CA TYR A 429 29.71 9.80 4.81
C TYR A 429 29.30 11.16 4.22
N ALA A 430 30.27 12.05 4.04
CA ALA A 430 30.10 13.34 3.38
C ALA A 430 31.24 13.53 2.37
N PRO A 431 30.96 14.01 1.15
CA PRO A 431 32.01 14.39 0.21
C PRO A 431 32.98 15.39 0.86
N ARG A 432 34.29 15.13 0.78
CA ARG A 432 35.38 15.95 1.38
C ARG A 432 35.56 15.85 2.91
N SER A 433 34.95 14.86 3.58
CA SER A 433 35.28 14.52 4.97
C SER A 433 36.51 13.61 5.05
N PRO A 434 37.51 13.89 5.91
CA PRO A 434 38.79 13.14 5.95
C PRO A 434 38.71 11.79 6.70
N ILE A 435 37.53 11.37 7.17
CA ILE A 435 37.37 10.18 8.01
C ILE A 435 36.95 8.98 7.14
N GLU A 436 37.91 8.12 6.81
CA GLU A 436 37.63 6.80 6.22
C GLU A 436 37.44 5.73 7.31
N GLU A 437 36.33 4.98 7.23
CA GLU A 437 36.04 3.86 8.12
C GLU A 437 36.80 2.60 7.66
N SER A 438 37.34 1.80 8.58
CA SER A 438 38.04 0.55 8.24
C SER A 438 37.11 -0.49 7.60
N SER A 439 37.66 -1.35 6.74
CA SER A 439 36.91 -2.34 5.95
C SER A 439 36.14 -3.36 6.82
N GLU A 440 36.74 -3.83 7.92
CA GLU A 440 36.10 -4.79 8.84
C GLU A 440 34.88 -4.20 9.56
N ASN A 441 34.98 -2.94 10.02
CA ASN A 441 33.89 -2.24 10.68
C ASN A 441 32.73 -1.98 9.71
N LYS A 442 33.03 -1.67 8.45
CA LYS A 442 32.05 -1.50 7.38
C LYS A 442 31.22 -2.77 7.16
N ILE A 443 31.85 -3.96 7.17
CA ILE A 443 31.16 -5.25 7.00
C ILE A 443 30.19 -5.52 8.16
N TRP A 444 30.66 -5.43 9.41
CA TRP A 444 29.82 -5.67 10.58
C TRP A 444 28.65 -4.69 10.68
N ARG A 445 28.91 -3.43 10.34
CA ARG A 445 27.90 -2.38 10.26
C ARG A 445 26.83 -2.70 9.22
N GLN A 446 27.22 -3.11 8.01
CA GLN A 446 26.28 -3.53 6.96
C GLN A 446 25.40 -4.71 7.38
N HIS A 447 25.94 -5.70 8.12
CA HIS A 447 25.16 -6.82 8.63
C HIS A 447 24.09 -6.36 9.64
N LYS A 448 24.47 -5.49 10.59
CA LYS A 448 23.53 -4.93 11.58
C LYS A 448 22.44 -4.10 10.91
N LEU A 449 22.81 -3.24 9.96
CA LEU A 449 21.85 -2.43 9.19
C LEU A 449 20.93 -3.31 8.34
N GLY A 450 21.46 -4.36 7.70
CA GLY A 450 20.67 -5.33 6.95
C GLY A 450 19.65 -6.07 7.82
N ALA A 451 20.02 -6.43 9.05
CA ALA A 451 19.11 -7.00 10.03
C ALA A 451 18.01 -6.02 10.44
N LEU A 452 18.36 -4.78 10.81
CA LEU A 452 17.38 -3.73 11.13
C LEU A 452 16.43 -3.46 9.96
N ASN A 453 16.96 -3.38 8.74
CA ASN A 453 16.18 -3.14 7.54
C ASN A 453 15.19 -4.27 7.29
N SER A 454 15.64 -5.52 7.40
CA SER A 454 14.79 -6.71 7.22
C SER A 454 13.70 -6.80 8.28
N ILE A 455 14.02 -6.50 9.54
CA ILE A 455 13.03 -6.44 10.64
C ILE A 455 12.00 -5.35 10.35
N GLY A 456 12.45 -4.16 9.94
CA GLY A 456 11.55 -3.03 9.70
C GLY A 456 10.60 -3.25 8.52
N ILE A 457 11.11 -3.73 7.38
CA ILE A 457 10.30 -4.09 6.20
C ILE A 457 9.33 -5.22 6.55
N GLY A 458 9.80 -6.27 7.22
CA GLY A 458 8.95 -7.38 7.65
C GLY A 458 7.83 -6.95 8.60
N PHE A 459 8.12 -6.03 9.51
CA PHE A 459 7.14 -5.44 10.43
C PHE A 459 6.11 -4.57 9.68
N GLY A 460 6.55 -3.76 8.71
CA GLY A 460 5.69 -2.97 7.84
C GLY A 460 4.73 -3.86 7.07
N HIS A 461 5.24 -4.86 6.35
CA HIS A 461 4.43 -5.86 5.65
C HIS A 461 3.42 -6.54 6.59
N MET A 462 3.86 -6.93 7.80
CA MET A 462 2.99 -7.53 8.80
C MET A 462 1.80 -6.63 9.17
N LEU A 463 2.02 -5.32 9.30
CA LEU A 463 0.97 -4.39 9.70
C LEU A 463 0.12 -3.89 8.53
N SER A 464 0.63 -3.92 7.30
CA SER A 464 -0.14 -3.64 6.09
C SER A 464 -1.40 -4.50 6.02
N TRP A 465 -1.34 -5.75 6.50
CA TRP A 465 -2.52 -6.64 6.57
C TRP A 465 -3.18 -6.69 7.94
N LEU A 466 -2.43 -6.76 9.05
CA LEU A 466 -3.02 -6.88 10.40
C LEU A 466 -3.72 -5.59 10.85
N GLY A 467 -3.20 -4.43 10.45
CA GLY A 467 -3.73 -3.13 10.82
C GLY A 467 -5.17 -2.92 10.38
N PRO A 468 -5.47 -2.95 9.06
CA PRO A 468 -6.82 -2.81 8.55
C PRO A 468 -7.82 -3.83 9.14
N LEU A 469 -7.38 -5.09 9.29
CA LEU A 469 -8.20 -6.14 9.92
C LEU A 469 -8.60 -5.76 11.35
N LEU A 470 -7.63 -5.32 12.16
CA LEU A 470 -7.88 -4.90 13.53
C LEU A 470 -8.74 -3.64 13.60
N LEU A 471 -8.61 -2.68 12.67
CA LEU A 471 -9.49 -1.51 12.61
C LEU A 471 -10.95 -1.91 12.34
N VAL A 472 -11.20 -2.87 11.43
CA VAL A 472 -12.54 -3.41 11.18
C VAL A 472 -13.11 -4.11 12.41
N ILE A 473 -12.29 -4.93 13.10
CA ILE A 473 -12.66 -5.53 14.38
C ILE A 473 -12.99 -4.44 15.41
N GLY A 474 -12.19 -3.38 15.48
CA GLY A 474 -12.41 -2.24 16.36
C GLY A 474 -13.75 -1.55 16.11
N LEU A 475 -14.09 -1.30 14.83
CA LEU A 475 -15.38 -0.74 14.45
C LEU A 475 -16.54 -1.64 14.89
N ALA A 476 -16.46 -2.95 14.65
CA ALA A 476 -17.47 -3.90 15.10
C ALA A 476 -17.64 -3.86 16.63
N ARG A 477 -16.54 -3.78 17.38
CA ARG A 477 -16.53 -3.67 18.84
C ARG A 477 -17.13 -2.35 19.33
N VAL A 478 -16.85 -1.23 18.66
CA VAL A 478 -17.49 0.08 18.96
C VAL A 478 -19.00 -0.02 18.79
N LEU A 479 -19.47 -0.62 17.69
CA LEU A 479 -20.90 -0.75 17.44
C LEU A 479 -21.60 -1.68 18.44
N GLU A 480 -20.96 -2.80 18.80
CA GLU A 480 -21.44 -3.69 19.88
C GLU A 480 -21.53 -2.93 21.21
N SER A 481 -20.49 -2.16 21.52
CA SER A 481 -20.40 -1.34 22.73
C SER A 481 -21.47 -0.25 22.81
N ILE A 482 -21.78 0.42 21.69
CA ILE A 482 -22.88 1.40 21.58
C ILE A 482 -24.22 0.70 21.80
N ALA A 483 -24.44 -0.45 21.17
CA ALA A 483 -25.67 -1.24 21.33
C ALA A 483 -25.88 -1.72 22.76
N ASP A 484 -24.78 -2.02 23.47
CA ASP A 484 -24.77 -2.45 24.88
C ASP A 484 -24.70 -1.28 25.87
N ARG A 485 -24.54 -0.04 25.39
CA ARG A 485 -24.33 1.18 26.19
C ARG A 485 -23.19 1.01 27.21
N LYS A 486 -22.13 0.29 26.82
CA LYS A 486 -20.98 -0.06 27.67
C LYS A 486 -19.69 -0.02 26.87
N VAL A 487 -18.89 1.02 27.08
CA VAL A 487 -17.56 1.16 26.47
C VAL A 487 -16.51 0.63 27.43
N SER A 488 -15.69 -0.31 26.96
CA SER A 488 -14.54 -0.79 27.71
C SER A 488 -13.43 0.26 27.68
N PHE A 489 -12.50 0.19 28.63
CA PHE A 489 -11.33 1.09 28.62
C PHE A 489 -10.47 0.93 27.37
N CYS A 490 -10.13 -0.31 26.98
CA CYS A 490 -9.26 -0.56 25.83
C CYS A 490 -9.88 -0.03 24.53
N LEU A 491 -11.19 -0.18 24.37
CA LEU A 491 -11.91 0.35 23.22
C LEU A 491 -11.94 1.88 23.22
N GLY A 492 -12.20 2.50 24.38
CA GLY A 492 -12.14 3.96 24.54
C GLY A 492 -10.74 4.53 24.28
N LEU A 493 -9.69 3.86 24.77
CA LEU A 493 -8.29 4.21 24.50
C LEU A 493 -7.98 4.13 23.00
N ALA A 494 -8.40 3.06 22.32
CA ALA A 494 -8.19 2.92 20.88
C ALA A 494 -8.87 4.04 20.10
N VAL A 495 -10.12 4.38 20.42
CA VAL A 495 -10.85 5.49 19.78
C VAL A 495 -10.14 6.83 20.02
N ALA A 496 -9.69 7.09 21.26
CA ALA A 496 -8.97 8.32 21.60
C ALA A 496 -7.69 8.48 20.79
N LEU A 497 -6.89 7.42 20.69
CA LEU A 497 -5.62 7.42 19.95
C LEU A 497 -5.86 7.52 18.43
N LEU A 498 -6.80 6.77 17.87
CA LEU A 498 -7.12 6.83 16.43
C LEU A 498 -7.66 8.20 16.02
N THR A 499 -8.45 8.86 16.88
CA THR A 499 -8.94 10.22 16.63
C THR A 499 -7.77 11.21 16.53
N SER A 500 -6.79 11.08 17.42
CA SER A 500 -5.58 11.91 17.42
C SER A 500 -4.67 11.62 16.23
N CYS A 501 -4.45 10.35 15.88
CA CYS A 501 -3.73 9.99 14.65
C CYS A 501 -4.43 10.56 13.41
N SER A 502 -5.76 10.48 13.34
CA SER A 502 -6.54 11.02 12.22
C SER A 502 -6.42 12.54 12.11
N ALA A 503 -6.44 13.25 13.24
CA ALA A 503 -6.21 14.69 13.28
C ALA A 503 -4.79 15.05 12.77
N TYR A 504 -3.79 14.26 13.15
CA TYR A 504 -2.41 14.49 12.69
C TYR A 504 -2.23 14.20 11.20
N LEU A 505 -2.85 13.12 10.68
CA LEU A 505 -2.89 12.84 9.25
C LEU A 505 -3.59 13.97 8.48
N ALA A 506 -4.74 14.46 8.97
CA ALA A 506 -5.48 15.54 8.34
C ALA A 506 -4.65 16.84 8.22
N ILE A 507 -3.90 17.20 9.27
CA ILE A 507 -2.98 18.36 9.22
C ILE A 507 -1.93 18.17 8.11
N ASN A 508 -1.31 16.99 8.03
CA ASN A 508 -0.27 16.73 7.04
C ASN A 508 -0.82 16.62 5.60
N ILE A 509 -2.01 16.07 5.41
CA ILE A 509 -2.72 16.04 4.12
C ILE A 509 -3.01 17.46 3.66
N LEU A 510 -3.49 18.33 4.54
CA LEU A 510 -3.72 19.73 4.21
C LEU A 510 -2.41 20.41 3.81
N VAL A 511 -1.32 20.24 4.57
CA VAL A 511 -0.01 20.80 4.22
C VAL A 511 0.49 20.33 2.85
N GLN A 512 0.35 19.03 2.54
CA GLN A 512 0.70 18.45 1.25
C GLN A 512 -0.03 19.14 0.09
N VAL A 513 -1.34 19.31 0.23
CA VAL A 513 -2.20 19.84 -0.83
C VAL A 513 -2.00 21.35 -0.95
N THR A 514 -1.98 22.08 0.16
CA THR A 514 -2.10 23.55 0.15
C THR A 514 -0.80 24.31 0.34
N SER A 515 0.30 23.66 0.70
CA SER A 515 1.54 24.36 1.06
C SER A 515 2.76 23.77 0.34
N PHE A 516 3.16 22.54 0.66
CA PHE A 516 4.28 21.89 0.02
C PHE A 516 4.29 20.37 0.22
N TYR A 517 5.02 19.67 -0.64
CA TYR A 517 5.19 18.22 -0.55
C TYR A 517 5.91 17.84 0.77
N ASN A 518 5.22 17.10 1.65
CA ASN A 518 5.66 16.74 2.99
C ASN A 518 5.45 15.23 3.33
N GLN A 519 5.16 14.39 2.34
CA GLN A 519 4.93 12.96 2.56
C GLN A 519 6.23 12.25 2.92
N SER A 520 6.48 12.08 4.21
CA SER A 520 7.68 11.44 4.76
C SER A 520 7.38 10.68 6.04
N THR A 521 8.22 9.69 6.38
CA THR A 521 8.14 8.99 7.67
C THR A 521 8.33 9.96 8.84
N ALA A 522 9.16 11.00 8.67
CA ALA A 522 9.38 12.05 9.66
C ALA A 522 8.11 12.83 10.00
N ALA A 523 7.28 13.12 8.99
CA ALA A 523 6.04 13.86 9.16
C ALA A 523 5.05 13.08 10.02
N LEU A 524 5.04 11.74 9.91
CA LEU A 524 4.06 10.87 10.58
C LEU A 524 4.62 10.13 11.82
N ALA A 525 5.90 10.31 12.14
CA ALA A 525 6.65 9.52 13.11
C ALA A 525 5.94 9.32 14.47
N SER A 526 5.35 10.39 15.01
CA SER A 526 4.72 10.36 16.33
C SER A 526 3.35 9.68 16.38
N ALA A 527 2.67 9.54 15.24
CA ALA A 527 1.40 8.83 15.16
C ALA A 527 1.58 7.31 15.10
N TYR A 528 2.69 6.81 14.56
CA TYR A 528 2.95 5.37 14.42
C TYR A 528 2.85 4.59 15.73
N PRO A 529 3.54 4.95 16.82
CA PRO A 529 3.42 4.17 18.05
C PRO A 529 2.04 4.32 18.70
N LEU A 530 1.35 5.46 18.55
CA LEU A 530 -0.04 5.61 19.01
C LEU A 530 -1.01 4.71 18.23
N TYR A 531 -0.79 4.57 16.93
CA TYR A 531 -1.51 3.62 16.08
C TYR A 531 -1.28 2.17 16.55
N LEU A 532 -0.02 1.76 16.80
CA LEU A 532 0.30 0.44 17.34
C LEU A 532 -0.41 0.16 18.67
N ILE A 533 -0.46 1.14 19.56
CA ILE A 533 -1.16 1.01 20.85
C ILE A 533 -2.66 0.85 20.63
N ALA A 534 -3.25 1.61 19.70
CA ALA A 534 -4.66 1.48 19.37
C ALA A 534 -5.00 0.08 18.83
N LEU A 535 -4.20 -0.44 17.89
CA LEU A 535 -4.36 -1.79 17.37
C LEU A 535 -4.26 -2.86 18.45
N ALA A 536 -3.25 -2.75 19.33
CA ALA A 536 -3.10 -3.66 20.46
C ALA A 536 -4.28 -3.58 21.44
N ALA A 537 -4.78 -2.37 21.72
CA ALA A 537 -5.94 -2.16 22.58
C ALA A 537 -7.22 -2.78 21.98
N ILE A 538 -7.42 -2.67 20.66
CA ILE A 538 -8.53 -3.34 19.96
C ILE A 538 -8.40 -4.86 20.07
N ALA A 539 -7.21 -5.42 19.80
CA ALA A 539 -6.99 -6.85 19.88
C ALA A 539 -7.26 -7.40 21.29
N ILE A 540 -6.81 -6.67 22.33
CA ILE A 540 -7.06 -7.01 23.73
C ILE A 540 -8.57 -6.95 24.05
N ASP A 541 -9.27 -5.90 23.60
CA ASP A 541 -10.71 -5.75 23.84
C ASP A 541 -11.53 -6.87 23.18
N ALA A 542 -11.29 -7.11 21.89
CA ALA A 542 -11.97 -8.14 21.12
C ALA A 542 -11.74 -9.53 21.73
N TRP A 543 -10.50 -9.84 22.11
CA TRP A 543 -10.17 -11.08 22.79
C TRP A 543 -10.91 -11.25 24.12
N GLN A 544 -10.98 -10.20 24.95
CA GLN A 544 -11.68 -10.24 26.24
C GLN A 544 -13.20 -10.41 26.05
N ALA A 545 -13.78 -9.71 25.09
CA ALA A 545 -15.21 -9.79 24.78
C ALA A 545 -15.60 -11.19 24.27
N TRP A 546 -14.85 -11.71 23.29
CA TRP A 546 -15.20 -12.97 22.63
C TRP A 546 -14.80 -14.24 23.39
N ARG A 547 -13.87 -14.14 24.36
CA ARG A 547 -13.51 -15.26 25.24
C ARG A 547 -14.48 -15.42 26.42
N SER A 548 -15.24 -14.38 26.76
CA SER A 548 -16.22 -14.46 27.83
C SER A 548 -17.37 -15.37 27.37
N PRO A 549 -17.75 -16.43 28.12
CA PRO A 549 -18.89 -17.25 27.75
C PRO A 549 -20.12 -16.35 27.62
N ALA A 550 -20.83 -16.45 26.49
CA ALA A 550 -22.11 -15.78 26.32
C ALA A 550 -22.95 -16.13 27.55
N ARG A 551 -23.40 -15.12 28.30
CA ARG A 551 -24.33 -15.35 29.41
C ARG A 551 -25.49 -16.14 28.81
N VAL A 552 -25.64 -17.39 29.23
CA VAL A 552 -26.82 -18.20 28.92
C VAL A 552 -28.00 -17.37 29.40
N ARG A 553 -28.81 -16.90 28.46
CA ARG A 553 -30.13 -16.36 28.78
C ARG A 553 -31.00 -17.59 29.03
N ASP A 554 -31.51 -17.74 30.25
CA ASP A 554 -32.39 -18.83 30.69
C ASP A 554 -33.79 -18.79 30.05
N ARG A 555 -33.93 -18.36 28.79
CA ARG A 555 -35.20 -18.44 28.08
C ARG A 555 -34.99 -18.99 26.67
N PRO A 556 -35.56 -20.16 26.33
CA PRO A 556 -35.61 -20.62 24.96
C PRO A 556 -36.48 -19.65 24.16
N GLN A 557 -35.89 -18.91 23.23
CA GLN A 557 -36.62 -17.98 22.38
C GLN A 557 -37.14 -18.75 21.17
N LYS A 558 -38.46 -18.89 21.05
CA LYS A 558 -39.12 -19.34 19.81
C LYS A 558 -38.62 -18.49 18.65
N GLU A 559 -38.25 -19.11 17.53
CA GLU A 559 -37.90 -18.44 16.28
C GLU A 559 -39.05 -17.52 15.84
N GLY A 560 -38.94 -16.23 16.15
CA GLY A 560 -39.92 -15.22 15.78
C GLY A 560 -39.53 -14.49 14.49
N ARG A 561 -40.54 -13.98 13.78
CA ARG A 561 -40.51 -13.11 12.57
C ARG A 561 -39.36 -12.08 12.54
N HIS A 562 -38.85 -11.64 13.69
CA HIS A 562 -37.71 -10.72 13.86
C HIS A 562 -36.34 -11.25 13.39
N SER A 563 -36.08 -12.57 13.37
CA SER A 563 -34.81 -13.11 12.85
C SER A 563 -34.73 -13.00 11.32
N SER A 564 -35.86 -13.19 10.63
CA SER A 564 -35.94 -13.12 9.16
C SER A 564 -35.66 -11.72 8.62
N LEU A 565 -36.20 -10.67 9.26
CA LEU A 565 -35.96 -9.28 8.88
C LEU A 565 -34.49 -8.88 9.02
N LEU A 566 -33.84 -9.28 10.12
CA LEU A 566 -32.42 -9.00 10.35
C LEU A 566 -31.53 -9.69 9.30
N THR A 567 -31.82 -10.95 8.97
CA THR A 567 -31.12 -11.67 7.89
C THR A 567 -31.28 -10.96 6.55
N SER A 568 -32.49 -10.51 6.20
CA SER A 568 -32.74 -9.73 4.98
C SER A 568 -32.00 -8.38 4.98
N LEU A 569 -31.92 -7.70 6.13
CA LEU A 569 -31.18 -6.43 6.24
C LEU A 569 -29.67 -6.62 6.13
N ILE A 570 -29.10 -7.71 6.66
CA ILE A 570 -27.67 -8.04 6.49
C ILE A 570 -27.37 -8.31 5.01
N ILE A 571 -28.21 -9.11 4.36
CA ILE A 571 -28.06 -9.47 2.94
C ILE A 571 -28.20 -8.22 2.07
N GLY A 572 -29.25 -7.42 2.30
CA GLY A 572 -29.50 -6.17 1.57
C GLY A 572 -28.41 -5.11 1.82
N GLY A 573 -27.95 -4.97 3.06
CA GLY A 573 -26.85 -4.07 3.40
C GLY A 573 -25.54 -4.47 2.74
N THR A 574 -25.18 -5.76 2.79
CA THR A 574 -24.00 -6.32 2.10
C THR A 574 -24.04 -6.03 0.60
N ALA A 575 -25.20 -6.29 -0.03
CA ALA A 575 -25.40 -6.02 -1.44
C ALA A 575 -25.30 -4.54 -1.78
N LEU A 576 -25.89 -3.67 -0.95
CA LEU A 576 -25.84 -2.23 -1.16
C LEU A 576 -24.41 -1.71 -1.06
N VAL A 577 -23.59 -2.19 -0.12
CA VAL A 577 -22.16 -1.82 -0.02
C VAL A 577 -21.41 -2.17 -1.31
N ILE A 578 -21.57 -3.38 -1.81
CA ILE A 578 -20.87 -3.85 -3.03
C ILE A 578 -21.32 -3.08 -4.26
N PHE A 579 -22.64 -2.94 -4.44
CA PHE A 579 -23.21 -2.21 -5.56
C PHE A 579 -22.71 -0.75 -5.59
N THR A 580 -22.69 -0.09 -4.43
CA THR A 580 -22.32 1.32 -4.33
C THR A 580 -20.82 1.56 -4.43
N ALA A 581 -19.99 0.62 -3.98
CA ALA A 581 -18.55 0.64 -4.25
C ALA A 581 -18.27 0.53 -5.76
N ARG A 582 -18.92 -0.40 -6.47
CA ARG A 582 -18.82 -0.49 -7.94
C ARG A 582 -19.36 0.76 -8.65
N LEU A 583 -20.45 1.34 -8.16
CA LEU A 583 -20.96 2.62 -8.68
C LEU A 583 -19.95 3.76 -8.53
N GLY A 584 -19.19 3.80 -7.43
CA GLY A 584 -18.12 4.78 -7.23
C GLY A 584 -17.03 4.65 -8.29
N GLU A 585 -16.54 3.42 -8.53
CA GLU A 585 -15.56 3.13 -9.58
C GLU A 585 -16.08 3.50 -10.98
N ILE A 586 -17.34 3.16 -11.28
CA ILE A 586 -17.99 3.53 -12.54
C ILE A 586 -18.07 5.06 -12.68
N HIS A 587 -18.52 5.76 -11.64
CA HIS A 587 -18.70 7.21 -11.68
C HIS A 587 -17.40 7.96 -11.93
N ILE A 588 -16.28 7.47 -11.41
CA ILE A 588 -14.98 8.15 -11.47
C ILE A 588 -14.19 7.73 -12.72
N PHE A 589 -14.25 6.46 -13.15
CA PHE A 589 -13.30 5.92 -14.13
C PHE A 589 -13.93 5.29 -15.39
N ALA A 590 -15.25 5.07 -15.43
CA ALA A 590 -15.89 4.52 -16.63
C ALA A 590 -16.13 5.60 -17.71
N SER A 591 -16.34 5.14 -18.94
CA SER A 591 -16.50 5.97 -20.14
C SER A 591 -17.87 5.77 -20.77
N ASP A 592 -18.45 6.85 -21.29
CA ASP A 592 -19.65 6.89 -22.15
C ASP A 592 -19.34 6.59 -23.62
N VAL A 593 -18.07 6.64 -24.02
CA VAL A 593 -17.60 6.21 -25.34
C VAL A 593 -17.22 4.72 -25.29
N PRO A 594 -17.74 3.87 -26.21
CA PRO A 594 -17.32 2.48 -26.35
C PRO A 594 -15.83 2.35 -26.67
N ARG A 595 -15.22 1.20 -26.33
CA ARG A 595 -13.80 0.92 -26.61
C ARG A 595 -13.55 -0.53 -27.04
N TYR A 596 -12.48 -0.72 -27.79
CA TYR A 596 -11.99 -2.01 -28.29
C TYR A 596 -13.08 -2.80 -29.03
N ASP A 597 -13.15 -4.11 -28.77
CA ASP A 597 -14.09 -5.06 -29.36
C ASP A 597 -15.56 -4.67 -29.20
N GLN A 598 -15.88 -3.74 -28.30
CA GLN A 598 -17.24 -3.25 -28.13
C GLN A 598 -17.77 -2.57 -29.40
N TRP A 599 -16.92 -1.88 -30.17
CA TRP A 599 -17.31 -1.31 -31.47
C TRP A 599 -17.68 -2.38 -32.49
N LEU A 600 -16.91 -3.45 -32.55
CA LEU A 600 -17.14 -4.56 -33.47
C LEU A 600 -18.36 -5.40 -33.07
N VAL A 601 -18.35 -5.95 -31.86
CA VAL A 601 -19.31 -6.98 -31.42
C VAL A 601 -20.68 -6.40 -31.11
N GLU A 602 -20.75 -5.18 -30.57
CA GLU A 602 -22.01 -4.51 -30.29
C GLU A 602 -22.40 -3.56 -31.42
N GLY A 603 -21.52 -2.62 -31.79
CA GLY A 603 -21.80 -1.58 -32.78
C GLY A 603 -22.08 -2.14 -34.18
N MET A 604 -21.08 -2.78 -34.79
CA MET A 604 -21.13 -3.23 -36.18
C MET A 604 -21.97 -4.51 -36.36
N GLN A 605 -21.86 -5.48 -35.46
CA GLN A 605 -22.54 -6.77 -35.60
C GLN A 605 -24.01 -6.76 -35.14
N VAL A 606 -24.44 -5.79 -34.34
CA VAL A 606 -25.79 -5.80 -33.76
C VAL A 606 -26.52 -4.47 -33.89
N VAL A 607 -25.95 -3.35 -33.42
CA VAL A 607 -26.62 -2.04 -33.46
C VAL A 607 -26.89 -1.62 -34.90
N GLN A 608 -25.90 -1.67 -35.78
CA GLN A 608 -26.07 -1.30 -37.18
C GLN A 608 -27.09 -2.18 -37.92
N PRO A 609 -26.98 -3.53 -37.90
CA PRO A 609 -27.98 -4.42 -38.49
C PRO A 609 -29.40 -4.22 -37.94
N TRP A 610 -29.54 -3.90 -36.65
CA TRP A 610 -30.83 -3.57 -36.05
C TRP A 610 -31.44 -2.30 -36.66
N LEU A 611 -30.64 -1.24 -36.79
CA LEU A 611 -31.08 0.05 -37.33
C LEU A 611 -31.39 0.01 -38.83
N THR A 612 -30.79 -0.93 -39.56
CA THR A 612 -31.04 -1.19 -40.98
C THR A 612 -32.10 -2.26 -41.23
N GLY A 613 -32.58 -2.95 -40.19
CA GLY A 613 -33.58 -4.02 -40.30
C GLY A 613 -33.02 -5.34 -40.86
N THR A 614 -31.71 -5.53 -40.85
CA THR A 614 -31.02 -6.73 -41.37
C THR A 614 -30.56 -7.69 -40.27
N LEU A 615 -30.76 -7.37 -38.99
CA LEU A 615 -30.39 -8.24 -37.87
C LEU A 615 -31.19 -9.55 -37.88
N SER A 616 -30.49 -10.67 -37.97
CA SER A 616 -31.04 -12.02 -37.88
C SER A 616 -30.75 -12.67 -36.51
N LEU A 617 -31.49 -13.73 -36.17
CA LEU A 617 -31.21 -14.50 -34.96
C LEU A 617 -29.83 -15.18 -35.01
N GLY A 618 -29.31 -15.50 -36.20
CA GLY A 618 -28.00 -16.10 -36.37
C GLY A 618 -26.85 -15.17 -35.95
N ASP A 619 -27.03 -13.86 -36.14
CA ASP A 619 -25.99 -12.86 -35.84
C ASP A 619 -25.65 -12.80 -34.34
N LEU A 620 -26.61 -13.15 -33.49
CA LEU A 620 -26.40 -13.23 -32.04
C LEU A 620 -25.45 -14.37 -31.64
N PHE A 621 -25.30 -15.40 -32.48
CA PHE A 621 -24.47 -16.59 -32.25
C PHE A 621 -23.11 -16.55 -32.96
N ILE A 622 -22.74 -15.42 -33.57
CA ILE A 622 -21.45 -15.28 -34.23
C ILE A 622 -20.29 -15.50 -33.22
N PRO A 623 -19.34 -16.40 -33.51
CA PRO A 623 -18.13 -16.56 -32.72
C PRO A 623 -17.30 -15.27 -32.59
N HIS A 624 -16.73 -15.01 -31.41
CA HIS A 624 -15.71 -13.97 -31.21
C HIS A 624 -14.56 -14.55 -30.38
N GLY A 625 -13.42 -14.80 -31.02
CA GLY A 625 -12.33 -15.55 -30.43
C GLY A 625 -12.74 -16.99 -30.08
N GLU A 626 -12.51 -17.41 -28.83
CA GLU A 626 -12.75 -18.79 -28.37
C GLU A 626 -14.16 -19.04 -27.80
N HIS A 627 -15.10 -18.08 -27.90
CA HIS A 627 -16.45 -18.21 -27.34
C HIS A 627 -17.52 -17.51 -28.19
N ILE A 628 -18.79 -17.70 -27.80
CA ILE A 628 -19.96 -17.05 -28.42
C ILE A 628 -20.53 -16.06 -27.40
N PRO A 629 -20.32 -14.74 -27.55
CA PRO A 629 -20.77 -13.72 -26.60
C PRO A 629 -22.27 -13.37 -26.78
N LEU A 630 -23.14 -14.38 -26.77
CA LEU A 630 -24.58 -14.23 -26.99
C LEU A 630 -25.19 -13.20 -26.05
N TRP A 631 -24.87 -13.29 -24.76
CA TRP A 631 -25.50 -12.43 -23.76
C TRP A 631 -25.07 -10.98 -23.85
N ASN A 632 -23.84 -10.70 -24.30
CA ASN A 632 -23.39 -9.34 -24.55
C ASN A 632 -24.28 -8.67 -25.60
N ARG A 633 -24.50 -9.39 -26.72
CA ARG A 633 -25.34 -8.94 -27.83
C ARG A 633 -26.80 -8.78 -27.41
N VAL A 634 -27.37 -9.76 -26.71
CA VAL A 634 -28.78 -9.74 -26.28
C VAL A 634 -29.05 -8.62 -25.27
N PHE A 635 -28.20 -8.44 -24.26
CA PHE A 635 -28.41 -7.39 -23.25
C PHE A 635 -28.27 -5.99 -23.86
N MET A 636 -27.25 -5.79 -24.69
CA MET A 636 -27.08 -4.53 -25.40
C MET A 636 -28.27 -4.26 -26.33
N TRP A 637 -28.73 -5.27 -27.08
CA TRP A 637 -29.88 -5.13 -27.97
C TRP A 637 -31.16 -4.79 -27.18
N ILE A 638 -31.45 -5.47 -26.08
CA ILE A 638 -32.58 -5.15 -25.19
C ILE A 638 -32.47 -3.72 -24.66
N GLN A 639 -31.27 -3.29 -24.26
CA GLN A 639 -31.03 -1.91 -23.84
C GLN A 639 -31.38 -0.93 -24.96
N LEU A 640 -30.89 -1.17 -26.17
CA LEU A 640 -31.15 -0.31 -27.32
C LEU A 640 -32.65 -0.25 -27.64
N VAL A 641 -33.36 -1.38 -27.59
CA VAL A 641 -34.81 -1.46 -27.86
C VAL A 641 -35.62 -0.72 -26.79
N LEU A 642 -35.29 -0.87 -25.51
CA LEU A 642 -36.06 -0.29 -24.41
C LEU A 642 -35.74 1.19 -24.16
N ILE A 643 -34.49 1.60 -24.37
CA ILE A 643 -33.99 2.93 -24.03
C ILE A 643 -33.89 3.83 -25.28
N GLY A 644 -33.75 3.24 -26.45
CA GLY A 644 -33.47 3.96 -27.70
C GLY A 644 -32.03 4.47 -27.80
N LYS A 645 -31.15 4.10 -26.87
CA LYS A 645 -29.76 4.57 -26.79
C LYS A 645 -28.79 3.44 -26.47
N TRP A 646 -27.65 3.44 -27.15
CA TRP A 646 -26.49 2.62 -26.82
C TRP A 646 -25.55 3.42 -25.92
N ASP A 647 -25.66 3.19 -24.61
CA ASP A 647 -24.88 3.89 -23.57
C ASP A 647 -24.08 2.88 -22.74
N PRO A 648 -22.74 2.85 -22.87
CA PRO A 648 -21.87 2.01 -22.05
C PRO A 648 -22.00 2.24 -20.54
N LEU A 649 -22.30 3.47 -20.10
CA LEU A 649 -22.46 3.77 -18.67
C LEU A 649 -23.73 3.16 -18.08
N VAL A 650 -24.77 2.95 -18.89
CA VAL A 650 -25.95 2.17 -18.49
C VAL A 650 -25.57 0.70 -18.36
N GLN A 651 -24.84 0.15 -19.35
CA GLN A 651 -24.43 -1.26 -19.34
C GLN A 651 -23.62 -1.63 -18.10
N VAL A 652 -22.57 -0.85 -17.78
CA VAL A 652 -21.74 -1.12 -16.58
C VAL A 652 -22.55 -1.00 -15.29
N THR A 653 -23.54 -0.11 -15.24
CA THR A 653 -24.43 0.02 -14.07
C THR A 653 -25.32 -1.22 -13.94
N VAL A 654 -25.86 -1.74 -15.04
CA VAL A 654 -26.63 -2.99 -15.06
C VAL A 654 -25.73 -4.18 -14.66
N ASN A 655 -24.49 -4.23 -15.14
CA ASN A 655 -23.52 -5.25 -14.76
C ASN A 655 -23.24 -5.23 -13.26
N ALA A 656 -23.10 -4.06 -12.64
CA ALA A 656 -22.97 -3.94 -11.19
C ALA A 656 -24.20 -4.50 -10.43
N VAL A 657 -25.41 -4.32 -10.96
CA VAL A 657 -26.64 -4.92 -10.39
C VAL A 657 -26.61 -6.44 -10.52
N LEU A 658 -26.28 -6.96 -11.70
CA LEU A 658 -26.20 -8.41 -11.97
C LEU A 658 -25.17 -9.09 -11.06
N PHE A 659 -23.99 -8.49 -10.90
CA PHE A 659 -22.95 -8.96 -10.00
C PHE A 659 -23.43 -9.01 -8.55
N THR A 660 -24.13 -7.95 -8.12
CA THR A 660 -24.72 -7.89 -6.78
C THR A 660 -25.76 -9.01 -6.57
N GLY A 661 -26.53 -9.35 -7.60
CA GLY A 661 -27.43 -10.50 -7.62
C GLY A 661 -26.73 -11.83 -7.34
N PHE A 662 -25.57 -12.06 -7.95
CA PHE A 662 -24.72 -13.23 -7.68
C PHE A 662 -24.29 -13.29 -6.19
N VAL A 663 -23.83 -12.16 -5.64
CA VAL A 663 -23.41 -12.08 -4.24
C VAL A 663 -24.57 -12.38 -3.28
N LEU A 664 -25.76 -11.86 -3.58
CA LEU A 664 -26.98 -12.10 -2.78
C LEU A 664 -27.30 -13.59 -2.63
N ILE A 665 -27.13 -14.37 -3.70
CA ILE A 665 -27.38 -15.83 -3.69
C ILE A 665 -26.41 -16.53 -2.73
N ILE A 666 -25.13 -16.17 -2.77
CA ILE A 666 -24.10 -16.77 -1.91
C ILE A 666 -24.30 -16.34 -0.45
N ALA A 667 -24.53 -15.05 -0.19
CA ALA A 667 -24.77 -14.52 1.16
C ALA A 667 -25.98 -15.20 1.81
N LYS A 668 -27.07 -15.36 1.05
CA LYS A 668 -28.27 -16.08 1.48
C LYS A 668 -27.98 -17.56 1.74
N SER A 669 -27.18 -18.21 0.89
CA SER A 669 -26.76 -19.60 1.10
C SER A 669 -25.95 -19.77 2.39
N ALA A 670 -24.94 -18.91 2.61
CA ALA A 670 -24.10 -18.96 3.80
C ALA A 670 -24.91 -18.77 5.10
N LEU A 671 -25.81 -17.77 5.13
CA LEU A 671 -26.68 -17.52 6.29
C LEU A 671 -27.76 -18.58 6.51
N ARG A 672 -28.10 -19.35 5.47
CA ARG A 672 -29.05 -20.48 5.56
C ARG A 672 -28.39 -21.73 6.18
N PHE A 673 -27.14 -22.00 5.85
CA PHE A 673 -26.46 -23.23 6.26
C PHE A 673 -25.52 -23.06 7.45
N LEU A 674 -25.04 -21.86 7.76
CA LEU A 674 -24.03 -21.64 8.80
C LEU A 674 -24.57 -20.82 9.97
N THR A 675 -23.94 -20.99 11.13
CA THR A 675 -24.17 -20.07 12.26
C THR A 675 -23.67 -18.67 11.89
N PRO A 676 -24.19 -17.61 12.52
CA PRO A 676 -23.83 -16.23 12.14
C PRO A 676 -22.33 -15.94 12.25
N ILE A 677 -21.68 -16.49 13.27
CA ILE A 677 -20.23 -16.35 13.48
C ILE A 677 -19.45 -17.07 12.37
N ALA A 678 -19.93 -18.22 11.89
CA ALA A 678 -19.30 -18.94 10.79
C ALA A 678 -19.60 -18.34 9.40
N ALA A 679 -20.74 -17.66 9.24
CA ALA A 679 -21.11 -16.95 8.01
C ALA A 679 -20.38 -15.61 7.86
N LEU A 680 -20.02 -14.94 8.97
CA LEU A 680 -19.41 -13.61 8.96
C LEU A 680 -18.14 -13.52 8.09
N PRO A 681 -17.15 -14.44 8.18
CA PRO A 681 -15.97 -14.39 7.32
C PRO A 681 -16.31 -14.47 5.82
N ILE A 682 -17.34 -15.24 5.45
CA ILE A 682 -17.80 -15.36 4.06
C ILE A 682 -18.40 -14.03 3.59
N LEU A 683 -19.23 -13.39 4.42
CA LEU A 683 -19.81 -12.08 4.10
C LEU A 683 -18.72 -11.01 3.94
N VAL A 684 -17.72 -11.00 4.82
CA VAL A 684 -16.56 -10.08 4.71
C VAL A 684 -15.82 -10.32 3.40
N VAL A 685 -15.52 -11.58 3.06
CA VAL A 685 -14.86 -11.93 1.80
C VAL A 685 -15.69 -11.48 0.60
N LEU A 686 -17.01 -11.63 0.61
CA LEU A 686 -17.89 -11.13 -0.46
C LEU A 686 -17.86 -9.61 -0.59
N VAL A 687 -17.83 -8.87 0.53
CA VAL A 687 -17.71 -7.40 0.51
C VAL A 687 -16.36 -6.98 -0.06
N LEU A 688 -15.26 -7.58 0.41
CA LEU A 688 -13.91 -7.28 -0.09
C LEU A 688 -13.81 -7.58 -1.59
N ALA A 689 -14.33 -8.72 -2.03
CA ALA A 689 -14.45 -9.08 -3.44
C ALA A 689 -15.19 -8.02 -4.25
N GLY A 690 -16.41 -7.71 -3.82
CA GLY A 690 -17.31 -6.91 -4.64
C GLY A 690 -16.94 -5.44 -4.69
N SER A 691 -16.20 -4.96 -3.68
CA SER A 691 -15.96 -3.52 -3.47
C SER A 691 -14.58 -3.04 -3.88
N ILE A 692 -13.59 -3.95 -4.02
CA ILE A 692 -12.21 -3.58 -4.36
C ILE A 692 -12.03 -3.67 -5.89
N PRO A 693 -11.43 -2.67 -6.56
CA PRO A 693 -11.34 -2.57 -8.02
C PRO A 693 -10.27 -3.47 -8.66
N HIS A 694 -10.03 -4.66 -8.11
CA HIS A 694 -9.13 -5.66 -8.68
C HIS A 694 -9.61 -6.15 -10.06
N ALA A 695 -10.93 -6.13 -10.29
CA ALA A 695 -11.59 -6.44 -11.56
C ALA A 695 -12.10 -5.17 -12.27
N TRP A 696 -11.33 -4.07 -12.26
CA TRP A 696 -11.69 -2.79 -12.86
C TRP A 696 -12.14 -2.90 -14.33
N GLU A 697 -11.59 -3.83 -15.13
CA GLU A 697 -12.07 -4.09 -16.49
C GLU A 697 -13.54 -4.55 -16.48
N SER A 698 -13.90 -5.48 -15.61
CA SER A 698 -15.28 -5.98 -15.44
C SER A 698 -16.23 -4.93 -14.85
N ILE A 699 -15.70 -3.95 -14.12
CA ILE A 699 -16.49 -2.88 -13.49
C ILE A 699 -16.74 -1.71 -14.45
N THR A 700 -15.74 -1.32 -15.25
CA THR A 700 -15.76 -0.07 -16.04
C THR A 700 -16.00 -0.27 -17.53
N TRP A 701 -16.02 -1.52 -18.02
CA TRP A 701 -16.23 -1.83 -19.45
C TRP A 701 -17.58 -2.49 -19.70
N GLY A 702 -18.45 -1.82 -20.46
CA GLY A 702 -19.83 -2.29 -20.75
C GLY A 702 -19.90 -3.67 -21.40
N TYR A 703 -18.88 -4.04 -22.18
CA TYR A 703 -18.74 -5.34 -22.83
C TYR A 703 -18.59 -6.53 -21.86
N GLN A 704 -18.35 -6.32 -20.57
CA GLN A 704 -18.09 -7.42 -19.61
C GLN A 704 -19.36 -8.08 -19.02
N SER A 705 -20.52 -7.86 -19.65
CA SER A 705 -21.82 -8.43 -19.24
C SER A 705 -21.81 -9.96 -19.21
N GLY A 706 -21.18 -10.60 -20.19
CA GLY A 706 -21.04 -12.07 -20.28
C GLY A 706 -20.31 -12.68 -19.09
N SER A 707 -19.20 -12.08 -18.66
CA SER A 707 -18.42 -12.53 -17.49
C SER A 707 -19.23 -12.49 -16.19
N THR A 708 -20.03 -11.43 -16.01
CA THR A 708 -20.89 -11.27 -14.83
C THR A 708 -22.01 -12.31 -14.79
N LEU A 709 -22.64 -12.57 -15.94
CA LEU A 709 -23.69 -13.58 -16.06
C LEU A 709 -23.16 -15.00 -15.89
N ALA A 710 -21.94 -15.27 -16.36
CA ALA A 710 -21.28 -16.56 -16.18
C ALA A 710 -21.20 -16.95 -14.70
N LEU A 711 -20.85 -16.00 -13.81
CA LEU A 711 -20.83 -16.21 -12.36
C LEU A 711 -22.23 -16.50 -11.79
N GLY A 712 -23.24 -15.76 -12.25
CA GLY A 712 -24.63 -15.99 -11.87
C GLY A 712 -25.10 -17.40 -12.26
N PHE A 713 -24.88 -17.79 -13.51
CA PHE A 713 -25.26 -19.11 -14.01
C PHE A 713 -24.48 -20.25 -13.35
N LEU A 714 -23.18 -20.07 -13.09
CA LEU A 714 -22.34 -21.01 -12.35
C LEU A 714 -22.93 -21.32 -10.97
N VAL A 715 -23.21 -20.28 -10.18
CA VAL A 715 -23.75 -20.46 -8.83
C VAL A 715 -25.18 -21.00 -8.86
N LEU A 716 -26.03 -20.53 -9.77
CA LEU A 716 -27.39 -21.06 -9.92
C LEU A 716 -27.39 -22.56 -10.27
N HIS A 717 -26.50 -22.99 -11.18
CA HIS A 717 -26.36 -24.39 -11.54
C HIS A 717 -25.87 -25.24 -10.37
N ILE A 718 -24.77 -24.84 -9.72
CA ILE A 718 -24.19 -25.59 -8.59
C ILE A 718 -25.18 -25.63 -7.42
N TYR A 719 -25.71 -24.48 -7.00
CA TYR A 719 -26.66 -24.38 -5.89
C TYR A 719 -27.93 -25.21 -6.16
N GLY A 720 -28.53 -25.05 -7.33
CA GLY A 720 -29.75 -25.76 -7.69
C GLY A 720 -29.53 -27.27 -7.80
N THR A 721 -28.44 -27.72 -8.42
CA THR A 721 -28.18 -29.15 -8.61
C THR A 721 -27.80 -29.86 -7.30
N CYS A 722 -27.08 -29.17 -6.40
CA CYS A 722 -26.68 -29.73 -5.11
C CYS A 722 -27.81 -29.70 -4.05
N THR A 723 -28.75 -28.75 -4.13
CA THR A 723 -29.81 -28.59 -3.10
C THR A 723 -31.15 -29.20 -3.49
N GLN A 724 -31.45 -29.34 -4.79
CA GLN A 724 -32.74 -29.82 -5.27
C GLN A 724 -32.67 -31.31 -5.65
N GLN A 725 -33.80 -32.01 -5.50
CA GLN A 725 -33.95 -33.37 -6.02
C GLN A 725 -33.98 -33.35 -7.55
N PRO A 726 -33.38 -34.36 -8.21
CA PRO A 726 -33.44 -34.50 -9.67
C PRO A 726 -34.87 -34.42 -10.19
N ARG A 727 -35.04 -33.80 -11.37
CA ARG A 727 -36.33 -33.64 -12.09
C ARG A 727 -37.38 -32.73 -11.44
N THR A 728 -37.07 -32.06 -10.33
CA THR A 728 -37.93 -30.98 -9.81
C THR A 728 -37.86 -29.73 -10.70
N ARG A 729 -38.86 -28.83 -10.59
CA ARG A 729 -38.89 -27.56 -11.34
C ARG A 729 -37.61 -26.74 -11.14
N PHE A 730 -37.16 -26.59 -9.89
CA PHE A 730 -35.95 -25.85 -9.56
C PHE A 730 -34.65 -26.56 -9.97
N TRP A 731 -34.66 -27.90 -10.06
CA TRP A 731 -33.54 -28.65 -10.63
C TRP A 731 -33.39 -28.39 -12.14
N TRP A 732 -34.50 -28.34 -12.88
CA TRP A 732 -34.49 -27.99 -14.30
C TRP A 732 -34.01 -26.56 -14.55
N VAL A 733 -34.43 -25.60 -13.72
CA VAL A 733 -33.88 -24.22 -13.76
C VAL A 733 -32.36 -24.23 -13.62
N ALA A 734 -31.81 -25.08 -12.76
CA ALA A 734 -30.37 -25.23 -12.60
C ALA A 734 -29.69 -25.79 -13.86
N GLN A 735 -30.31 -26.75 -14.54
CA GLN A 735 -29.77 -27.31 -15.79
C GLN A 735 -29.82 -26.28 -16.94
N VAL A 736 -30.92 -25.52 -17.02
CA VAL A 736 -31.03 -24.41 -17.98
C VAL A 736 -29.93 -23.38 -17.73
N ALA A 737 -29.65 -23.01 -16.47
CA ALA A 737 -28.54 -22.12 -16.16
C ALA A 737 -27.18 -22.63 -16.70
N ALA A 738 -26.88 -23.93 -16.57
CA ALA A 738 -25.66 -24.50 -17.16
C ALA A 738 -25.64 -24.44 -18.70
N LEU A 739 -26.78 -24.66 -19.35
CA LEU A 739 -26.91 -24.53 -20.80
C LEU A 739 -26.66 -23.08 -21.25
N LEU A 740 -27.27 -22.11 -20.56
CA LEU A 740 -27.11 -20.68 -20.86
C LEU A 740 -25.67 -20.20 -20.61
N ALA A 741 -24.98 -20.79 -19.63
CA ALA A 741 -23.58 -20.47 -19.33
C ALA A 741 -22.64 -20.77 -20.50
N LEU A 742 -22.96 -21.74 -21.38
CA LEU A 742 -22.12 -22.07 -22.54
C LEU A 742 -21.93 -20.91 -23.52
N PHE A 743 -22.84 -19.94 -23.51
CA PHE A 743 -22.84 -18.78 -24.40
C PHE A 743 -22.43 -17.48 -23.69
N THR A 744 -21.62 -17.60 -22.63
CA THR A 744 -21.06 -16.46 -21.90
C THR A 744 -19.56 -16.30 -22.21
N ILE A 745 -18.71 -16.96 -21.42
CA ILE A 745 -17.25 -16.98 -21.57
C ILE A 745 -16.77 -18.40 -21.80
N ASP A 746 -15.56 -18.53 -22.32
CA ASP A 746 -14.94 -19.84 -22.51
C ASP A 746 -14.69 -20.54 -21.16
N GLY A 747 -14.75 -21.88 -21.16
CA GLY A 747 -14.56 -22.75 -19.99
C GLY A 747 -15.84 -23.08 -19.22
N MET A 748 -16.97 -22.45 -19.54
CA MET A 748 -18.23 -22.70 -18.82
C MET A 748 -18.80 -24.12 -18.99
N TRP A 749 -18.33 -24.88 -19.97
CA TRP A 749 -18.63 -26.30 -20.12
C TRP A 749 -18.09 -27.15 -18.95
N LEU A 750 -17.10 -26.65 -18.19
CA LEU A 750 -16.60 -27.28 -16.97
C LEU A 750 -17.66 -27.31 -15.85
N THR A 751 -18.59 -26.36 -15.85
CA THR A 751 -19.60 -26.17 -14.79
C THR A 751 -20.46 -27.42 -14.53
N PRO A 752 -21.12 -28.03 -15.53
CA PRO A 752 -21.84 -29.28 -15.31
C PRO A 752 -20.90 -30.47 -15.02
N LEU A 753 -19.68 -30.48 -15.56
CA LEU A 753 -18.71 -31.55 -15.35
C LEU A 753 -18.26 -31.64 -13.88
N VAL A 754 -17.96 -30.51 -13.24
CA VAL A 754 -17.52 -30.48 -11.84
C VAL A 754 -18.63 -30.86 -10.86
N VAL A 755 -19.90 -30.61 -11.21
CA VAL A 755 -21.04 -31.07 -10.42
C VAL A 755 -21.11 -32.60 -10.49
N VAL A 756 -21.00 -33.20 -11.67
CA VAL A 756 -20.94 -34.67 -11.82
C VAL A 756 -19.75 -35.25 -11.03
N ALA A 757 -18.56 -34.66 -11.17
CA ALA A 757 -17.38 -35.06 -10.41
C ALA A 757 -17.59 -34.97 -8.89
N SER A 758 -18.31 -33.95 -8.40
CA SER A 758 -18.65 -33.82 -6.97
C SER A 758 -19.53 -34.97 -6.46
N PHE A 759 -20.48 -35.45 -7.28
CA PHE A 759 -21.30 -36.61 -6.92
C PHE A 759 -20.47 -37.89 -6.94
N LEU A 760 -19.63 -38.10 -7.95
CA LEU A 760 -18.73 -39.25 -8.02
C LEU A 760 -17.72 -39.29 -6.87
N TRP A 761 -17.23 -38.13 -6.42
CA TRP A 761 -16.26 -38.02 -5.34
C TRP A 761 -16.85 -38.32 -3.96
N THR A 762 -18.13 -38.00 -3.76
CA THR A 762 -18.77 -38.02 -2.44
C THR A 762 -19.69 -39.22 -2.28
N SER A 763 -20.77 -39.29 -3.05
CA SER A 763 -21.65 -40.45 -3.13
C SER A 763 -22.38 -40.44 -4.47
N PRO A 764 -22.21 -41.49 -5.28
CA PRO A 764 -22.74 -41.54 -6.64
C PRO A 764 -24.27 -41.58 -6.61
N ARG A 765 -24.90 -40.76 -7.45
CA ARG A 765 -26.33 -40.90 -7.79
C ARG A 765 -26.48 -42.05 -8.79
N LYS A 766 -27.74 -42.43 -9.09
CA LYS A 766 -28.00 -43.33 -10.22
C LYS A 766 -27.44 -42.70 -11.50
N PHE A 767 -26.73 -43.46 -12.33
CA PHE A 767 -26.10 -42.95 -13.56
C PHE A 767 -27.05 -42.11 -14.44
N ARG A 768 -28.34 -42.48 -14.49
CA ARG A 768 -29.40 -41.75 -15.21
C ARG A 768 -29.58 -40.29 -14.78
N GLU A 769 -29.19 -39.93 -13.56
CA GLU A 769 -29.28 -38.56 -13.02
C GLU A 769 -28.09 -37.68 -13.42
N HIS A 770 -27.05 -38.28 -14.02
CA HIS A 770 -25.87 -37.57 -14.55
C HIS A 770 -25.94 -37.31 -16.05
N ILE A 771 -26.88 -37.94 -16.77
CA ILE A 771 -27.00 -37.83 -18.23
C ILE A 771 -27.17 -36.37 -18.65
N VAL A 772 -28.12 -35.64 -18.07
CA VAL A 772 -28.40 -34.25 -18.48
C VAL A 772 -27.17 -33.33 -18.28
N PRO A 773 -26.55 -33.24 -17.08
CA PRO A 773 -25.31 -32.49 -16.92
C PRO A 773 -24.18 -32.94 -17.88
N LEU A 774 -23.97 -34.25 -18.06
CA LEU A 774 -22.94 -34.77 -18.96
C LEU A 774 -23.20 -34.36 -20.42
N SER A 775 -24.45 -34.43 -20.89
CA SER A 775 -24.81 -34.00 -22.24
C SER A 775 -24.54 -32.51 -22.46
N ILE A 776 -24.84 -31.66 -21.47
CA ILE A 776 -24.53 -30.22 -21.53
C ILE A 776 -23.00 -30.00 -21.57
N ALA A 777 -22.24 -30.72 -20.73
CA ALA A 777 -20.78 -30.66 -20.72
C ALA A 777 -20.17 -31.08 -22.07
N SER A 778 -20.65 -32.19 -22.64
CA SER A 778 -20.22 -32.69 -23.95
C SER A 778 -20.55 -31.72 -25.07
N MET A 779 -21.74 -31.12 -25.06
CA MET A 779 -22.12 -30.12 -26.05
C MET A 779 -21.21 -28.89 -25.98
N GLY A 780 -20.91 -28.39 -24.78
CA GLY A 780 -19.99 -27.27 -24.60
C GLY A 780 -18.56 -27.60 -25.03
N LEU A 781 -18.08 -28.82 -24.79
CA LEU A 781 -16.76 -29.26 -25.26
C LEU A 781 -16.70 -29.34 -26.79
N VAL A 782 -17.73 -29.90 -27.44
CA VAL A 782 -17.83 -29.95 -28.91
C VAL A 782 -17.84 -28.54 -29.49
N LEU A 783 -18.61 -27.62 -28.90
CA LEU A 783 -18.62 -26.22 -29.29
C LEU A 783 -17.23 -25.59 -29.20
N CYS A 784 -16.52 -25.80 -28.07
CA CYS A 784 -15.15 -25.32 -27.90
C CYS A 784 -14.19 -25.88 -28.96
N LEU A 785 -14.31 -27.16 -29.32
CA LEU A 785 -13.46 -27.79 -30.33
C LEU A 785 -13.72 -27.23 -31.73
N ILE A 786 -14.99 -26.97 -32.08
CA ILE A 786 -15.37 -26.35 -33.35
C ILE A 786 -14.78 -24.94 -33.46
N LEU A 787 -14.94 -24.12 -32.41
CA LEU A 787 -14.44 -22.74 -32.37
C LEU A 787 -12.91 -22.66 -32.49
N LYS A 788 -12.19 -23.68 -32.03
CA LYS A 788 -10.71 -23.73 -32.07
C LYS A 788 -10.11 -24.12 -33.41
N GLN A 789 -10.88 -24.66 -34.37
CA GLN A 789 -10.34 -25.08 -35.67
C GLN A 789 -9.80 -23.93 -36.54
N GLY A 790 -10.05 -22.66 -36.17
CA GLY A 790 -9.56 -21.47 -36.87
C GLY A 790 -8.50 -20.64 -36.12
N LEU A 791 -7.99 -21.10 -34.98
CA LEU A 791 -7.03 -20.34 -34.16
C LEU A 791 -5.63 -20.98 -34.20
N PRO A 792 -4.54 -20.18 -34.15
CA PRO A 792 -3.19 -20.73 -34.08
C PRO A 792 -3.03 -21.68 -32.88
N ALA A 793 -2.31 -22.79 -33.07
CA ALA A 793 -2.11 -23.80 -32.03
C ALA A 793 -1.58 -23.16 -30.74
N SER A 794 -2.30 -23.37 -29.63
CA SER A 794 -1.96 -22.81 -28.31
C SER A 794 -0.56 -23.22 -27.86
N SER A 795 0.19 -22.28 -27.30
CA SER A 795 1.58 -22.38 -26.80
C SER A 795 1.82 -23.38 -25.66
N ILE A 796 0.80 -24.17 -25.27
CA ILE A 796 0.82 -25.19 -24.19
C ILE A 796 2.05 -26.10 -24.27
N PHE A 797 2.58 -26.35 -25.47
CA PHE A 797 3.69 -27.26 -25.72
C PHE A 797 5.06 -26.60 -25.93
N GLN A 798 5.18 -25.26 -25.84
CA GLN A 798 6.48 -24.61 -26.03
C GLN A 798 7.33 -24.60 -24.74
N ASN A 799 6.72 -24.47 -23.54
CA ASN A 799 7.43 -24.53 -22.25
C ASN A 799 6.55 -25.03 -21.07
N PRO A 800 6.68 -26.31 -20.65
CA PRO A 800 5.92 -26.87 -19.52
C PRO A 800 6.14 -26.19 -18.17
N ILE A 801 7.33 -25.60 -17.95
CA ILE A 801 7.67 -24.91 -16.70
C ILE A 801 6.90 -23.59 -16.60
N SER A 802 6.85 -22.81 -17.68
CA SER A 802 6.09 -21.55 -17.74
C SER A 802 4.60 -21.79 -17.55
N PHE A 803 4.04 -22.83 -18.18
CA PHE A 803 2.64 -23.24 -17.97
C PHE A 803 2.35 -23.59 -16.51
N PHE A 804 3.19 -24.41 -15.88
CA PHE A 804 3.01 -24.80 -14.48
C PHE A 804 3.18 -23.61 -13.53
N HIS A 805 4.10 -22.69 -13.85
CA HIS A 805 4.26 -21.44 -13.11
C HIS A 805 2.99 -20.58 -13.18
N ALA A 806 2.43 -20.38 -14.38
CA ALA A 806 1.20 -19.64 -14.58
C ALA A 806 0.04 -20.28 -13.80
N TRP A 807 -0.11 -21.61 -13.86
CA TRP A 807 -1.18 -22.31 -13.14
C TRP A 807 -1.08 -22.15 -11.63
N LEU A 808 0.10 -22.38 -11.03
CA LEU A 808 0.30 -22.16 -9.60
C LEU A 808 0.04 -20.71 -9.21
N ARG A 809 0.46 -19.76 -10.05
CA ARG A 809 0.22 -18.35 -9.79
C ARG A 809 -1.27 -18.00 -9.78
N LEU A 810 -2.04 -18.50 -10.74
CA LEU A 810 -3.51 -18.33 -10.78
C LEU A 810 -4.21 -18.99 -9.58
N LEU A 811 -3.72 -20.13 -9.10
CA LEU A 811 -4.22 -20.78 -7.87
C LEU A 811 -3.85 -20.00 -6.59
N GLY A 812 -2.78 -19.22 -6.61
CA GLY A 812 -2.34 -18.36 -5.50
C GLY A 812 -3.05 -17.02 -5.42
N TRP A 813 -3.88 -16.69 -6.42
CA TRP A 813 -4.60 -15.41 -6.48
C TRP A 813 -5.40 -15.15 -5.19
N PRO A 814 -5.40 -13.92 -4.65
CA PRO A 814 -4.80 -12.70 -5.21
C PRO A 814 -3.34 -12.44 -4.82
N SER A 815 -2.71 -13.35 -4.07
CA SER A 815 -1.34 -13.13 -3.62
C SER A 815 -0.34 -13.52 -4.69
N ALA A 816 0.54 -12.58 -5.04
CA ALA A 816 1.68 -12.83 -5.91
C ALA A 816 2.90 -13.43 -5.16
N LEU A 817 2.78 -13.66 -3.85
CA LEU A 817 3.88 -14.21 -3.06
C LEU A 817 4.20 -15.65 -3.50
N PRO A 818 5.49 -16.03 -3.57
CA PRO A 818 5.85 -17.41 -3.79
C PRO A 818 5.21 -18.33 -2.74
N GLY A 819 4.64 -19.45 -3.17
CA GLY A 819 3.98 -20.41 -2.27
C GLY A 819 2.51 -20.10 -1.97
N ALA A 820 1.96 -18.97 -2.40
CA ALA A 820 0.58 -18.58 -2.12
C ALA A 820 -0.43 -19.66 -2.51
N ALA A 821 -0.25 -20.31 -3.67
CA ALA A 821 -1.09 -21.41 -4.15
C ALA A 821 -1.24 -22.54 -3.12
N GLY A 822 -0.13 -22.90 -2.46
CA GLY A 822 -0.09 -23.97 -1.47
C GLY A 822 -0.85 -23.63 -0.19
N ILE A 823 -1.05 -22.35 0.11
CA ILE A 823 -1.80 -21.91 1.30
C ILE A 823 -3.26 -21.58 0.92
N MET A 824 -3.48 -20.88 -0.20
CA MET A 824 -4.82 -20.46 -0.65
C MET A 824 -5.74 -21.65 -0.95
N LEU A 825 -5.20 -22.70 -1.58
CA LEU A 825 -5.95 -23.91 -1.93
C LEU A 825 -6.14 -24.88 -0.74
N LEU A 826 -5.26 -24.81 0.27
CA LEU A 826 -5.16 -25.82 1.32
C LEU A 826 -6.47 -26.05 2.10
N PRO A 827 -7.24 -25.03 2.52
CA PRO A 827 -8.49 -25.26 3.22
C PRO A 827 -9.51 -26.05 2.39
N TRP A 828 -9.64 -25.71 1.11
CA TRP A 828 -10.51 -26.42 0.20
C TRP A 828 -10.04 -27.86 -0.03
N LEU A 829 -8.74 -28.08 -0.22
CA LEU A 829 -8.18 -29.43 -0.42
C LEU A 829 -8.43 -30.34 0.80
N ILE A 830 -8.22 -29.83 2.02
CA ILE A 830 -8.50 -30.58 3.25
C ILE A 830 -9.99 -30.89 3.36
N HIS A 831 -10.86 -29.93 3.03
CA HIS A 831 -12.31 -30.14 3.02
C HIS A 831 -12.71 -31.19 1.98
N ALA A 832 -12.22 -31.09 0.75
CA ALA A 832 -12.48 -32.01 -0.35
C ALA A 832 -12.08 -33.46 -0.03
N LEU A 833 -10.89 -33.68 0.55
CA LEU A 833 -10.43 -35.02 0.95
C LEU A 833 -11.32 -35.61 2.05
N ARG A 834 -11.82 -34.80 2.99
CA ARG A 834 -12.73 -35.27 4.05
C ARG A 834 -14.12 -35.69 3.56
N LEU A 835 -14.54 -35.25 2.38
CA LEU A 835 -15.84 -35.62 1.80
C LEU A 835 -15.80 -36.91 0.96
N ARG A 836 -14.61 -37.45 0.68
CA ARG A 836 -14.43 -38.57 -0.24
C ARG A 836 -15.20 -39.81 0.24
N ASN A 837 -15.98 -40.41 -0.66
CA ASN A 837 -16.79 -41.61 -0.43
C ASN A 837 -17.75 -41.52 0.78
N ARG A 838 -18.27 -40.32 1.08
CA ARG A 838 -19.27 -40.10 2.13
C ARG A 838 -20.64 -39.78 1.57
N SER A 839 -21.62 -40.60 1.94
CA SER A 839 -23.05 -40.40 1.60
C SER A 839 -23.75 -39.37 2.46
N GLU A 840 -23.33 -39.17 3.71
CA GLU A 840 -23.99 -38.30 4.71
C GLU A 840 -23.61 -36.80 4.61
N ILE A 841 -23.14 -36.34 3.46
CA ILE A 841 -22.65 -34.95 3.31
C ILE A 841 -23.78 -33.96 3.05
N THR A 842 -23.62 -32.74 3.57
CA THR A 842 -24.63 -31.69 3.38
C THR A 842 -24.58 -31.10 1.96
N PRO A 843 -25.69 -30.52 1.46
CA PRO A 843 -25.67 -29.76 0.20
C PRO A 843 -24.63 -28.62 0.19
N PHE A 844 -24.42 -27.98 1.34
CA PHE A 844 -23.40 -26.93 1.50
C PHE A 844 -21.99 -27.47 1.22
N ASP A 845 -21.64 -28.64 1.77
CA ASP A 845 -20.34 -29.26 1.55
C ASP A 845 -20.11 -29.59 0.06
N ARG A 846 -21.15 -30.02 -0.66
CA ARG A 846 -21.07 -30.24 -2.12
C ARG A 846 -20.86 -28.94 -2.89
N ILE A 847 -21.53 -27.85 -2.51
CA ILE A 847 -21.36 -26.53 -3.13
C ILE A 847 -19.91 -26.06 -2.98
N VAL A 848 -19.34 -26.16 -1.76
CA VAL A 848 -17.94 -25.78 -1.49
C VAL A 848 -16.97 -26.61 -2.33
N PHE A 849 -17.20 -27.93 -2.41
CA PHE A 849 -16.39 -28.81 -3.25
C PHE A 849 -16.46 -28.41 -4.73
N SER A 850 -17.67 -28.25 -5.29
CA SER A 850 -17.87 -27.93 -6.71
C SER A 850 -17.25 -26.59 -7.09
N LEU A 851 -17.38 -25.55 -6.26
CA LEU A 851 -16.80 -24.23 -6.53
C LEU A 851 -15.26 -24.29 -6.58
N GLY A 852 -14.62 -24.96 -5.62
CA GLY A 852 -13.17 -25.07 -5.64
C GLY A 852 -12.64 -25.99 -6.75
N LEU A 853 -13.36 -27.07 -7.09
CA LEU A 853 -12.99 -27.93 -8.22
C LEU A 853 -13.10 -27.16 -9.54
N TRP A 854 -14.15 -26.36 -9.68
CA TRP A 854 -14.33 -25.47 -10.81
C TRP A 854 -13.17 -24.47 -10.93
N ASN A 855 -12.78 -23.84 -9.82
CA ASN A 855 -11.63 -22.92 -9.80
C ASN A 855 -10.33 -23.62 -10.26
N VAL A 856 -10.05 -24.83 -9.77
CA VAL A 856 -8.84 -25.59 -10.17
C VAL A 856 -8.87 -25.93 -11.66
N ALA A 857 -10.00 -26.39 -12.18
CA ALA A 857 -10.15 -26.74 -13.59
C ALA A 857 -10.09 -25.51 -14.51
N TYR A 858 -10.73 -24.41 -14.11
CA TYR A 858 -10.76 -23.17 -14.88
C TYR A 858 -9.39 -22.49 -14.92
N THR A 859 -8.68 -22.42 -13.79
CA THR A 859 -7.32 -21.86 -13.75
C THR A 859 -6.32 -22.67 -14.57
N LEU A 860 -6.49 -24.00 -14.65
CA LEU A 860 -5.69 -24.85 -15.53
C LEU A 860 -5.95 -24.52 -17.02
N LEU A 861 -7.22 -24.35 -17.39
CA LEU A 861 -7.61 -23.94 -18.74
C LEU A 861 -7.04 -22.55 -19.09
N LEU A 862 -7.10 -21.60 -18.15
CA LEU A 862 -6.58 -20.25 -18.38
C LEU A 862 -5.05 -20.21 -18.47
N ALA A 863 -4.35 -20.97 -17.62
CA ALA A 863 -2.88 -21.10 -17.68
C ALA A 863 -2.39 -21.61 -19.05
N SER A 864 -3.21 -22.39 -19.74
CA SER A 864 -2.90 -22.95 -21.06
C SER A 864 -2.80 -21.90 -22.18
N ARG A 865 -3.17 -20.65 -21.90
CA ARG A 865 -3.32 -19.57 -22.87
C ARG A 865 -2.47 -18.34 -22.57
N LEU A 866 -1.80 -18.32 -21.42
CA LEU A 866 -0.94 -17.22 -21.00
C LEU A 866 0.49 -17.52 -21.48
N PRO A 867 1.05 -16.74 -22.43
CA PRO A 867 2.34 -17.05 -23.05
C PRO A 867 3.53 -16.93 -22.07
N ASP A 868 3.46 -16.03 -21.08
CA ASP A 868 4.51 -15.85 -20.09
C ASP A 868 3.96 -15.35 -18.74
N ALA A 869 4.45 -15.94 -17.64
CA ALA A 869 4.02 -15.64 -16.28
C ALA A 869 4.69 -14.38 -15.66
N GLY A 870 5.28 -13.50 -16.48
CA GLY A 870 6.01 -12.30 -16.02
C GLY A 870 5.13 -11.06 -15.74
N GLY A 871 3.92 -10.98 -16.29
CA GLY A 871 3.01 -9.81 -16.14
C GLY A 871 2.10 -9.89 -14.90
N SER A 872 1.49 -8.80 -14.43
CA SER A 872 0.47 -8.79 -13.35
C SER A 872 -0.80 -9.60 -13.69
N PHE A 873 -1.62 -9.96 -12.70
CA PHE A 873 -2.90 -10.66 -12.96
C PHE A 873 -3.82 -9.81 -13.83
N ASP A 874 -4.37 -10.38 -14.90
CA ASP A 874 -5.30 -9.68 -15.78
C ASP A 874 -6.61 -9.37 -15.06
N SER A 875 -6.98 -8.09 -15.07
CA SER A 875 -8.13 -7.58 -14.31
C SER A 875 -9.45 -8.22 -14.72
N ARG A 876 -9.68 -8.47 -16.03
CA ARG A 876 -10.91 -9.11 -16.55
C ARG A 876 -11.26 -10.48 -15.94
N TYR A 877 -10.29 -11.20 -15.39
CA TYR A 877 -10.53 -12.50 -14.74
C TYR A 877 -10.65 -12.41 -13.21
N GLY A 878 -10.47 -11.22 -12.62
CA GLY A 878 -10.47 -11.02 -11.17
C GLY A 878 -11.74 -11.55 -10.48
N ASP A 879 -12.91 -11.19 -11.01
CA ASP A 879 -14.20 -11.64 -10.49
C ASP A 879 -14.36 -13.19 -10.56
N ILE A 880 -13.71 -13.84 -11.53
CA ILE A 880 -13.73 -15.29 -11.72
C ILE A 880 -12.76 -16.00 -10.76
N HIS A 881 -11.55 -15.49 -10.60
CA HIS A 881 -10.56 -16.01 -9.64
C HIS A 881 -11.08 -15.96 -8.21
N HIS A 882 -11.99 -15.03 -7.92
CA HIS A 882 -12.64 -14.92 -6.63
C HIS A 882 -13.42 -16.18 -6.20
N ILE A 883 -13.84 -17.05 -7.15
CA ILE A 883 -14.51 -18.32 -6.82
C ILE A 883 -13.61 -19.23 -5.98
N GLY A 884 -12.29 -19.26 -6.25
CA GLY A 884 -11.33 -20.03 -5.45
C GLY A 884 -11.22 -19.52 -4.01
N VAL A 885 -11.16 -18.20 -3.84
CA VAL A 885 -11.14 -17.53 -2.53
C VAL A 885 -12.42 -17.85 -1.75
N LEU A 886 -13.58 -17.77 -2.41
CA LEU A 886 -14.86 -18.09 -1.81
C LEU A 886 -14.93 -19.55 -1.34
N ALA A 887 -14.49 -20.50 -2.16
CA ALA A 887 -14.43 -21.91 -1.78
C ALA A 887 -13.49 -22.13 -0.58
N GLY A 888 -12.34 -21.44 -0.54
CA GLY A 888 -11.38 -21.48 0.56
C GLY A 888 -11.97 -21.00 1.89
N ILE A 889 -12.63 -19.84 1.93
CA ILE A 889 -13.23 -19.31 3.17
C ILE A 889 -14.43 -20.14 3.63
N MET A 890 -15.25 -20.65 2.70
CA MET A 890 -16.35 -21.54 3.03
C MET A 890 -15.82 -22.87 3.61
N ALA A 891 -14.73 -23.42 3.07
CA ALA A 891 -14.06 -24.58 3.62
C ALA A 891 -13.49 -24.31 5.02
N LEU A 892 -12.80 -23.19 5.24
CA LEU A 892 -12.29 -22.79 6.56
C LEU A 892 -13.41 -22.72 7.62
N SER A 893 -14.56 -22.14 7.25
CA SER A 893 -15.73 -22.04 8.14
C SER A 893 -16.27 -23.40 8.60
N ARG A 894 -16.06 -24.46 7.79
CA ARG A 894 -16.44 -25.85 8.11
C ARG A 894 -15.35 -26.62 8.86
N LEU A 895 -14.07 -26.28 8.66
CA LEU A 895 -12.95 -27.01 9.23
C LEU A 895 -12.62 -26.62 10.67
N ILE A 896 -12.81 -25.34 11.05
CA ILE A 896 -12.42 -24.83 12.38
C ILE A 896 -13.35 -25.40 13.47
N PRO A 897 -12.83 -26.20 14.43
CA PRO A 897 -13.66 -26.82 15.46
C PRO A 897 -14.04 -25.85 16.59
N LYS A 898 -15.16 -26.13 17.26
CA LYS A 898 -15.61 -25.40 18.45
C LYS A 898 -14.62 -25.49 19.63
N SER A 899 -13.88 -26.59 19.78
CA SER A 899 -12.86 -26.77 20.83
C SER A 899 -11.88 -27.87 20.43
N GLY A 900 -10.78 -28.03 21.19
CA GLY A 900 -9.82 -29.11 20.99
C GLY A 900 -8.44 -28.65 20.50
N LYS A 901 -7.48 -29.60 20.49
CA LYS A 901 -6.05 -29.35 20.24
C LYS A 901 -5.74 -28.84 18.82
N LEU A 902 -6.59 -29.15 17.83
CA LEU A 902 -6.43 -28.71 16.43
C LEU A 902 -6.99 -27.30 16.17
N ARG A 903 -7.83 -26.76 17.06
CA ARG A 903 -8.43 -25.43 16.91
C ARG A 903 -7.39 -24.31 16.71
N PRO A 904 -6.34 -24.17 17.54
CA PRO A 904 -5.36 -23.10 17.36
C PRO A 904 -4.63 -23.20 16.01
N ALA A 905 -4.28 -24.41 15.55
CA ALA A 905 -3.60 -24.60 14.27
C ALA A 905 -4.47 -24.15 13.08
N LEU A 906 -5.75 -24.51 13.07
CA LEU A 906 -6.68 -24.11 12.00
C LEU A 906 -7.05 -22.63 12.06
N LEU A 907 -7.09 -22.03 13.26
CA LEU A 907 -7.22 -20.58 13.40
C LEU A 907 -5.98 -19.85 12.86
N SER A 908 -4.78 -20.33 13.17
CA SER A 908 -3.54 -19.79 12.60
C SER A 908 -3.53 -19.90 11.07
N LEU A 909 -3.96 -21.04 10.51
CA LEU A 909 -4.14 -21.19 9.06
C LEU A 909 -5.13 -20.15 8.52
N GLY A 910 -6.28 -19.96 9.18
CA GLY A 910 -7.26 -18.94 8.79
C GLY A 910 -6.71 -17.52 8.82
N VAL A 911 -5.87 -17.19 9.80
CA VAL A 911 -5.19 -15.87 9.89
C VAL A 911 -4.19 -15.70 8.76
N ILE A 912 -3.34 -16.70 8.50
CA ILE A 912 -2.35 -16.65 7.41
C ILE A 912 -3.06 -16.55 6.06
N TRP A 913 -4.08 -17.37 5.82
CA TRP A 913 -4.89 -17.36 4.60
C TRP A 913 -5.56 -15.99 4.39
N SER A 914 -6.15 -15.42 5.45
CA SER A 914 -6.78 -14.09 5.37
C SER A 914 -5.74 -12.99 5.14
N GLY A 915 -4.54 -13.10 5.72
CA GLY A 915 -3.43 -12.19 5.49
C GLY A 915 -2.96 -12.19 4.04
N LEU A 916 -2.85 -13.38 3.41
CA LEU A 916 -2.52 -13.50 1.99
C LEU A 916 -3.60 -12.92 1.09
N LEU A 917 -4.88 -13.17 1.41
CA LEU A 917 -6.01 -12.61 0.67
C LEU A 917 -5.99 -11.07 0.72
N VAL A 918 -5.96 -10.49 1.92
CA VAL A 918 -5.97 -9.02 2.09
C VAL A 918 -4.72 -8.41 1.49
N GLY A 919 -3.53 -8.96 1.79
CA GLY A 919 -2.26 -8.49 1.25
C GLY A 919 -2.24 -8.48 -0.28
N GLY A 920 -2.69 -9.57 -0.92
CA GLY A 920 -2.76 -9.68 -2.37
C GLY A 920 -3.76 -8.71 -3.01
N LEU A 921 -4.96 -8.54 -2.43
CA LEU A 921 -5.92 -7.56 -2.92
C LEU A 921 -5.40 -6.13 -2.77
N THR A 922 -4.73 -5.83 -1.65
CA THR A 922 -4.17 -4.49 -1.41
C THR A 922 -3.06 -4.15 -2.39
N THR A 923 -2.08 -5.04 -2.60
CA THR A 923 -0.98 -4.79 -3.54
C THR A 923 -1.48 -4.68 -4.97
N GLY A 924 -2.40 -5.54 -5.40
CA GLY A 924 -3.03 -5.47 -6.72
C GLY A 924 -3.82 -4.18 -6.97
N THR A 925 -4.33 -3.56 -5.90
CA THR A 925 -5.08 -2.30 -5.97
C THR A 925 -4.18 -1.06 -5.90
N LEU A 926 -3.24 -1.04 -4.96
CA LEU A 926 -2.49 0.16 -4.55
C LEU A 926 -1.13 0.31 -5.24
N GLU A 927 -0.60 -0.77 -5.80
CA GLU A 927 0.74 -0.79 -6.42
C GLU A 927 0.73 -1.45 -7.82
N GLY A 928 -0.39 -2.06 -8.23
CA GLY A 928 -0.54 -2.82 -9.47
C GLY A 928 -1.31 -2.11 -10.59
N GLN A 929 -1.88 -2.92 -11.50
CA GLN A 929 -2.62 -2.44 -12.68
C GLN A 929 -3.78 -1.51 -12.34
N SER A 930 -4.46 -1.72 -11.21
CA SER A 930 -5.61 -0.91 -10.83
C SER A 930 -5.19 0.55 -10.58
N ARG A 931 -4.05 0.78 -9.90
CA ARG A 931 -3.52 2.13 -9.70
C ARG A 931 -3.07 2.76 -11.01
N HIS A 932 -2.40 2.00 -11.87
CA HIS A 932 -2.01 2.50 -13.19
C HIS A 932 -3.25 2.93 -13.99
N PHE A 933 -4.30 2.10 -14.00
CA PHE A 933 -5.58 2.43 -14.62
C PHE A 933 -6.21 3.68 -13.97
N HIS A 934 -6.32 3.75 -12.64
CA HIS A 934 -6.90 4.92 -11.96
C HIS A 934 -6.19 6.23 -12.26
N ASN A 935 -4.87 6.19 -12.50
CA ASN A 935 -4.10 7.38 -12.85
C ASN A 935 -4.41 7.91 -14.27
N ILE A 936 -4.80 7.04 -15.21
CA ILE A 936 -4.96 7.42 -16.63
C ILE A 936 -6.43 7.41 -17.09
N ALA A 937 -7.29 6.61 -16.47
CA ALA A 937 -8.60 6.25 -16.99
C ALA A 937 -9.55 7.44 -17.20
N ALA A 938 -9.57 8.37 -16.24
CA ALA A 938 -10.42 9.56 -16.33
C ALA A 938 -9.97 10.46 -17.50
N SER A 939 -8.65 10.68 -17.62
CA SER A 939 -8.06 11.44 -18.75
C SER A 939 -8.34 10.74 -20.08
N ASP A 940 -8.16 9.42 -20.15
CA ASP A 940 -8.43 8.64 -21.36
C ASP A 940 -9.92 8.70 -21.77
N ALA A 941 -10.83 8.75 -20.80
CA ALA A 941 -12.26 8.88 -21.06
C ALA A 941 -12.62 10.26 -21.63
N GLU A 942 -11.99 11.33 -21.13
CA GLU A 942 -12.12 12.68 -21.69
C GLU A 942 -11.56 12.74 -23.11
N ILE A 943 -10.34 12.25 -23.32
CA ILE A 943 -9.69 12.21 -24.65
C ILE A 943 -10.56 11.47 -25.68
N ARG A 944 -11.10 10.28 -25.32
CA ARG A 944 -12.02 9.54 -26.21
C ARG A 944 -13.24 10.38 -26.58
N ARG A 945 -13.83 11.08 -25.61
CA ARG A 945 -15.03 11.91 -25.83
C ARG A 945 -14.71 13.08 -26.76
N ASP A 946 -13.59 13.75 -26.54
CA ASP A 946 -13.17 14.90 -27.34
C ASP A 946 -12.88 14.50 -28.80
N ILE A 947 -12.21 13.36 -29.01
CA ILE A 947 -11.97 12.79 -30.35
C ILE A 947 -13.31 12.54 -31.06
N MET A 948 -14.25 11.88 -30.38
CA MET A 948 -15.56 11.56 -30.94
C MET A 948 -16.40 12.80 -31.25
N GLN A 949 -16.43 13.78 -30.34
CA GLN A 949 -17.16 15.04 -30.53
C GLN A 949 -16.55 15.87 -31.66
N SER A 950 -15.22 15.93 -31.75
CA SER A 950 -14.52 16.63 -32.83
C SER A 950 -14.95 16.12 -34.20
N TYR A 951 -15.03 14.79 -34.36
CA TYR A 951 -15.51 14.17 -35.58
C TYR A 951 -17.01 14.40 -35.81
N LEU A 952 -17.87 14.07 -34.85
CA LEU A 952 -19.33 14.12 -35.02
C LEU A 952 -19.88 15.55 -35.20
N LEU A 953 -19.22 16.58 -34.66
CA LEU A 953 -19.65 17.98 -34.77
C LEU A 953 -19.00 18.70 -35.95
N HIS A 954 -17.72 18.45 -36.22
CA HIS A 954 -16.91 19.25 -37.15
C HIS A 954 -16.30 18.45 -38.31
N GLN A 955 -16.55 17.12 -38.38
CA GLN A 955 -15.99 16.23 -39.40
C GLN A 955 -14.45 16.24 -39.46
N ASN A 956 -13.80 16.53 -38.32
CA ASN A 956 -12.35 16.57 -38.21
C ASN A 956 -11.78 15.15 -38.01
N ARG A 957 -11.10 14.62 -39.03
CA ARG A 957 -10.50 13.27 -39.02
C ARG A 957 -9.16 13.16 -38.30
N ALA A 958 -8.40 14.26 -38.22
CA ALA A 958 -7.03 14.22 -37.71
C ALA A 958 -6.89 13.62 -36.30
N PRO A 959 -7.79 13.90 -35.33
CA PRO A 959 -7.72 13.27 -34.00
C PRO A 959 -8.03 11.77 -33.98
N LEU A 960 -8.85 11.26 -34.91
CA LEU A 960 -9.19 9.83 -35.01
C LEU A 960 -8.05 9.00 -35.62
N GLU A 961 -7.32 9.59 -36.57
CA GLU A 961 -6.22 8.92 -37.27
C GLU A 961 -4.91 8.91 -36.47
N ALA A 962 -4.82 9.74 -35.42
CA ALA A 962 -3.64 9.85 -34.58
C ALA A 962 -3.27 8.50 -33.92
N PRO A 963 -1.97 8.14 -33.83
CA PRO A 963 -1.55 6.83 -33.32
C PRO A 963 -2.07 6.50 -31.91
N ASN A 964 -2.17 7.51 -31.05
CA ASN A 964 -2.72 7.40 -29.70
C ASN A 964 -4.23 7.10 -29.68
N ALA A 965 -5.00 7.59 -30.65
CA ALA A 965 -6.44 7.36 -30.74
C ALA A 965 -6.77 5.89 -31.07
N ARG A 966 -5.98 5.25 -31.95
CA ARG A 966 -6.15 3.82 -32.32
C ARG A 966 -6.04 2.88 -31.11
N GLY A 967 -5.13 3.18 -30.19
CA GLY A 967 -4.96 2.42 -28.94
C GLY A 967 -6.05 2.67 -27.88
N LEU A 968 -6.78 3.79 -27.98
CA LEU A 968 -7.81 4.20 -27.02
C LEU A 968 -9.23 3.84 -27.45
N LEU A 969 -9.53 3.87 -28.76
CA LEU A 969 -10.87 3.66 -29.33
C LEU A 969 -11.02 2.27 -29.94
N TYR A 970 -10.51 2.07 -31.15
CA TYR A 970 -10.61 0.84 -31.93
C TYR A 970 -9.49 0.83 -32.99
N HIS A 971 -9.01 -0.36 -33.37
CA HIS A 971 -7.86 -0.46 -34.27
C HIS A 971 -8.20 -0.16 -35.74
N ASP A 972 -9.41 -0.51 -36.18
CA ASP A 972 -9.91 -0.26 -37.53
C ASP A 972 -10.77 1.01 -37.55
N ILE A 973 -10.08 2.14 -37.76
CA ILE A 973 -10.69 3.48 -37.74
C ILE A 973 -11.57 3.72 -38.96
N ASP A 974 -11.28 3.08 -40.11
CA ASP A 974 -12.05 3.28 -41.34
C ASP A 974 -13.47 2.70 -41.18
N SER A 975 -13.57 1.47 -40.67
CA SER A 975 -14.86 0.86 -40.34
C SER A 975 -15.63 1.65 -39.26
N LEU A 976 -14.92 2.26 -38.31
CA LEU A 976 -15.54 3.13 -37.30
C LEU A 976 -16.09 4.42 -37.93
N ILE A 977 -15.36 5.04 -38.85
CA ILE A 977 -15.81 6.23 -39.57
C ILE A 977 -17.07 5.93 -40.39
N GLU A 978 -17.09 4.84 -41.14
CA GLU A 978 -18.27 4.42 -41.93
C GLU A 978 -19.51 4.25 -41.04
N LEU A 979 -19.31 3.66 -39.86
CA LEU A 979 -20.36 3.48 -38.87
C LEU A 979 -20.89 4.82 -38.32
N LEU A 980 -20.00 5.77 -38.02
CA LEU A 980 -20.36 7.09 -37.47
C LEU A 980 -21.03 8.01 -38.51
N ASP A 981 -20.66 7.89 -39.77
CA ASP A 981 -21.25 8.64 -40.88
C ASP A 981 -22.70 8.22 -41.15
N THR A 982 -23.13 7.05 -40.64
CA THR A 982 -24.52 6.60 -40.72
C THR A 982 -25.42 7.39 -39.75
N PRO A 983 -26.36 8.24 -40.22
CA PRO A 983 -27.12 9.15 -39.34
C PRO A 983 -27.99 8.44 -38.30
N ARG A 984 -28.56 7.28 -38.67
CA ARG A 984 -29.34 6.45 -37.73
C ARG A 984 -28.46 5.92 -36.60
N PHE A 985 -27.20 5.59 -36.87
CA PHE A 985 -26.28 5.08 -35.87
C PHE A 985 -25.83 6.19 -34.91
N SER A 986 -25.39 7.35 -35.42
CA SER A 986 -25.01 8.48 -34.55
C SER A 986 -26.17 8.97 -33.68
N SER A 987 -27.42 8.81 -34.14
CA SER A 987 -28.62 9.16 -33.36
C SER A 987 -28.83 8.31 -32.08
N VAL A 988 -28.26 7.11 -32.00
CA VAL A 988 -28.40 6.24 -30.81
C VAL A 988 -27.27 6.40 -29.80
N LEU A 989 -26.24 7.20 -30.12
CA LEU A 989 -25.15 7.51 -29.19
C LEU A 989 -25.64 8.41 -28.02
N PRO A 990 -24.96 8.37 -26.85
CA PRO A 990 -25.30 9.21 -25.70
C PRO A 990 -25.19 10.70 -26.02
N SER A 991 -25.96 11.54 -25.31
CA SER A 991 -25.93 13.00 -25.51
C SER A 991 -24.57 13.62 -25.16
N SER A 992 -23.84 13.00 -24.24
CA SER A 992 -22.48 13.39 -23.89
C SER A 992 -21.44 13.09 -24.98
N VAL A 993 -21.71 12.12 -25.88
CA VAL A 993 -20.82 11.80 -27.01
C VAL A 993 -21.21 12.58 -28.26
N PHE A 994 -22.52 12.72 -28.51
CA PHE A 994 -23.04 13.55 -29.59
C PHE A 994 -24.01 14.60 -29.03
N PRO A 995 -23.54 15.84 -28.76
CA PRO A 995 -24.36 16.88 -28.14
C PRO A 995 -25.64 17.27 -28.88
N LYS A 996 -25.76 16.92 -30.17
CA LYS A 996 -27.00 17.12 -30.95
C LYS A 996 -28.12 16.15 -30.54
N ASN A 997 -27.80 15.06 -29.86
CA ASN A 997 -28.78 14.10 -29.37
C ASN A 997 -29.47 14.60 -28.09
N ALA A 998 -30.79 14.42 -28.00
CA ALA A 998 -31.54 14.78 -26.81
C ALA A 998 -31.14 13.95 -25.59
N LEU A 999 -31.02 14.62 -24.43
CA LEU A 999 -30.72 13.99 -23.15
C LEU A 999 -31.91 13.12 -22.69
N GLY A 1000 -31.69 11.79 -22.61
CA GLY A 1000 -32.71 10.82 -22.22
C GLY A 1000 -33.02 10.82 -20.71
N PHE A 1001 -34.19 10.31 -20.32
CA PHE A 1001 -34.55 10.12 -18.91
C PHE A 1001 -33.63 9.09 -18.22
N SER A 1002 -33.36 7.97 -18.88
CA SER A 1002 -32.47 6.90 -18.39
C SER A 1002 -31.05 7.42 -18.13
N GLU A 1003 -30.50 8.20 -19.06
CA GLU A 1003 -29.20 8.86 -18.93
C GLU A 1003 -29.18 9.74 -17.68
N ARG A 1004 -30.16 10.64 -17.49
CA ARG A 1004 -30.27 11.47 -16.28
C ARG A 1004 -30.37 10.64 -15.00
N ALA A 1005 -31.22 9.62 -14.98
CA ALA A 1005 -31.46 8.79 -13.80
C ALA A 1005 -30.20 8.00 -13.39
N ILE A 1006 -29.49 7.43 -14.36
CA ILE A 1006 -28.28 6.64 -14.11
C ILE A 1006 -27.12 7.54 -13.67
N ARG A 1007 -26.91 8.69 -14.33
CA ARG A 1007 -25.88 9.66 -13.90
C ARG A 1007 -26.18 10.21 -12.50
N PHE A 1008 -27.45 10.49 -12.19
CA PHE A 1008 -27.87 10.88 -10.85
C PHE A 1008 -27.56 9.78 -9.83
N LEU A 1009 -27.94 8.53 -10.10
CA LEU A 1009 -27.66 7.39 -9.21
C LEU A 1009 -26.15 7.22 -8.96
N GLN A 1010 -25.35 7.26 -10.03
CA GLN A 1010 -23.89 7.20 -9.96
C GLN A 1010 -23.34 8.32 -9.07
N SER A 1011 -23.80 9.57 -9.22
CA SER A 1011 -23.35 10.69 -8.39
C SER A 1011 -23.66 10.56 -6.89
N LYS A 1012 -24.59 9.68 -6.50
CA LYS A 1012 -24.98 9.46 -5.09
C LYS A 1012 -24.29 8.26 -4.44
N TRP A 1013 -23.30 7.66 -5.10
CA TRP A 1013 -22.62 6.44 -4.64
C TRP A 1013 -22.14 6.53 -3.18
N LEU A 1014 -21.55 7.67 -2.76
CA LEU A 1014 -21.01 7.84 -1.41
C LEU A 1014 -22.10 7.77 -0.32
N TRP A 1015 -23.24 8.42 -0.55
CA TRP A 1015 -24.37 8.41 0.39
C TRP A 1015 -24.99 7.02 0.51
N LEU A 1016 -25.11 6.33 -0.63
CA LEU A 1016 -25.65 4.97 -0.67
C LEU A 1016 -24.69 3.96 -0.01
N LEU A 1017 -23.37 4.17 -0.12
CA LEU A 1017 -22.36 3.37 0.56
C LEU A 1017 -22.46 3.52 2.08
N VAL A 1018 -22.57 4.75 2.58
CA VAL A 1018 -22.78 5.03 4.02
C VAL A 1018 -24.06 4.35 4.51
N LEU A 1019 -25.15 4.46 3.75
CA LEU A 1019 -26.42 3.79 4.08
C LEU A 1019 -26.28 2.27 4.12
N GLY A 1020 -25.58 1.68 3.14
CA GLY A 1020 -25.30 0.24 3.08
C GLY A 1020 -24.49 -0.25 4.28
N LEU A 1021 -23.41 0.46 4.63
CA LEU A 1021 -22.56 0.14 5.78
C LEU A 1021 -23.33 0.22 7.09
N ILE A 1022 -24.09 1.30 7.32
CA ILE A 1022 -24.92 1.44 8.52
C ILE A 1022 -25.93 0.31 8.60
N THR A 1023 -26.62 0.01 7.50
CA THR A 1023 -27.65 -1.04 7.46
C THR A 1023 -27.05 -2.41 7.77
N ALA A 1024 -25.95 -2.78 7.10
CA ALA A 1024 -25.27 -4.07 7.29
C ALA A 1024 -24.74 -4.22 8.72
N LEU A 1025 -24.05 -3.19 9.25
CA LEU A 1025 -23.40 -3.24 10.55
C LEU A 1025 -24.40 -3.22 11.71
N VAL A 1026 -25.46 -2.40 11.63
CA VAL A 1026 -26.53 -2.37 12.63
C VAL A 1026 -27.31 -3.69 12.64
N ALA A 1027 -27.63 -4.23 11.47
CA ALA A 1027 -28.33 -5.51 11.37
C ALA A 1027 -27.46 -6.66 11.87
N LEU A 1028 -26.16 -6.69 11.52
CA LEU A 1028 -25.20 -7.68 12.01
C LEU A 1028 -25.04 -7.62 13.53
N GLY A 1029 -24.86 -6.42 14.11
CA GLY A 1029 -24.74 -6.26 15.56
C GLY A 1029 -25.99 -6.74 16.31
N ARG A 1030 -27.18 -6.46 15.78
CA ARG A 1030 -28.46 -6.96 16.35
C ARG A 1030 -28.63 -8.47 16.17
N TYR A 1031 -28.19 -9.02 15.05
CA TYR A 1031 -28.28 -10.44 14.73
C TYR A 1031 -27.34 -11.29 15.60
N LEU A 1032 -26.07 -10.88 15.73
CA LEU A 1032 -25.08 -11.55 16.60
C LEU A 1032 -25.54 -11.61 18.06
N ARG A 1033 -26.22 -10.56 18.55
CA ARG A 1033 -26.79 -10.50 19.90
C ARG A 1033 -27.91 -11.51 20.14
N ASN A 1034 -28.70 -11.83 19.11
CA ASN A 1034 -29.87 -12.71 19.22
C ASN A 1034 -29.55 -14.19 18.97
N SER A 1035 -28.44 -14.50 18.29
CA SER A 1035 -28.12 -15.86 17.82
C SER A 1035 -27.08 -16.61 18.65
N ALA A 1036 -26.75 -16.15 19.86
CA ALA A 1036 -25.74 -16.77 20.73
C ALA A 1036 -26.07 -18.20 21.21
N SER A 1037 -27.25 -18.74 20.84
CA SER A 1037 -27.72 -20.08 21.25
C SER A 1037 -27.97 -21.07 20.11
N SER A 1038 -27.58 -20.78 18.86
CA SER A 1038 -27.80 -21.75 17.76
C SER A 1038 -26.76 -22.87 17.77
N GLU A 1039 -27.23 -24.12 17.71
CA GLU A 1039 -26.35 -25.26 17.46
C GLU A 1039 -25.70 -25.13 16.08
N SER A 1040 -24.43 -25.53 16.00
CA SER A 1040 -23.68 -25.53 14.73
C SER A 1040 -23.94 -26.85 14.02
N ILE A 1041 -23.96 -26.85 12.68
CA ILE A 1041 -23.78 -28.09 11.91
C ILE A 1041 -22.58 -28.87 12.50
N ALA A 1042 -22.78 -30.15 12.78
CA ALA A 1042 -21.76 -31.03 13.31
C ALA A 1042 -20.48 -30.95 12.45
N LEU A 1043 -19.32 -30.95 13.12
CA LEU A 1043 -18.02 -31.04 12.46
C LEU A 1043 -17.98 -32.36 11.67
N ILE A 1044 -17.35 -32.34 10.49
CA ILE A 1044 -17.16 -33.55 9.69
C ILE A 1044 -16.34 -34.55 10.53
N PRO A 1045 -16.90 -35.71 10.94
CA PRO A 1045 -16.21 -36.64 11.83
C PRO A 1045 -14.95 -37.20 11.18
N ASP A 1046 -13.94 -37.46 11.99
CA ASP A 1046 -12.57 -37.74 11.55
C ASP A 1046 -12.37 -39.24 11.26
N SER A 1047 -12.72 -39.72 10.05
CA SER A 1047 -12.65 -41.15 9.68
C SER A 1047 -11.26 -41.60 9.20
N HIS A 1048 -10.99 -42.90 9.26
CA HIS A 1048 -9.79 -43.52 8.69
C HIS A 1048 -9.77 -43.29 7.16
N ASP A 1049 -8.79 -42.54 6.66
CA ASP A 1049 -8.57 -42.35 5.22
C ASP A 1049 -7.09 -42.64 4.91
N PRO A 1050 -6.78 -43.71 4.15
CA PRO A 1050 -5.41 -44.11 3.84
C PRO A 1050 -4.67 -43.11 2.94
N TRP A 1051 -5.37 -42.13 2.35
CA TRP A 1051 -4.79 -41.11 1.48
C TRP A 1051 -4.32 -39.85 2.22
N ARG A 1052 -4.60 -39.73 3.53
CA ARG A 1052 -4.28 -38.53 4.35
C ARG A 1052 -2.82 -38.12 4.30
N TRP A 1053 -1.90 -39.08 4.35
CA TRP A 1053 -0.46 -38.79 4.22
C TRP A 1053 0.05 -39.02 2.79
N ARG A 1054 -0.59 -39.89 2.00
CA ARG A 1054 -0.15 -40.24 0.64
C ARG A 1054 -0.30 -39.09 -0.34
N VAL A 1055 -1.39 -38.31 -0.26
CA VAL A 1055 -1.59 -37.16 -1.15
C VAL A 1055 -0.55 -36.06 -0.88
N PRO A 1056 -0.34 -35.59 0.38
CA PRO A 1056 0.77 -34.69 0.67
C PRO A 1056 2.13 -35.27 0.29
N ALA A 1057 2.38 -36.56 0.53
CA ALA A 1057 3.66 -37.18 0.14
C ALA A 1057 3.89 -37.17 -1.38
N LEU A 1058 2.85 -37.46 -2.18
CA LEU A 1058 2.93 -37.43 -3.64
C LEU A 1058 3.10 -36.01 -4.18
N VAL A 1059 2.36 -35.05 -3.63
CA VAL A 1059 2.50 -33.62 -3.99
C VAL A 1059 3.89 -33.11 -3.61
N GLY A 1060 4.39 -33.43 -2.41
CA GLY A 1060 5.73 -33.06 -1.96
C GLY A 1060 6.82 -33.73 -2.79
N GLY A 1061 6.64 -35.00 -3.17
CA GLY A 1061 7.54 -35.72 -4.06
C GLY A 1061 7.63 -35.10 -5.45
N LEU A 1062 6.49 -34.82 -6.08
CA LEU A 1062 6.44 -34.14 -7.38
C LEU A 1062 7.05 -32.73 -7.31
N ALA A 1063 6.73 -31.95 -6.27
CA ALA A 1063 7.30 -30.63 -6.07
C ALA A 1063 8.83 -30.69 -5.87
N THR A 1064 9.33 -31.73 -5.20
CA THR A 1064 10.78 -31.96 -5.01
C THR A 1064 11.47 -32.34 -6.32
N ILE A 1065 10.85 -33.21 -7.13
CA ILE A 1065 11.37 -33.56 -8.46
C ILE A 1065 11.45 -32.32 -9.34
N LEU A 1066 10.40 -31.50 -9.38
CA LEU A 1066 10.41 -30.25 -10.13
C LEU A 1066 11.46 -29.28 -9.58
N LEU A 1067 11.57 -29.12 -8.25
CA LEU A 1067 12.57 -28.27 -7.62
C LEU A 1067 14.00 -28.72 -7.97
N SER A 1068 14.24 -30.03 -8.10
CA SER A 1068 15.55 -30.62 -8.43
C SER A 1068 16.03 -30.30 -9.86
N THR A 1069 15.16 -29.75 -10.72
CA THR A 1069 15.56 -29.25 -12.04
C THR A 1069 16.31 -27.92 -11.99
N TRP A 1070 16.31 -27.22 -10.84
CA TRP A 1070 17.14 -26.03 -10.64
C TRP A 1070 18.58 -26.41 -10.32
N VAL A 1071 19.54 -25.61 -10.81
CA VAL A 1071 20.99 -25.82 -10.58
C VAL A 1071 21.36 -25.80 -9.10
N ASN A 1072 20.58 -25.10 -8.24
CA ASN A 1072 20.77 -25.06 -6.79
C ASN A 1072 19.42 -25.16 -6.05
N PRO A 1073 18.83 -26.35 -5.96
CA PRO A 1073 17.43 -26.54 -5.55
C PRO A 1073 17.16 -26.07 -4.11
N PHE A 1074 18.16 -26.11 -3.22
CA PHE A 1074 18.02 -25.76 -1.81
C PHE A 1074 18.58 -24.37 -1.43
N THR A 1075 19.01 -23.57 -2.40
CA THR A 1075 19.46 -22.20 -2.13
C THR A 1075 18.29 -21.23 -2.27
N PHE A 1076 17.58 -20.92 -1.18
CA PHE A 1076 16.40 -20.02 -1.24
C PHE A 1076 16.73 -18.52 -1.22
N ASN A 1077 17.97 -18.15 -0.87
CA ASN A 1077 18.41 -16.76 -0.96
C ASN A 1077 18.56 -16.36 -2.43
N GLN A 1078 17.66 -15.50 -2.90
CA GLN A 1078 17.59 -15.07 -4.30
C GLN A 1078 18.86 -14.31 -4.72
N ASP A 1079 19.39 -13.44 -3.88
CA ASP A 1079 20.61 -12.66 -4.17
C ASP A 1079 21.82 -13.57 -4.40
N LYS A 1080 21.96 -14.63 -3.59
CA LYS A 1080 23.02 -15.63 -3.77
C LYS A 1080 22.89 -16.37 -5.09
N ARG A 1081 21.68 -16.72 -5.53
CA ARG A 1081 21.46 -17.37 -6.83
C ARG A 1081 21.71 -16.41 -8.00
N TRP A 1082 21.28 -15.16 -7.87
CA TRP A 1082 21.62 -14.11 -8.85
C TRP A 1082 23.13 -13.96 -9.00
N LEU A 1083 23.88 -13.91 -7.90
CA LEU A 1083 25.35 -13.81 -8.00
C LEU A 1083 26.00 -15.02 -8.68
N GLN A 1084 25.38 -16.20 -8.64
CA GLN A 1084 25.86 -17.38 -9.40
C GLN A 1084 25.64 -17.25 -10.90
N THR A 1085 24.75 -16.37 -11.38
CA THR A 1085 24.64 -16.06 -12.81
C THR A 1085 25.82 -15.22 -13.29
N LEU A 1086 26.60 -14.61 -12.39
CA LEU A 1086 27.83 -13.88 -12.71
C LEU A 1086 29.11 -14.69 -12.40
N GLY A 1087 29.02 -16.01 -12.30
CA GLY A 1087 30.16 -16.89 -11.99
C GLY A 1087 30.39 -17.15 -10.50
N GLY A 1088 29.65 -16.51 -9.59
CA GLY A 1088 29.71 -16.78 -8.15
C GLY A 1088 31.14 -16.63 -7.58
N ALA A 1089 31.67 -17.70 -6.97
CA ALA A 1089 33.02 -17.72 -6.42
C ALA A 1089 34.14 -17.84 -7.49
N GLU A 1090 33.79 -18.25 -8.71
CA GLU A 1090 34.75 -18.42 -9.81
C GLU A 1090 35.05 -17.09 -10.52
N ALA A 1091 34.20 -16.07 -10.33
CA ALA A 1091 34.44 -14.73 -10.87
C ALA A 1091 35.67 -14.09 -10.21
N LEU A 1092 36.45 -13.34 -11.00
CA LEU A 1092 37.60 -12.61 -10.48
C LEU A 1092 37.20 -11.64 -9.36
N GLN A 1093 37.98 -11.65 -8.28
CA GLN A 1093 37.78 -10.78 -7.12
C GLN A 1093 38.62 -9.51 -7.24
N GLY A 1094 38.10 -8.39 -6.73
CA GLY A 1094 38.86 -7.14 -6.65
C GLY A 1094 39.08 -6.39 -7.98
N VAL A 1095 38.44 -6.81 -9.07
CA VAL A 1095 38.51 -6.08 -10.35
C VAL A 1095 37.77 -4.75 -10.22
N THR A 1096 38.48 -3.64 -10.41
CA THR A 1096 37.93 -2.27 -10.37
C THR A 1096 37.92 -1.66 -11.76
N PHE A 1097 37.12 -0.62 -11.99
CA PHE A 1097 37.07 0.08 -13.27
C PHE A 1097 37.29 1.58 -13.06
N ALA A 1098 38.05 2.20 -13.96
CA ALA A 1098 38.37 3.62 -13.92
C ALA A 1098 38.14 4.27 -15.28
N VAL A 1099 37.80 5.56 -15.27
CA VAL A 1099 37.69 6.35 -16.49
C VAL A 1099 39.08 6.75 -16.96
N TYR A 1100 39.38 6.53 -18.23
CA TYR A 1100 40.65 6.87 -18.87
C TYR A 1100 40.43 8.00 -19.88
N GLY A 1101 40.99 9.19 -19.59
CA GLY A 1101 40.82 10.41 -20.39
C GLY A 1101 40.25 11.60 -19.59
N SER A 1102 39.99 12.72 -20.27
CA SER A 1102 39.57 14.02 -19.68
C SER A 1102 38.07 14.09 -19.31
N ALA A 1103 37.48 13.02 -18.80
CA ALA A 1103 36.08 13.03 -18.39
C ALA A 1103 35.93 13.61 -16.97
N ALA A 1104 34.93 14.48 -16.75
CA ALA A 1104 34.68 15.18 -15.49
C ALA A 1104 34.12 14.30 -14.35
N PHE A 1105 34.18 12.96 -14.45
CA PHE A 1105 33.47 12.02 -13.58
C PHE A 1105 34.42 11.13 -12.76
N ASN A 1106 34.08 10.93 -11.48
CA ASN A 1106 34.80 10.05 -10.57
C ASN A 1106 34.46 8.57 -10.84
N SER A 1107 35.48 7.70 -10.86
CA SER A 1107 35.37 6.24 -11.04
C SER A 1107 34.43 5.56 -10.02
N ALA A 1108 34.25 6.13 -8.84
CA ALA A 1108 33.32 5.64 -7.81
C ALA A 1108 31.85 5.57 -8.28
N ARG A 1109 31.48 6.33 -9.33
CA ARG A 1109 30.11 6.35 -9.88
C ARG A 1109 29.86 5.30 -10.97
N LEU A 1110 30.90 4.60 -11.43
CA LEU A 1110 30.77 3.61 -12.51
C LEU A 1110 30.05 2.33 -12.05
N GLN A 1111 30.23 1.95 -10.79
CA GLN A 1111 29.59 0.75 -10.23
C GLN A 1111 28.09 0.97 -10.09
N GLY A 1112 27.29 0.08 -10.69
CA GLY A 1112 25.84 0.20 -10.65
C GLY A 1112 25.24 1.27 -11.57
N ALA A 1113 26.06 1.88 -12.43
CA ALA A 1113 25.64 2.88 -13.41
C ALA A 1113 24.74 2.31 -14.52
N ALA A 1114 24.76 1.00 -14.75
CA ALA A 1114 23.93 0.36 -15.75
C ALA A 1114 22.45 0.34 -15.32
N PRO A 1115 21.47 0.70 -16.17
CA PRO A 1115 20.05 0.63 -15.85
C PRO A 1115 19.52 -0.82 -15.94
N ILE A 1116 20.12 -1.74 -15.18
CA ILE A 1116 19.75 -3.17 -15.15
C ILE A 1116 19.01 -3.54 -13.86
N THR A 1117 18.10 -4.50 -13.97
CA THR A 1117 17.36 -5.09 -12.85
C THR A 1117 17.63 -6.59 -12.77
N PRO A 1118 17.78 -7.17 -11.57
CA PRO A 1118 17.64 -6.58 -10.23
C PRO A 1118 18.88 -5.79 -9.76
N VAL A 1119 18.70 -4.90 -8.76
CA VAL A 1119 19.76 -4.03 -8.19
C VAL A 1119 21.00 -4.80 -7.70
N VAL A 1120 20.81 -6.03 -7.22
CA VAL A 1120 21.91 -6.89 -6.76
C VAL A 1120 22.86 -7.25 -7.90
N LEU A 1121 22.34 -7.52 -9.10
CA LEU A 1121 23.17 -7.69 -10.29
C LEU A 1121 23.72 -6.34 -10.73
N ARG A 1122 22.88 -5.29 -10.77
CA ARG A 1122 23.29 -3.93 -11.14
C ARG A 1122 24.57 -3.49 -10.46
N ASN A 1123 24.65 -3.66 -9.15
CA ASN A 1123 25.79 -3.22 -8.35
C ASN A 1123 27.07 -4.06 -8.58
N LYS A 1124 27.02 -5.10 -9.43
CA LYS A 1124 28.19 -5.88 -9.86
C LYS A 1124 28.71 -5.47 -11.24
N PHE A 1125 27.94 -4.66 -11.97
CA PHE A 1125 28.35 -4.11 -13.26
C PHE A 1125 28.97 -2.73 -13.09
N PHE A 1126 29.96 -2.44 -13.91
CA PHE A 1126 30.52 -1.11 -14.09
C PHE A 1126 30.11 -0.63 -15.48
N GLY A 1127 29.54 0.57 -15.57
CA GLY A 1127 28.89 1.03 -16.80
C GLY A 1127 29.08 2.51 -17.13
N SER A 1128 28.76 2.84 -18.37
CA SER A 1128 28.90 4.18 -18.96
C SER A 1128 27.67 5.08 -18.83
N ALA A 1129 26.75 4.82 -17.89
CA ALA A 1129 25.55 5.64 -17.67
C ALA A 1129 25.39 6.17 -16.21
N PRO A 1130 26.41 6.77 -15.58
CA PRO A 1130 26.34 7.22 -14.18
C PRO A 1130 25.34 8.37 -13.93
N ASP A 1131 24.86 9.05 -14.97
CA ASP A 1131 23.85 10.13 -14.94
C ASP A 1131 22.95 10.11 -16.20
N GLY A 1132 22.64 8.92 -16.71
CA GLY A 1132 21.89 8.78 -17.98
C GLY A 1132 22.77 9.00 -19.23
N PRO A 1133 22.29 9.71 -20.28
CA PRO A 1133 22.96 9.80 -21.57
C PRO A 1133 24.18 10.74 -21.62
N GLY A 1134 24.51 11.46 -20.54
CA GLY A 1134 25.53 12.52 -20.54
C GLY A 1134 27.00 12.08 -20.49
N PHE A 1135 27.31 10.78 -20.49
CA PHE A 1135 28.68 10.27 -20.39
C PHE A 1135 29.22 9.79 -21.74
N THR A 1136 30.41 10.27 -22.12
CA THR A 1136 31.21 9.78 -23.25
C THR A 1136 32.66 9.59 -22.80
N GLY A 1137 33.29 8.47 -23.12
CA GLY A 1137 34.68 8.20 -22.76
C GLY A 1137 35.04 6.72 -22.73
N THR A 1138 36.26 6.42 -22.31
CA THR A 1138 36.75 5.04 -22.16
C THR A 1138 36.82 4.66 -20.69
N ILE A 1139 36.30 3.49 -20.35
CA ILE A 1139 36.41 2.88 -19.02
C ILE A 1139 37.29 1.64 -19.13
N ILE A 1140 38.29 1.52 -18.26
CA ILE A 1140 39.26 0.42 -18.27
C ILE A 1140 39.26 -0.27 -16.91
N SER A 1141 39.28 -1.61 -16.89
CA SER A 1141 39.42 -2.37 -15.65
C SER A 1141 40.85 -2.37 -15.12
N SER A 1142 41.03 -2.68 -13.83
CA SER A 1142 42.32 -3.11 -13.30
C SER A 1142 42.81 -4.36 -14.06
N THR A 1143 44.12 -4.55 -14.09
CA THR A 1143 44.75 -5.67 -14.79
C THR A 1143 44.52 -6.98 -14.04
N PHE A 1144 44.39 -8.07 -14.79
CA PHE A 1144 44.31 -9.43 -14.26
C PHE A 1144 45.07 -10.40 -15.17
N THR A 1145 45.66 -11.44 -14.57
CA THR A 1145 46.43 -12.45 -15.31
C THR A 1145 45.49 -13.50 -15.93
N ILE A 1146 45.78 -13.88 -17.17
CA ILE A 1146 45.03 -14.91 -17.90
C ILE A 1146 45.45 -16.29 -17.38
N THR A 1147 44.62 -16.86 -16.49
CA THR A 1147 44.89 -18.15 -15.82
C THR A 1147 44.19 -19.36 -16.47
N SER A 1148 43.29 -19.13 -17.42
CA SER A 1148 42.44 -20.15 -18.04
C SER A 1148 42.31 -19.92 -19.55
N PRO A 1149 42.06 -20.98 -20.35
CA PRO A 1149 41.94 -20.87 -21.81
C PRO A 1149 40.73 -20.05 -22.25
N TRP A 1150 39.66 -20.00 -21.46
CA TRP A 1150 38.45 -19.26 -21.76
C TRP A 1150 38.10 -18.29 -20.64
N PHE A 1151 37.58 -17.14 -21.02
CA PHE A 1151 36.97 -16.19 -20.09
C PHE A 1151 35.54 -15.92 -20.53
N VAL A 1152 34.62 -15.84 -19.57
CA VAL A 1152 33.26 -15.36 -19.81
C VAL A 1152 33.12 -13.98 -19.20
N VAL A 1153 32.80 -12.97 -20.01
CA VAL A 1153 32.56 -11.59 -19.59
C VAL A 1153 31.05 -11.37 -19.55
N PRO A 1154 30.42 -11.26 -18.37
CA PRO A 1154 29.04 -10.81 -18.28
C PRO A 1154 28.98 -9.33 -18.68
N PHE A 1155 28.13 -9.00 -19.66
CA PHE A 1155 27.96 -7.64 -20.17
C PHE A 1155 26.49 -7.28 -20.27
N ALA A 1156 26.20 -5.98 -20.37
CA ALA A 1156 24.86 -5.46 -20.63
C ALA A 1156 24.92 -4.20 -21.49
N GLY A 1157 23.84 -3.94 -22.23
CA GLY A 1157 23.70 -2.78 -23.10
C GLY A 1157 24.09 -3.08 -24.55
N TYR A 1158 24.76 -2.12 -25.20
CA TYR A 1158 24.99 -2.11 -26.65
C TYR A 1158 26.49 -2.08 -27.01
N PRO A 1159 27.23 -3.21 -26.84
CA PRO A 1159 28.65 -3.28 -27.15
C PRO A 1159 29.09 -2.97 -28.57
N ILE A 1160 28.22 -3.13 -29.55
CA ILE A 1160 28.49 -2.82 -30.98
C ILE A 1160 27.57 -1.69 -31.49
N GLY A 1161 27.02 -0.86 -30.60
CA GLY A 1161 26.30 0.36 -30.99
C GLY A 1161 27.22 1.38 -31.69
N HIS A 1162 26.66 2.37 -32.39
CA HIS A 1162 27.44 3.37 -33.12
C HIS A 1162 28.32 4.17 -32.14
N GLY A 1163 29.64 4.02 -32.25
CA GLY A 1163 30.59 4.63 -31.31
C GLY A 1163 30.79 3.86 -30.00
N ASN A 1164 30.23 2.67 -29.80
CA ASN A 1164 30.46 1.85 -28.61
C ASN A 1164 31.42 0.67 -28.86
N GLY A 1165 32.00 0.12 -27.80
CA GLY A 1165 32.87 -1.06 -27.88
C GLY A 1165 33.06 -1.79 -26.55
N LEU A 1166 32.92 -3.12 -26.52
CA LEU A 1166 33.43 -4.00 -25.46
C LEU A 1166 34.65 -4.76 -25.98
N ARG A 1167 35.79 -4.66 -25.27
CA ARG A 1167 37.04 -5.32 -25.68
C ARG A 1167 37.79 -5.92 -24.49
N ILE A 1168 38.57 -6.97 -24.73
CA ILE A 1168 39.65 -7.43 -23.83
C ILE A 1168 40.97 -7.00 -24.45
N ARG A 1169 41.75 -6.20 -23.72
CA ARG A 1169 43.08 -5.71 -24.11
C ARG A 1169 44.15 -6.54 -23.41
N ILE A 1170 45.01 -7.20 -24.18
CA ILE A 1170 46.13 -8.01 -23.69
C ILE A 1170 47.38 -7.13 -23.62
N LEU A 1171 48.06 -7.16 -22.48
CA LEU A 1171 49.26 -6.37 -22.20
C LEU A 1171 50.53 -7.15 -22.58
N ASP A 1172 51.54 -6.44 -23.05
CA ASP A 1172 52.86 -7.00 -23.33
C ASP A 1172 53.73 -7.04 -22.06
N SER A 1173 54.71 -7.95 -22.02
CA SER A 1173 55.59 -8.19 -20.86
C SER A 1173 56.49 -7.00 -20.48
N THR A 1174 56.51 -5.93 -21.29
CA THR A 1174 57.38 -4.75 -21.13
C THR A 1174 56.62 -3.46 -20.78
N GLY A 1175 55.28 -3.48 -20.71
CA GLY A 1175 54.49 -2.28 -20.42
C GLY A 1175 54.48 -1.20 -21.53
N GLN A 1176 55.09 -1.45 -22.70
CA GLN A 1176 54.99 -0.56 -23.87
C GLN A 1176 53.80 -0.89 -24.79
N ALA A 1177 53.30 0.14 -25.49
CA ALA A 1177 52.04 0.14 -26.22
C ALA A 1177 52.09 -0.58 -27.58
N THR A 1178 52.12 -1.92 -27.55
CA THR A 1178 51.61 -2.76 -28.64
C THR A 1178 50.61 -3.74 -28.05
N TYR A 1179 49.35 -3.30 -27.92
CA TYR A 1179 48.29 -4.09 -27.31
C TYR A 1179 47.50 -4.86 -28.36
N THR A 1180 47.28 -6.16 -28.11
CA THR A 1180 46.32 -6.96 -28.88
C THR A 1180 44.94 -6.82 -28.23
N GLU A 1181 43.94 -6.37 -28.98
CA GLU A 1181 42.55 -6.28 -28.50
C GLU A 1181 41.65 -7.31 -29.19
N ILE A 1182 40.85 -8.00 -28.40
CA ILE A 1182 39.76 -8.84 -28.89
C ILE A 1182 38.46 -8.08 -28.62
N GLY A 1183 37.68 -7.79 -29.66
CA GLY A 1183 36.39 -7.11 -29.54
C GLY A 1183 35.22 -8.07 -29.46
N TYR A 1184 34.12 -7.65 -28.81
CA TYR A 1184 32.87 -8.38 -28.83
C TYR A 1184 32.29 -8.47 -30.25
N PRO A 1185 31.96 -9.66 -30.76
CA PRO A 1185 31.57 -9.85 -32.16
C PRO A 1185 30.11 -9.49 -32.50
N GLY A 1186 29.25 -9.23 -31.51
CA GLY A 1186 27.81 -9.02 -31.72
C GLY A 1186 26.97 -10.31 -31.68
N PRO A 1187 25.62 -10.20 -31.76
CA PRO A 1187 24.81 -8.97 -31.83
C PRO A 1187 24.56 -8.34 -30.45
N ASN A 1188 24.14 -7.06 -30.41
CA ASN A 1188 23.64 -6.44 -29.17
C ASN A 1188 22.39 -7.17 -28.66
N ARG A 1189 22.24 -7.28 -27.33
CA ARG A 1189 21.02 -7.79 -26.68
C ARG A 1189 20.52 -6.83 -25.62
N ILE A 1190 19.21 -6.67 -25.55
CA ILE A 1190 18.52 -5.90 -24.52
C ILE A 1190 18.55 -6.73 -23.23
N GLY A 1191 19.46 -6.39 -22.30
CA GLY A 1191 19.59 -7.05 -20.99
C GLY A 1191 21.02 -7.50 -20.66
N ILE A 1192 21.14 -8.45 -19.73
CA ILE A 1192 22.42 -9.09 -19.37
C ILE A 1192 22.68 -10.24 -20.33
N ASP A 1193 23.89 -10.35 -20.85
CA ASP A 1193 24.34 -11.48 -21.67
C ASP A 1193 25.81 -11.85 -21.37
N TYR A 1194 26.28 -12.94 -21.96
CA TYR A 1194 27.57 -13.55 -21.63
C TYR A 1194 28.46 -13.66 -22.85
N TRP A 1195 29.55 -12.91 -22.87
CA TRP A 1195 30.54 -13.00 -23.94
C TRP A 1195 31.63 -14.00 -23.58
N GLN A 1196 31.70 -15.09 -24.33
CA GLN A 1196 32.79 -16.06 -24.22
C GLN A 1196 33.97 -15.68 -25.12
N VAL A 1197 35.16 -15.60 -24.52
CA VAL A 1197 36.39 -15.17 -25.19
C VAL A 1197 37.44 -16.28 -25.12
N ASP A 1198 37.98 -16.67 -26.27
CA ASP A 1198 39.14 -17.57 -26.37
C ASP A 1198 40.42 -16.79 -26.07
N LEU A 1199 41.07 -17.13 -24.95
CA LEU A 1199 42.35 -16.56 -24.53
C LEU A 1199 43.44 -17.63 -24.43
N SER A 1200 43.25 -18.80 -25.05
CA SER A 1200 44.18 -19.94 -24.99
C SER A 1200 45.60 -19.58 -25.43
N LYS A 1201 45.75 -18.69 -26.43
CA LYS A 1201 47.03 -18.22 -26.96
C LYS A 1201 47.77 -17.22 -26.06
N PHE A 1202 47.11 -16.72 -25.01
CA PHE A 1202 47.60 -15.61 -24.18
C PHE A 1202 47.72 -15.97 -22.69
N GLN A 1203 47.68 -17.26 -22.34
CA GLN A 1203 47.84 -17.71 -20.95
C GLN A 1203 49.15 -17.20 -20.34
N GLY A 1204 49.07 -16.75 -19.09
CA GLY A 1204 50.20 -16.17 -18.36
C GLY A 1204 50.49 -14.69 -18.68
N ARG A 1205 49.79 -14.07 -19.64
CA ARG A 1205 49.85 -12.62 -19.87
C ARG A 1205 48.80 -11.88 -19.02
N ASP A 1206 49.02 -10.59 -18.80
CA ASP A 1206 48.04 -9.72 -18.15
C ASP A 1206 47.07 -9.12 -19.18
N ALA A 1207 45.83 -8.90 -18.77
CA ALA A 1207 44.79 -8.30 -19.59
C ALA A 1207 43.90 -7.35 -18.78
N CYS A 1208 43.14 -6.51 -19.48
CA CYS A 1208 42.10 -5.66 -18.90
C CYS A 1208 40.86 -5.61 -19.80
N VAL A 1209 39.69 -5.34 -19.22
CA VAL A 1209 38.44 -5.11 -19.94
C VAL A 1209 38.32 -3.62 -20.26
N VAL A 1210 37.98 -3.31 -21.51
CA VAL A 1210 37.83 -1.94 -22.02
C VAL A 1210 36.39 -1.75 -22.50
N LEU A 1211 35.74 -0.72 -21.97
CA LEU A 1211 34.43 -0.23 -22.41
C LEU A 1211 34.62 1.12 -23.08
N TYR A 1212 34.24 1.22 -24.33
CA TYR A 1212 34.23 2.47 -25.09
C TYR A 1212 32.79 2.95 -25.27
N ASP A 1213 32.54 4.20 -24.91
CA ASP A 1213 31.25 4.85 -25.07
C ASP A 1213 31.44 6.20 -25.79
N GLY A 1214 31.13 6.22 -27.08
CA GLY A 1214 31.22 7.37 -27.97
C GLY A 1214 29.89 7.62 -28.68
N ARG A 1215 28.78 7.32 -28.01
CA ARG A 1215 27.42 7.33 -28.57
C ARG A 1215 27.08 8.63 -29.29
N THR A 1216 26.28 8.48 -30.35
CA THR A 1216 25.73 9.60 -31.15
C THR A 1216 24.20 9.63 -31.15
N ASP A 1217 23.57 8.67 -30.45
CA ASP A 1217 22.15 8.40 -30.30
C ASP A 1217 21.74 8.37 -28.82
N THR A 1218 20.47 8.59 -28.51
CA THR A 1218 20.01 8.91 -27.14
C THR A 1218 19.88 7.70 -26.19
N GLU A 1219 20.07 6.44 -26.64
CA GLU A 1219 19.75 5.25 -25.82
C GLU A 1219 20.81 4.13 -25.75
N ALA A 1220 21.93 4.23 -26.47
CA ALA A 1220 22.99 3.24 -26.31
C ALA A 1220 23.63 3.39 -24.91
N TRP A 1221 24.25 2.38 -24.30
CA TRP A 1221 25.13 2.44 -23.11
C TRP A 1221 25.80 1.08 -22.98
N ILE A 1222 26.87 0.94 -22.21
CA ILE A 1222 27.59 -0.33 -22.07
C ILE A 1222 28.03 -0.57 -20.63
N ALA A 1223 27.95 -1.82 -20.19
CA ALA A 1223 28.45 -2.22 -18.89
C ALA A 1223 29.00 -3.64 -18.90
N ALA A 1224 29.97 -3.90 -18.02
CA ALA A 1224 30.53 -5.24 -17.79
C ALA A 1224 30.71 -5.52 -16.30
N ALA A 1225 30.57 -6.79 -15.93
CA ALA A 1225 30.95 -7.29 -14.61
C ALA A 1225 32.35 -7.95 -14.66
N ALA A 1226 32.82 -8.40 -13.50
CA ALA A 1226 34.11 -9.11 -13.40
C ALA A 1226 34.12 -10.36 -14.33
N PRO A 1227 35.18 -10.57 -15.12
CA PRO A 1227 35.30 -11.77 -15.95
C PRO A 1227 35.39 -13.05 -15.12
N VAL A 1228 34.90 -14.15 -15.70
CA VAL A 1228 34.89 -15.49 -15.09
C VAL A 1228 35.87 -16.40 -15.86
N PRO A 1229 37.05 -16.73 -15.30
CA PRO A 1229 37.96 -17.70 -15.89
C PRO A 1229 37.34 -19.10 -15.89
N THR A 1230 37.45 -19.83 -16.99
CA THR A 1230 36.89 -21.19 -17.09
C THR A 1230 37.67 -22.08 -18.04
N LYS A 1231 37.62 -23.39 -17.77
CA LYS A 1231 38.06 -24.45 -18.70
C LYS A 1231 36.89 -25.03 -19.52
N ASP A 1232 35.66 -24.70 -19.14
CA ASP A 1232 34.43 -25.18 -19.75
C ASP A 1232 34.00 -24.24 -20.90
N PRO A 1233 34.08 -24.70 -22.17
CA PRO A 1233 33.72 -23.89 -23.32
C PRO A 1233 32.20 -23.69 -23.46
N GLU A 1234 31.38 -24.23 -22.55
CA GLU A 1234 29.92 -24.02 -22.55
C GLU A 1234 29.45 -23.14 -21.38
N LEU A 1235 30.37 -22.59 -20.57
CA LEU A 1235 29.99 -21.85 -19.37
C LEU A 1235 29.07 -20.66 -19.68
N ALA A 1236 29.31 -19.93 -20.78
CA ALA A 1236 28.46 -18.80 -21.17
C ALA A 1236 27.01 -19.25 -21.43
N GLN A 1237 26.82 -20.38 -22.11
CA GLN A 1237 25.50 -20.97 -22.35
C GLN A 1237 24.85 -21.44 -21.03
N LYS A 1238 25.63 -22.04 -20.13
CA LYS A 1238 25.15 -22.46 -18.79
C LYS A 1238 24.72 -21.27 -17.93
N LEU A 1239 25.49 -20.18 -17.93
CA LEU A 1239 25.13 -18.93 -17.23
C LEU A 1239 23.89 -18.28 -17.85
N GLN A 1240 23.76 -18.29 -19.18
CA GLN A 1240 22.56 -17.81 -19.88
C GLN A 1240 21.33 -18.65 -19.52
N HIS A 1241 21.46 -19.97 -19.43
CA HIS A 1241 20.38 -20.86 -18.97
C HIS A 1241 20.02 -20.60 -17.50
N ARG A 1242 21.00 -20.34 -16.62
CA ARG A 1242 20.76 -19.97 -15.21
C ARG A 1242 20.02 -18.64 -15.11
N LEU A 1243 20.42 -17.63 -15.90
CA LEU A 1243 19.77 -16.33 -15.96
C LEU A 1243 18.28 -16.48 -16.35
N LYS A 1244 17.98 -17.25 -17.39
CA LYS A 1244 16.60 -17.59 -17.80
C LYS A 1244 15.83 -18.37 -16.72
N GLY A 1245 16.51 -19.25 -15.97
CA GLY A 1245 15.92 -19.98 -14.85
C GLY A 1245 15.52 -19.06 -13.69
N GLU A 1246 16.27 -17.99 -13.43
CA GLU A 1246 15.96 -17.00 -12.39
C GLU A 1246 14.84 -16.02 -12.79
N GLU A 1247 14.51 -15.88 -14.09
CA GLU A 1247 13.26 -15.22 -14.52
C GLU A 1247 12.02 -15.91 -13.90
N HIS A 1248 12.15 -17.19 -13.54
CA HIS A 1248 11.11 -18.00 -12.89
C HIS A 1248 11.41 -18.26 -11.40
N ALA A 1249 12.22 -17.42 -10.73
CA ALA A 1249 12.61 -17.59 -9.32
C ALA A 1249 11.43 -17.71 -8.34
N GLY A 1250 10.28 -17.12 -8.69
CA GLY A 1250 9.04 -17.29 -7.93
C GLY A 1250 8.55 -18.73 -7.89
N LEU A 1251 8.73 -19.50 -8.98
CA LEU A 1251 8.38 -20.92 -9.03
C LEU A 1251 9.28 -21.75 -8.13
N HIS A 1252 10.60 -21.51 -8.14
CA HIS A 1252 11.56 -22.19 -7.26
C HIS A 1252 11.15 -22.07 -5.78
N SER A 1253 10.89 -20.83 -5.34
CA SER A 1253 10.48 -20.56 -3.96
C SER A 1253 9.12 -21.19 -3.63
N THR A 1254 8.18 -21.17 -4.58
CA THR A 1254 6.86 -21.80 -4.45
C THR A 1254 6.96 -23.30 -4.27
N LEU A 1255 7.76 -23.98 -5.12
CA LEU A 1255 8.01 -25.41 -5.03
C LEU A 1255 8.66 -25.79 -3.70
N GLY A 1256 9.63 -25.01 -3.22
CA GLY A 1256 10.25 -25.24 -1.90
C GLY A 1256 9.25 -25.15 -0.74
N ILE A 1257 8.37 -24.16 -0.77
CA ILE A 1257 7.30 -24.01 0.23
C ILE A 1257 6.30 -25.16 0.15
N ILE A 1258 5.86 -25.55 -1.06
CA ILE A 1258 4.96 -26.68 -1.26
C ILE A 1258 5.60 -27.96 -0.73
N THR A 1259 6.87 -28.23 -1.06
CA THR A 1259 7.63 -29.38 -0.55
C THR A 1259 7.67 -29.40 0.96
N PHE A 1260 7.99 -28.27 1.60
CA PHE A 1260 8.07 -28.16 3.06
C PHE A 1260 6.71 -28.39 3.73
N ILE A 1261 5.64 -27.71 3.26
CA ILE A 1261 4.29 -27.87 3.80
C ILE A 1261 3.80 -29.30 3.60
N ALA A 1262 3.98 -29.85 2.40
CA ALA A 1262 3.55 -31.19 2.05
C ALA A 1262 4.27 -32.26 2.90
N ALA A 1263 5.57 -32.08 3.15
CA ALA A 1263 6.34 -32.94 4.05
C ALA A 1263 5.79 -32.88 5.49
N ILE A 1264 5.55 -31.69 6.04
CA ILE A 1264 4.95 -31.54 7.38
C ILE A 1264 3.58 -32.22 7.44
N CYS A 1265 2.72 -31.99 6.44
CA CYS A 1265 1.40 -32.60 6.38
C CYS A 1265 1.46 -34.12 6.26
N ALA A 1266 2.37 -34.67 5.45
CA ALA A 1266 2.59 -36.11 5.31
C ALA A 1266 3.05 -36.71 6.64
N THR A 1267 4.10 -36.16 7.25
CA THR A 1267 4.69 -36.67 8.49
C THR A 1267 3.70 -36.61 9.67
N THR A 1268 3.02 -35.47 9.84
CA THR A 1268 2.03 -35.30 10.93
C THR A 1268 0.84 -36.24 10.76
N SER A 1269 0.36 -36.42 9.52
CA SER A 1269 -0.74 -37.35 9.21
C SER A 1269 -0.33 -38.81 9.40
N TRP A 1270 0.89 -39.17 9.00
CA TRP A 1270 1.43 -40.51 9.16
C TRP A 1270 1.63 -40.88 10.64
N ILE A 1271 2.20 -39.98 11.45
CA ILE A 1271 2.33 -40.16 12.91
C ILE A 1271 0.94 -40.29 13.56
N GLY A 1272 0.00 -39.44 13.13
CA GLY A 1272 -1.38 -39.47 13.63
C GLY A 1272 -2.11 -40.77 13.30
N GLN A 1273 -1.85 -41.35 12.12
CA GLN A 1273 -2.40 -42.64 11.72
C GLN A 1273 -1.78 -43.78 12.55
N ARG A 1274 -0.44 -43.83 12.68
CA ARG A 1274 0.24 -44.85 13.49
C ARG A 1274 -0.21 -44.86 14.95
N ARG A 1275 -0.45 -43.68 15.54
CA ARG A 1275 -0.98 -43.55 16.91
C ARG A 1275 -2.43 -44.01 17.09
N ARG A 1276 -3.20 -44.17 16.01
CA ARG A 1276 -4.56 -44.72 16.05
C ARG A 1276 -4.57 -46.22 15.75
N GLU A 1277 -3.57 -46.70 15.02
CA GLU A 1277 -3.35 -48.12 14.73
C GLU A 1277 -2.66 -48.85 15.91
N SER A 1278 -1.90 -48.12 16.74
CA SER A 1278 -1.39 -48.55 18.06
C SER A 1278 -2.39 -48.28 19.17
#